data_AF-A0A8H6C9S7-F1
#
_entry.id   AF-A0A8H6C9S7-F1
#
_cell.length_a   1.000
_cell.length_b   1.000
_cell.length_c   1.000
_cell.angle_alpha   90.00
_cell.angle_beta   90.00
_cell.angle_gamma   90.00
#
_symmetry.space_group_name_H-M   'P 1'
#
loop_
_entity.id
_entity.type
_entity.pdbx_description
1 polymer ?
#
loop_
_entity_poly.entity_id
_entity_poly.type
_entity_poly.pdbx_seq_one_letter_code
_entity_poly.pdbx_strand_id
1 'polypeptide(L)'
;MNGTPRLRSAYPSTPVSGQKQSGHGTTFAGLQGPRSPLPPATSLNTNAPTPMIPFTVVDAPSQRLYVALFYAALTIWRLYDYFGLVSDEAESLWKFMKWLAIDSVFLYGLPELQIPWLQWSSSMTAILVILHTMLNALLMFRIPIPVTSWFLAFMKVMYDRELAVSERSVKPASILQNSSLILGKQIIHILPEGSAMLNPDQSPFCIGNMETSVDLPIRINQTNPISIELLRIDLDTNAHETIIVTIKQINKLKRQANRNFAKNDRTSPRVLHYPVKETGLYRLEKVLDESKLEVQRRLSDTLVVQCPRAMVKTTMQDKCKGDLSDFYLQVEATPPLKIKYSKMVNRNDKDHVLLSIHPENLVSPLARQRTSGTLVSLDSPADMDLSWARAQTIDVPLNESLGVSGGWQYLVDEVQDACGNVVNYSDIRSSSSGPQKVLKGHQLEQHFTVHERPRVALREYDSQHPIKVEKGKSKMLPIHLSSTGSGKLEDAPYTLSYLFTPQEELLPDQKHSSAATFKEIVVLDTSRGLEIREPGLYTLQSVGTMFCAGEIMEPSSCLLLNPPEPDLAISAETIPDKCAGSSIGLLVDLDLSGTPPFHVHYSIRRGGGGVTPKIEKIDRLHTQLELKPLQAGHYTYQFSSISDAVYGGPISLRHKNMILEQDVKPPAAARILDAQPKRRACIEEPVTFAIQILGEPPYIVDYELVHRGRRQKYTAADIQDSIYRLTTEPLRDGGEYTLALISITDRSGCRISLKEEAKVEVGLQRPRATFGHLEGKRSIQALEAKKIHLPLRLQGDPPWTVAYRNRDDPMTQPIERTLRDSNDHIEATAEGTYELVDVRDAHCPGTVDMSGHQFSVFWIPRPSIEISESPLVMYTRGTHVKKEVCEGDEDVTEISFTGTAPFNVEYEQRHKPDHGLQSMSQKKFSAGLSMASLRMETSEAGTYEYKFSKLGDTSYNHDPRKFTTLTVQQIVHPRPSARFTEAGRTYKYCQEEEAGDEVLPISLIGLPPFHLELEIKHYAKSKPELINVPNVETNRYNLHIPHRVLALGTHSVVIRKVQDSRGCQRTTDLNAPHVQVSVADIPSISPLEDQEDYCVGDRIAYTLSGTPPFSVFYTFQDHERKASVPSTEFRRIAEKPGIFVVTALSDQRSTDACKAKIKITKVIHEMPSVRVSKGRTATVDIHEGGVAEILFEFGGTPPFLFTYTRSTTPPKGKKPEMLETKNEISHEYSKTIRASDEGMYEVVSIKDRYCAFSKQKVPDNSGQRLLTNR
;
A
#
# COMPACT_ATOMS: atom_id res chain seq x y z
N MET A 1 87.96 3.59 -104.55
CA MET A 1 88.73 2.38 -104.17
C MET A 1 88.12 1.77 -102.91
N ASN A 2 88.48 0.52 -102.59
CA ASN A 2 87.88 -0.28 -101.51
C ASN A 2 88.48 0.05 -100.13
N GLY A 3 87.83 -0.35 -99.01
CA GLY A 3 88.56 -0.49 -97.73
C GLY A 3 87.75 -0.54 -96.41
N THR A 4 87.63 -1.75 -95.87
CA THR A 4 87.46 -2.15 -94.43
C THR A 4 88.64 -1.68 -93.52
N PRO A 5 88.73 -1.88 -92.15
CA PRO A 5 88.12 -2.96 -91.33
C PRO A 5 87.83 -2.78 -89.79
N ARG A 6 87.05 -3.74 -89.24
CA ARG A 6 87.07 -4.51 -87.95
C ARG A 6 87.77 -4.06 -86.61
N LEU A 7 86.98 -4.19 -85.52
CA LEU A 7 87.14 -4.99 -84.24
C LEU A 7 88.32 -4.86 -83.22
N ARG A 8 88.00 -5.26 -81.95
CA ARG A 8 88.86 -5.70 -80.79
C ARG A 8 89.64 -4.60 -80.02
N SER A 9 90.06 -4.74 -78.74
CA SER A 9 89.64 -5.63 -77.61
C SER A 9 90.30 -5.27 -76.24
N ALA A 10 89.51 -5.28 -75.15
CA ALA A 10 89.74 -5.81 -73.76
C ALA A 10 91.07 -5.66 -72.94
N TYR A 11 90.91 -5.69 -71.59
CA TYR A 11 91.90 -5.78 -70.48
C TYR A 11 92.82 -4.56 -70.21
N PRO A 12 93.41 -4.39 -69.00
CA PRO A 12 93.16 -5.02 -67.69
C PRO A 12 92.69 -4.00 -66.60
N SER A 13 93.04 -4.18 -65.32
CA SER A 13 92.36 -3.59 -64.14
C SER A 13 93.27 -2.92 -63.09
N THR A 14 92.65 -2.26 -62.10
CA THR A 14 93.20 -1.67 -60.84
C THR A 14 93.84 -0.26 -60.94
N PRO A 15 93.92 0.51 -59.83
CA PRO A 15 92.80 0.88 -58.93
C PRO A 15 92.83 2.38 -58.51
N VAL A 16 91.94 2.80 -57.59
CA VAL A 16 92.08 3.99 -56.69
C VAL A 16 92.30 5.36 -57.38
N SER A 17 91.27 6.21 -57.49
CA SER A 17 90.95 7.25 -56.49
C SER A 17 92.13 8.21 -56.18
N GLY A 18 92.07 9.53 -56.38
CA GLY A 18 90.93 10.40 -56.72
C GLY A 18 90.74 11.52 -55.69
N GLN A 19 90.45 12.74 -56.15
CA GLN A 19 90.05 13.90 -55.35
C GLN A 19 89.38 14.91 -56.30
N LYS A 20 88.10 15.26 -56.07
CA LYS A 20 87.33 16.18 -56.94
C LYS A 20 87.04 17.51 -56.23
N GLN A 21 87.92 18.47 -56.47
CA GLN A 21 87.89 19.88 -56.02
C GLN A 21 88.45 20.75 -57.19
N SER A 22 88.21 22.07 -57.23
CA SER A 22 88.49 23.05 -58.34
C SER A 22 87.44 23.07 -59.50
N GLY A 23 87.13 24.19 -60.18
CA GLY A 23 87.60 25.58 -60.00
C GLY A 23 87.09 26.68 -60.99
N HIS A 24 86.71 27.82 -60.40
CA HIS A 24 86.56 29.23 -60.86
C HIS A 24 85.30 29.82 -61.57
N GLY A 25 84.80 30.96 -61.05
CA GLY A 25 84.06 32.07 -61.73
C GLY A 25 82.58 31.84 -62.11
N THR A 26 81.63 32.78 -62.24
CA THR A 26 81.47 34.27 -62.44
C THR A 26 81.18 34.79 -63.86
N THR A 27 80.32 35.84 -63.90
CA THR A 27 80.17 36.91 -64.92
C THR A 27 79.38 36.68 -66.23
N PHE A 28 79.21 37.81 -66.95
CA PHE A 28 78.21 38.19 -67.97
C PHE A 28 78.44 37.64 -69.41
N ALA A 29 77.40 37.87 -70.24
CA ALA A 29 77.40 37.92 -71.72
C ALA A 29 77.65 36.59 -72.50
N GLY A 30 77.23 36.45 -73.76
CA GLY A 30 76.34 37.32 -74.56
C GLY A 30 76.83 37.58 -76.00
N LEU A 31 76.23 36.91 -76.98
CA LEU A 31 76.33 37.14 -78.44
C LEU A 31 74.98 36.68 -79.03
N GLN A 32 74.08 37.49 -79.57
CA GLN A 32 74.16 38.53 -80.63
C GLN A 32 74.68 38.03 -81.98
N GLY A 33 73.73 37.71 -82.86
CA GLY A 33 73.63 38.43 -84.14
C GLY A 33 72.42 39.39 -84.06
N PRO A 34 72.30 40.40 -84.96
CA PRO A 34 73.03 40.57 -86.22
C PRO A 34 74.10 41.67 -86.22
N ARG A 35 74.85 41.73 -87.33
CA ARG A 35 75.66 42.88 -87.82
C ARG A 35 74.78 44.15 -87.94
N SER A 36 75.23 45.42 -87.92
CA SER A 36 76.53 46.14 -87.81
C SER A 36 76.20 47.68 -87.82
N PRO A 37 77.10 48.69 -87.60
CA PRO A 37 78.59 48.69 -87.62
C PRO A 37 79.30 49.49 -86.46
N LEU A 38 80.58 49.87 -86.71
CA LEU A 38 81.64 50.52 -85.89
C LEU A 38 81.35 52.00 -85.45
N PRO A 39 82.16 52.72 -84.60
CA PRO A 39 83.59 52.54 -84.24
C PRO A 39 83.93 52.69 -82.69
N PRO A 40 85.02 53.30 -82.12
CA PRO A 40 85.88 52.59 -81.12
C PRO A 40 86.32 53.29 -79.78
N ALA A 41 86.95 52.51 -78.87
CA ALA A 41 87.72 52.89 -77.64
C ALA A 41 86.93 53.53 -76.46
N THR A 42 87.33 53.52 -75.16
CA THR A 42 88.65 53.33 -74.48
C THR A 42 88.50 52.64 -73.08
N SER A 43 89.58 52.42 -72.31
CA SER A 43 89.70 51.58 -71.08
C SER A 43 89.78 52.32 -69.72
N LEU A 44 89.46 51.66 -68.57
CA LEU A 44 90.15 51.78 -67.24
C LEU A 44 89.56 50.90 -66.08
N ASN A 45 90.45 50.33 -65.23
CA ASN A 45 90.47 50.04 -63.76
C ASN A 45 89.21 50.04 -62.85
N THR A 46 89.12 49.42 -61.64
CA THR A 46 89.74 48.25 -60.91
C THR A 46 88.95 47.99 -59.58
N ASN A 47 89.17 46.84 -58.92
CA ASN A 47 88.78 46.44 -57.52
C ASN A 47 87.33 45.94 -57.25
N ALA A 48 87.23 44.73 -56.70
CA ALA A 48 86.04 44.14 -56.07
C ALA A 48 86.46 43.05 -55.03
N PRO A 49 85.68 42.78 -53.96
CA PRO A 49 86.03 41.81 -52.92
C PRO A 49 85.97 40.34 -53.39
N THR A 50 86.73 39.46 -52.75
CA THR A 50 86.87 38.03 -53.10
C THR A 50 86.04 37.14 -52.17
N PRO A 51 85.39 36.07 -52.68
CA PRO A 51 84.54 35.20 -51.87
C PRO A 51 85.35 34.31 -50.91
N MET A 52 84.72 33.91 -49.79
CA MET A 52 85.37 33.12 -48.73
C MET A 52 85.97 31.79 -49.22
N ILE A 53 85.27 31.09 -50.13
CA ILE A 53 85.89 30.03 -50.92
C ILE A 53 86.45 30.70 -52.17
N PRO A 54 87.77 30.97 -52.26
CA PRO A 54 88.33 31.59 -53.45
C PRO A 54 88.01 30.69 -54.63
N PHE A 55 87.47 31.30 -55.68
CA PHE A 55 86.86 30.60 -56.80
C PHE A 55 87.77 29.51 -57.41
N THR A 56 89.10 29.63 -57.35
CA THR A 56 90.06 28.58 -57.78
C THR A 56 89.81 27.20 -57.15
N VAL A 57 89.10 27.11 -56.03
CA VAL A 57 88.83 25.86 -55.29
C VAL A 57 87.48 25.22 -55.66
N VAL A 58 86.51 25.94 -56.24
CA VAL A 58 85.28 25.39 -56.89
C VAL A 58 84.70 26.42 -57.87
N ASP A 59 84.31 26.04 -59.09
CA ASP A 59 83.65 26.95 -60.05
C ASP A 59 82.25 27.39 -59.58
N ALA A 60 81.79 28.59 -59.96
CA ALA A 60 80.51 29.08 -59.43
C ALA A 60 79.30 28.23 -59.84
N PRO A 61 79.22 27.63 -61.05
CA PRO A 61 78.23 26.61 -61.36
C PRO A 61 78.26 25.43 -60.39
N SER A 62 79.41 24.83 -60.09
CA SER A 62 79.54 23.73 -59.13
C SER A 62 79.28 24.16 -57.67
N GLN A 63 79.67 25.37 -57.26
CA GLN A 63 79.31 25.91 -55.94
C GLN A 63 77.78 25.97 -55.79
N ARG A 64 77.07 26.47 -56.81
CA ARG A 64 75.60 26.47 -56.85
C ARG A 64 75.03 25.05 -56.88
N LEU A 65 75.65 24.12 -57.62
CA LEU A 65 75.24 22.71 -57.68
C LEU A 65 75.34 22.04 -56.30
N TYR A 66 76.44 22.24 -55.58
CA TYR A 66 76.61 21.68 -54.23
C TYR A 66 75.64 22.29 -53.22
N VAL A 67 75.40 23.60 -53.28
CA VAL A 67 74.34 24.28 -52.49
C VAL A 67 72.95 23.70 -52.79
N ALA A 68 72.62 23.50 -54.07
CA ALA A 68 71.34 22.94 -54.48
C ALA A 68 71.16 21.46 -54.08
N LEU A 69 72.22 20.65 -54.18
CA LEU A 69 72.23 19.26 -53.73
C LEU A 69 72.09 19.16 -52.21
N PHE A 70 72.74 20.03 -51.45
CA PHE A 70 72.60 20.09 -49.99
C PHE A 70 71.18 20.53 -49.58
N TYR A 71 70.61 21.54 -50.24
CA TYR A 71 69.21 21.94 -50.02
C TYR A 71 68.20 20.84 -50.38
N ALA A 72 68.46 20.07 -51.44
CA ALA A 72 67.65 18.91 -51.80
C ALA A 72 67.72 17.82 -50.73
N ALA A 73 68.92 17.52 -50.19
CA ALA A 73 69.10 16.56 -49.10
C ALA A 73 68.39 17.02 -47.81
N LEU A 74 68.50 18.30 -47.43
CA LEU A 74 67.74 18.88 -46.32
C LEU A 74 66.23 18.76 -46.53
N THR A 75 65.75 19.03 -47.76
CA THR A 75 64.31 18.95 -48.09
C THR A 75 63.80 17.51 -48.05
N ILE A 76 64.59 16.52 -48.47
CA ILE A 76 64.25 15.09 -48.32
C ILE A 76 64.18 14.70 -46.83
N TRP A 77 65.13 15.16 -46.00
CA TRP A 77 65.09 14.88 -44.56
C TRP A 77 63.90 15.56 -43.85
N ARG A 78 63.52 16.78 -44.28
CA ARG A 78 62.30 17.47 -43.82
C ARG A 78 61.03 16.71 -44.19
N LEU A 79 60.95 16.17 -45.41
CA LEU A 79 59.82 15.34 -45.83
C LEU A 79 59.77 14.01 -45.07
N TYR A 80 60.90 13.39 -44.75
CA TYR A 80 60.96 12.21 -43.89
C TYR A 80 60.46 12.51 -42.47
N ASP A 81 60.90 13.61 -41.85
CA ASP A 81 60.38 14.07 -40.54
C ASP A 81 58.86 14.32 -40.59
N TYR A 82 58.34 14.87 -41.69
CA TYR A 82 56.90 15.07 -41.90
C TYR A 82 56.13 13.75 -42.02
N PHE A 83 56.61 12.78 -42.81
CA PHE A 83 55.95 11.47 -42.94
C PHE A 83 55.94 10.69 -41.61
N GLY A 84 57.04 10.76 -40.83
CA GLY A 84 57.05 10.25 -39.46
C GLY A 84 56.01 10.95 -38.57
N LEU A 85 55.90 12.28 -38.68
CA LEU A 85 54.90 13.05 -37.93
C LEU A 85 53.45 12.89 -38.44
N VAL A 86 53.22 12.19 -39.55
CA VAL A 86 51.89 11.77 -40.02
C VAL A 86 51.54 10.35 -39.55
N SER A 87 52.54 9.55 -39.15
CA SER A 87 52.36 8.16 -38.71
C SER A 87 52.40 7.98 -37.18
N ASP A 88 53.26 8.72 -36.47
CA ASP A 88 53.39 8.69 -35.01
C ASP A 88 52.97 10.02 -34.34
N GLU A 89 52.62 9.97 -33.05
CA GLU A 89 52.31 11.14 -32.20
C GLU A 89 53.58 11.89 -31.71
N ALA A 90 54.48 12.20 -32.64
CA ALA A 90 55.69 12.97 -32.34
C ALA A 90 55.40 14.49 -32.16
N GLU A 91 56.17 15.16 -31.29
CA GLU A 91 55.99 16.59 -30.99
C GLU A 91 56.22 17.51 -32.21
N SER A 92 55.12 18.05 -32.74
CA SER A 92 55.10 19.02 -33.85
C SER A 92 55.92 20.28 -33.55
N LEU A 93 55.83 20.81 -32.33
CA LEU A 93 56.59 21.98 -31.89
C LEU A 93 58.11 21.76 -31.95
N TRP A 94 58.61 20.61 -31.49
CA TRP A 94 60.04 20.31 -31.55
C TRP A 94 60.53 20.16 -33.00
N LYS A 95 59.80 19.43 -33.85
CA LYS A 95 60.13 19.31 -35.28
C LYS A 95 60.08 20.66 -35.99
N PHE A 96 59.11 21.51 -35.68
CA PHE A 96 59.03 22.88 -36.20
C PHE A 96 60.24 23.72 -35.78
N MET A 97 60.60 23.75 -34.49
CA MET A 97 61.76 24.51 -33.99
C MET A 97 63.09 24.00 -34.56
N LYS A 98 63.24 22.67 -34.73
CA LYS A 98 64.39 22.06 -35.42
C LYS A 98 64.54 22.63 -36.84
N TRP A 99 63.49 22.57 -37.65
CA TRP A 99 63.55 23.00 -39.05
C TRP A 99 63.63 24.52 -39.21
N LEU A 100 63.01 25.29 -38.31
CA LEU A 100 63.22 26.73 -38.18
C LEU A 100 64.70 27.07 -37.98
N ALA A 101 65.40 26.38 -37.07
CA ALA A 101 66.81 26.62 -36.82
C ALA A 101 67.70 26.22 -38.01
N ILE A 102 67.48 25.04 -38.61
CA ILE A 102 68.25 24.55 -39.76
C ILE A 102 68.10 25.47 -40.98
N ASP A 103 66.86 25.82 -41.36
CA ASP A 103 66.61 26.69 -42.51
C ASP A 103 67.15 28.10 -42.26
N SER A 104 67.07 28.63 -41.04
CA SER A 104 67.65 29.94 -40.70
C SER A 104 69.18 29.95 -40.82
N VAL A 105 69.87 28.93 -40.26
CA VAL A 105 71.34 28.82 -40.35
C VAL A 105 71.78 28.68 -41.81
N PHE A 106 71.06 27.89 -42.61
CA PHE A 106 71.37 27.72 -44.03
C PHE A 106 71.15 29.03 -44.82
N LEU A 107 69.99 29.68 -44.68
CA LEU A 107 69.62 30.85 -45.48
C LEU A 107 70.39 32.13 -45.09
N TYR A 108 70.76 32.30 -43.82
CA TYR A 108 71.67 33.39 -43.41
C TYR A 108 73.15 33.09 -43.68
N GLY A 109 73.56 31.81 -43.76
CA GLY A 109 74.92 31.44 -44.14
C GLY A 109 75.24 31.62 -45.63
N LEU A 110 74.23 31.54 -46.52
CA LEU A 110 74.43 31.60 -47.96
C LEU A 110 75.02 32.92 -48.51
N PRO A 111 74.59 34.12 -48.06
CA PRO A 111 75.24 35.36 -48.45
C PRO A 111 76.67 35.49 -47.93
N GLU A 112 76.96 34.95 -46.74
CA GLU A 112 78.28 35.05 -46.08
C GLU A 112 79.35 34.23 -46.82
N LEU A 113 78.95 33.14 -47.47
CA LEU A 113 79.80 32.40 -48.43
C LEU A 113 80.11 33.19 -49.71
N GLN A 114 79.43 34.32 -49.94
CA GLN A 114 79.61 35.24 -51.06
C GLN A 114 79.48 34.60 -52.46
N ILE A 115 78.69 33.53 -52.58
CA ILE A 115 78.51 32.80 -53.86
C ILE A 115 77.66 33.67 -54.83
N PRO A 116 78.10 33.92 -56.07
CA PRO A 116 77.42 34.86 -56.96
C PRO A 116 76.05 34.31 -57.40
N TRP A 117 75.03 35.18 -57.38
CA TRP A 117 73.57 34.89 -57.44
C TRP A 117 72.94 34.32 -56.15
N LEU A 118 73.75 33.96 -55.14
CA LEU A 118 73.31 33.59 -53.78
C LEU A 118 73.68 34.66 -52.73
N GLN A 119 74.41 35.70 -53.13
CA GLN A 119 74.56 36.99 -52.45
C GLN A 119 73.21 37.75 -52.39
N TRP A 120 72.27 37.23 -51.61
CA TRP A 120 70.98 37.86 -51.36
C TRP A 120 71.14 39.03 -50.38
N SER A 121 70.35 40.10 -50.55
CA SER A 121 70.32 41.19 -49.56
C SER A 121 69.73 40.71 -48.24
N SER A 122 70.05 41.39 -47.13
CA SER A 122 69.52 41.08 -45.80
C SER A 122 67.97 41.01 -45.77
N SER A 123 67.31 41.90 -46.52
CA SER A 123 65.85 41.88 -46.73
C SER A 123 65.37 40.65 -47.50
N MET A 124 66.08 40.25 -48.56
CA MET A 124 65.74 39.07 -49.37
C MET A 124 65.95 37.77 -48.57
N THR A 125 67.01 37.67 -47.77
CA THR A 125 67.20 36.54 -46.85
C THR A 125 66.12 36.48 -45.78
N ALA A 126 65.73 37.61 -45.19
CA ALA A 126 64.66 37.64 -44.19
C ALA A 126 63.33 37.17 -44.79
N ILE A 127 62.99 37.59 -46.01
CA ILE A 127 61.80 37.12 -46.74
C ILE A 127 61.87 35.61 -47.02
N LEU A 128 63.02 35.10 -47.48
CA LEU A 128 63.20 33.67 -47.75
C LEU A 128 63.14 32.81 -46.48
N VAL A 129 63.68 33.30 -45.36
CA VAL A 129 63.54 32.67 -44.04
C VAL A 129 62.06 32.64 -43.63
N ILE A 130 61.35 33.77 -43.68
CA ILE A 130 59.90 33.85 -43.35
C ILE A 130 59.08 32.88 -44.22
N LEU A 131 59.38 32.77 -45.51
CA LEU A 131 58.70 31.80 -46.39
C LEU A 131 58.97 30.34 -45.98
N HIS A 132 60.19 30.03 -45.54
CA HIS A 132 60.54 28.72 -45.00
C HIS A 132 59.92 28.47 -43.63
N THR A 133 59.80 29.47 -42.74
CA THR A 133 59.09 29.31 -41.46
C THR A 133 57.60 29.01 -41.69
N MET A 134 56.96 29.69 -42.66
CA MET A 134 55.58 29.40 -43.05
C MET A 134 55.42 27.99 -43.62
N LEU A 135 56.33 27.56 -44.51
CA LEU A 135 56.32 26.20 -45.06
C LEU A 135 56.52 25.12 -43.97
N ASN A 136 57.44 25.35 -43.04
CA ASN A 136 57.70 24.45 -41.92
C ASN A 136 56.50 24.40 -40.96
N ALA A 137 55.78 25.51 -40.76
CA ALA A 137 54.55 25.53 -39.97
C ALA A 137 53.42 24.72 -40.64
N LEU A 138 53.19 24.93 -41.95
CA LEU A 138 52.18 24.19 -42.70
C LEU A 138 52.42 22.67 -42.63
N LEU A 139 53.68 22.24 -42.81
CA LEU A 139 54.05 20.82 -42.74
C LEU A 139 53.94 20.27 -41.30
N MET A 140 54.63 20.87 -40.33
CA MET A 140 54.78 20.29 -38.99
C MET A 140 53.51 20.42 -38.13
N PHE A 141 52.61 21.36 -38.43
CA PHE A 141 51.26 21.41 -37.82
C PHE A 141 50.17 20.75 -38.69
N ARG A 142 50.56 19.93 -39.68
CA ARG A 142 49.67 19.11 -40.53
C ARG A 142 48.55 19.91 -41.24
N ILE A 143 48.81 21.17 -41.62
CA ILE A 143 47.82 22.03 -42.27
C ILE A 143 47.65 21.59 -43.75
N PRO A 144 46.45 21.17 -44.20
CA PRO A 144 46.29 20.53 -45.50
C PRO A 144 46.43 21.53 -46.67
N ILE A 145 47.29 21.20 -47.65
CA ILE A 145 47.56 22.01 -48.85
C ILE A 145 47.04 21.27 -50.10
N PRO A 146 46.19 21.87 -50.96
CA PRO A 146 45.49 21.18 -52.06
C PRO A 146 46.35 20.84 -53.32
N VAL A 147 47.66 20.68 -53.17
CA VAL A 147 48.59 20.42 -54.31
C VAL A 147 48.45 19.00 -54.87
N THR A 148 48.12 18.01 -54.02
CA THR A 148 47.91 16.61 -54.42
C THR A 148 46.81 16.47 -55.48
N SER A 149 45.76 17.27 -55.37
CA SER A 149 44.63 17.33 -56.31
C SER A 149 45.05 17.69 -57.73
N TRP A 150 45.95 18.66 -57.90
CA TRP A 150 46.49 19.07 -59.20
C TRP A 150 47.39 18.00 -59.82
N PHE A 151 48.22 17.33 -59.02
CA PHE A 151 49.11 16.29 -59.53
C PHE A 151 48.34 15.06 -60.05
N LEU A 152 47.29 14.65 -59.34
CA LEU A 152 46.38 13.59 -59.77
C LEU A 152 45.58 13.98 -61.03
N ALA A 153 45.15 15.24 -61.14
CA ALA A 153 44.47 15.73 -62.34
C ALA A 153 45.39 15.68 -63.58
N PHE A 154 46.66 16.07 -63.44
CA PHE A 154 47.64 16.03 -64.55
C PHE A 154 47.93 14.60 -65.02
N MET A 155 48.08 13.65 -64.08
CA MET A 155 48.25 12.22 -64.40
C MET A 155 47.03 11.64 -65.14
N LYS A 156 45.81 12.01 -64.74
CA LYS A 156 44.58 11.52 -65.38
C LYS A 156 44.45 11.97 -66.85
N VAL A 157 44.92 13.17 -67.20
CA VAL A 157 44.88 13.69 -68.58
C VAL A 157 45.86 12.97 -69.51
N MET A 158 47.00 12.50 -69.01
CA MET A 158 48.05 11.86 -69.83
C MET A 158 47.87 10.35 -70.04
N TYR A 159 46.94 9.71 -69.32
CA TYR A 159 46.78 8.25 -69.28
C TYR A 159 45.34 7.75 -69.49
N ASP A 160 44.50 8.53 -70.20
CA ASP A 160 43.13 8.13 -70.53
C ASP A 160 43.10 6.91 -71.48
N ARG A 161 42.69 5.75 -70.94
CA ARG A 161 42.87 4.43 -71.55
C ARG A 161 41.86 3.41 -71.00
N GLU A 162 40.79 3.16 -71.74
CA GLU A 162 39.70 2.26 -71.34
C GLU A 162 39.96 0.79 -71.71
N LEU A 163 39.37 -0.15 -70.96
CA LEU A 163 39.39 -1.58 -71.30
C LEU A 163 38.33 -1.91 -72.36
N ALA A 164 38.74 -2.55 -73.45
CA ALA A 164 37.86 -3.16 -74.44
C ALA A 164 37.40 -4.56 -74.00
N VAL A 165 36.37 -5.09 -74.67
CA VAL A 165 35.71 -6.38 -74.35
C VAL A 165 36.67 -7.56 -74.25
N SER A 166 37.83 -7.50 -74.93
CA SER A 166 38.91 -8.49 -74.89
C SER A 166 39.98 -8.22 -73.80
N GLU A 167 39.65 -7.46 -72.75
CA GLU A 167 40.54 -7.06 -71.63
C GLU A 167 41.86 -6.36 -72.03
N ARG A 168 41.85 -5.62 -73.13
CA ARG A 168 42.98 -4.80 -73.61
C ARG A 168 42.67 -3.30 -73.53
N SER A 169 43.69 -2.45 -73.45
CA SER A 169 43.52 -1.01 -73.19
C SER A 169 43.65 -0.12 -74.45
N VAL A 170 42.64 0.73 -74.71
CA VAL A 170 42.46 1.55 -75.93
C VAL A 170 42.05 3.02 -75.61
N LYS A 171 42.11 3.91 -76.62
CA LYS A 171 41.80 5.36 -76.50
C LYS A 171 40.41 5.68 -77.09
N PRO A 172 39.45 6.25 -76.32
CA PRO A 172 38.08 6.50 -76.82
C PRO A 172 37.93 7.71 -77.76
N ALA A 173 38.74 8.76 -77.58
CA ALA A 173 38.48 10.08 -78.16
C ALA A 173 38.46 10.13 -79.70
N SER A 174 39.11 9.17 -80.37
CA SER A 174 39.17 9.08 -81.84
C SER A 174 37.91 8.50 -82.50
N ILE A 175 36.90 8.09 -81.72
CA ILE A 175 35.69 7.44 -82.23
C ILE A 175 34.43 8.32 -82.06
N LEU A 176 34.41 9.23 -81.07
CA LEU A 176 33.17 9.85 -80.56
C LEU A 176 32.87 11.30 -81.00
N GLN A 177 33.73 12.00 -81.77
CA GLN A 177 33.54 13.44 -82.07
C GLN A 177 33.69 13.78 -83.57
N ASN A 178 32.57 13.81 -84.30
CA ASN A 178 32.45 14.21 -85.72
C ASN A 178 31.31 15.24 -85.88
N SER A 179 31.52 16.46 -86.42
CA SER A 179 30.89 17.68 -85.85
C SER A 179 29.81 18.46 -86.67
N SER A 180 28.92 17.83 -87.43
CA SER A 180 28.30 18.47 -88.63
C SER A 180 26.95 19.33 -88.59
N LEU A 181 26.35 19.92 -87.47
CA LEU A 181 24.87 20.37 -87.30
C LEU A 181 24.38 21.70 -86.44
N ILE A 182 23.04 22.04 -86.23
CA ILE A 182 22.10 22.75 -85.15
C ILE A 182 22.09 24.18 -84.35
N LEU A 183 20.90 24.81 -83.89
CA LEU A 183 20.62 26.16 -83.09
C LEU A 183 19.15 26.57 -82.42
N GLY A 184 18.98 27.49 -81.36
CA GLY A 184 17.91 28.62 -81.04
C GLY A 184 16.74 28.67 -79.87
N LYS A 185 16.24 29.73 -79.06
CA LYS A 185 15.35 29.57 -77.74
C LYS A 185 14.54 30.68 -76.75
N GLN A 186 13.55 30.35 -75.75
CA GLN A 186 12.48 31.04 -74.66
C GLN A 186 11.55 30.54 -73.20
N ILE A 187 11.43 30.42 -71.73
CA ILE A 187 11.89 30.44 -70.14
C ILE A 187 10.94 29.99 -68.72
N ILE A 188 11.28 29.76 -67.28
CA ILE A 188 10.59 29.56 -65.73
C ILE A 188 10.78 28.45 -64.38
N HIS A 189 10.13 28.38 -63.03
CA HIS A 189 10.31 27.53 -61.58
C HIS A 189 9.32 27.42 -60.12
N ILE A 190 9.31 26.46 -58.97
CA ILE A 190 8.50 26.32 -57.48
C ILE A 190 8.84 25.43 -56.00
N LEU A 191 8.08 25.24 -54.74
CA LEU A 191 8.34 24.59 -53.21
C LEU A 191 7.26 24.05 -51.91
N PRO A 192 7.55 23.46 -50.57
CA PRO A 192 6.71 22.69 -49.35
C PRO A 192 6.81 22.72 -47.60
N GLU A 193 6.22 21.84 -46.56
CA GLU A 193 6.01 21.88 -44.89
C GLU A 193 5.95 20.65 -43.63
N GLY A 194 5.41 20.65 -42.25
CA GLY A 194 5.58 19.69 -40.90
C GLY A 194 4.62 19.40 -39.45
N SER A 195 4.96 18.78 -38.16
CA SER A 195 4.10 18.32 -36.80
C SER A 195 4.60 17.86 -35.19
N ALA A 196 3.84 17.32 -34.05
CA ALA A 196 4.11 17.18 -32.41
C ALA A 196 3.47 16.14 -31.14
N MET A 197 3.59 16.23 -29.67
CA MET A 197 3.42 15.18 -28.38
C MET A 197 2.97 15.43 -26.69
N LEU A 198 2.93 14.48 -25.56
CA LEU A 198 2.26 14.42 -24.05
C LEU A 198 2.63 13.49 -22.61
N ASN A 199 2.13 13.69 -21.24
CA ASN A 199 1.75 13.03 -19.76
C ASN A 199 2.55 12.40 -18.37
N PRO A 200 2.11 12.30 -16.97
CA PRO A 200 2.85 11.59 -15.77
C PRO A 200 2.35 10.86 -14.35
N ASP A 201 2.10 11.49 -13.14
CA ASP A 201 2.59 11.03 -11.75
C ASP A 201 1.75 10.23 -10.65
N GLN A 202 0.46 9.87 -10.82
CA GLN A 202 -0.34 9.04 -9.86
C GLN A 202 -0.58 9.53 -8.39
N SER A 203 -0.58 10.83 -8.11
CA SER A 203 -0.98 11.36 -6.78
C SER A 203 -2.48 11.16 -6.48
N PRO A 204 -2.87 10.85 -5.22
CA PRO A 204 -4.27 10.78 -4.81
C PRO A 204 -4.90 12.18 -4.71
N PHE A 205 -6.22 12.25 -4.90
CA PHE A 205 -6.98 13.49 -4.92
C PHE A 205 -8.36 13.30 -4.25
N CYS A 206 -8.81 14.30 -3.48
CA CYS A 206 -10.17 14.33 -2.94
C CYS A 206 -10.75 15.75 -2.88
N ILE A 207 -12.08 15.86 -2.83
CA ILE A 207 -12.81 17.12 -2.71
C ILE A 207 -13.71 17.08 -1.46
N GLY A 208 -13.87 18.21 -0.77
CA GLY A 208 -14.76 18.31 0.39
C GLY A 208 -14.80 19.70 1.00
N ASN A 209 -15.29 19.78 2.25
CA ASN A 209 -15.48 21.06 2.96
C ASN A 209 -14.15 21.80 3.27
N MET A 210 -13.02 21.09 3.25
CA MET A 210 -11.67 21.64 3.41
C MET A 210 -11.09 22.09 2.07
N GLU A 211 -11.10 21.19 1.07
CA GLU A 211 -10.56 21.42 -0.27
C GLU A 211 -11.69 21.39 -1.31
N THR A 212 -12.12 22.57 -1.74
CA THR A 212 -13.26 22.75 -2.66
C THR A 212 -12.89 22.73 -4.14
N SER A 213 -11.61 22.48 -4.46
CA SER A 213 -11.10 22.27 -5.82
C SER A 213 -9.69 21.69 -5.80
N VAL A 214 -9.36 20.83 -6.75
CA VAL A 214 -8.04 20.15 -6.87
C VAL A 214 -7.43 20.34 -8.25
N ASP A 215 -6.11 20.49 -8.33
CA ASP A 215 -5.35 20.85 -9.54
C ASP A 215 -4.76 19.61 -10.27
N LEU A 216 -5.46 19.08 -11.27
CA LEU A 216 -5.03 17.90 -12.06
C LEU A 216 -3.85 18.22 -13.01
N PRO A 217 -2.72 17.46 -12.98
CA PRO A 217 -1.54 17.75 -13.80
C PRO A 217 -1.56 17.12 -15.20
N ILE A 218 -1.39 17.94 -16.25
CA ILE A 218 -1.37 17.54 -17.68
C ILE A 218 -0.03 17.91 -18.31
N ARG A 219 0.76 16.96 -18.82
CA ARG A 219 2.12 17.21 -19.36
C ARG A 219 2.15 17.24 -20.89
N ILE A 220 2.86 18.20 -21.49
CA ILE A 220 2.86 18.49 -22.95
C ILE A 220 4.31 18.54 -23.48
N ASN A 221 4.54 18.13 -24.75
CA ASN A 221 5.86 18.10 -25.40
C ASN A 221 5.82 18.53 -26.89
N GLN A 222 6.67 19.48 -27.29
CA GLN A 222 6.87 19.94 -28.69
C GLN A 222 5.63 20.51 -29.44
N THR A 223 4.58 20.97 -28.76
CA THR A 223 3.32 21.50 -29.36
C THR A 223 2.84 22.82 -28.73
N ASN A 224 2.00 23.58 -29.43
CA ASN A 224 1.29 24.77 -28.95
C ASN A 224 -0.24 24.55 -28.93
N PRO A 225 -0.77 23.74 -27.99
CA PRO A 225 -2.14 23.26 -28.10
C PRO A 225 -3.19 24.35 -27.91
N ILE A 226 -4.20 24.31 -28.78
CA ILE A 226 -5.31 25.27 -28.84
C ILE A 226 -6.58 24.77 -28.13
N SER A 227 -6.75 23.46 -28.01
CA SER A 227 -7.77 22.81 -27.18
C SER A 227 -7.21 21.55 -26.52
N ILE A 228 -7.74 21.24 -25.35
CA ILE A 228 -7.54 19.97 -24.63
C ILE A 228 -8.93 19.52 -24.16
N GLU A 229 -9.27 18.25 -24.36
CA GLU A 229 -10.56 17.66 -23.99
C GLU A 229 -10.31 16.57 -22.93
N LEU A 230 -11.06 16.64 -21.83
CA LEU A 230 -11.01 15.70 -20.70
C LEU A 230 -12.40 15.05 -20.54
N LEU A 231 -12.46 13.73 -20.38
CA LEU A 231 -13.67 13.01 -19.99
C LEU A 231 -13.72 12.87 -18.47
N ARG A 232 -14.86 13.20 -17.86
CA ARG A 232 -15.26 12.81 -16.51
C ARG A 232 -16.31 11.70 -16.60
N ILE A 233 -16.22 10.72 -15.70
CA ILE A 233 -17.34 9.83 -15.36
C ILE A 233 -17.72 10.14 -13.90
N ASP A 234 -18.97 10.51 -13.67
CA ASP A 234 -19.52 10.83 -12.36
C ASP A 234 -19.65 9.57 -11.48
N LEU A 235 -19.27 9.65 -10.19
CA LEU A 235 -19.21 8.45 -9.34
C LEU A 235 -20.58 7.90 -8.97
N ASP A 236 -21.58 8.77 -8.76
CA ASP A 236 -22.89 8.39 -8.21
C ASP A 236 -23.90 8.03 -9.30
N THR A 237 -23.84 8.74 -10.43
CA THR A 237 -24.76 8.58 -11.57
C THR A 237 -24.20 7.77 -12.73
N ASN A 238 -22.89 7.50 -12.72
CA ASN A 238 -22.11 6.95 -13.86
C ASN A 238 -22.30 7.76 -15.16
N ALA A 239 -22.66 9.05 -15.06
CA ALA A 239 -22.84 9.94 -16.21
C ALA A 239 -21.49 10.37 -16.82
N HIS A 240 -21.42 10.44 -18.15
CA HIS A 240 -20.23 10.84 -18.90
C HIS A 240 -20.31 12.34 -19.26
N GLU A 241 -19.24 13.09 -19.00
CA GLU A 241 -19.18 14.53 -19.22
C GLU A 241 -17.82 14.98 -19.81
N THR A 242 -17.82 15.55 -21.02
CA THR A 242 -16.60 16.02 -21.68
C THR A 242 -16.34 17.50 -21.40
N ILE A 243 -15.22 17.78 -20.74
CA ILE A 243 -14.74 19.09 -20.29
C ILE A 243 -13.72 19.63 -21.30
N ILE A 244 -14.06 20.74 -21.95
CA ILE A 244 -13.22 21.38 -22.99
C ILE A 244 -12.40 22.52 -22.38
N VAL A 245 -11.08 22.36 -22.32
CA VAL A 245 -10.14 23.40 -21.88
C VAL A 245 -9.79 24.31 -23.07
N THR A 246 -10.25 25.56 -23.03
CA THR A 246 -10.09 26.51 -24.14
C THR A 246 -8.67 27.10 -24.22
N ILE A 247 -8.27 27.57 -25.40
CA ILE A 247 -7.02 28.30 -25.65
C ILE A 247 -6.73 29.42 -24.63
N LYS A 248 -7.77 30.08 -24.08
CA LYS A 248 -7.63 31.13 -23.05
C LYS A 248 -7.20 30.54 -21.71
N GLN A 249 -7.76 29.40 -21.31
CA GLN A 249 -7.37 28.66 -20.11
C GLN A 249 -5.98 28.03 -20.30
N ILE A 250 -5.72 27.35 -21.43
CA ILE A 250 -4.40 26.75 -21.73
C ILE A 250 -3.29 27.80 -21.65
N ASN A 251 -3.50 29.01 -22.20
CA ASN A 251 -2.52 30.10 -22.09
C ASN A 251 -2.31 30.60 -20.65
N LYS A 252 -3.34 30.59 -19.79
CA LYS A 252 -3.18 30.89 -18.36
C LYS A 252 -2.33 29.82 -17.68
N LEU A 253 -2.63 28.54 -17.91
CA LEU A 253 -1.91 27.42 -17.30
C LEU A 253 -0.46 27.34 -17.79
N LYS A 254 -0.23 27.52 -19.10
CA LYS A 254 1.13 27.56 -19.70
C LYS A 254 1.97 28.71 -19.15
N ARG A 255 1.35 29.86 -18.82
CA ARG A 255 2.00 30.97 -18.10
C ARG A 255 2.30 30.65 -16.63
N GLN A 256 1.49 29.84 -15.95
CA GLN A 256 1.78 29.36 -14.59
C GLN A 256 2.94 28.34 -14.63
N ALA A 257 2.85 27.33 -15.49
CA ALA A 257 3.88 26.31 -15.70
C ALA A 257 5.26 26.92 -16.02
N ASN A 258 5.31 27.90 -16.92
CA ASN A 258 6.54 28.58 -17.31
C ASN A 258 7.21 29.40 -16.19
N ARG A 259 6.60 29.62 -15.02
CA ARG A 259 7.22 30.37 -13.91
C ARG A 259 8.49 29.69 -13.38
N ASN A 260 8.55 28.37 -13.47
CA ASN A 260 9.63 27.55 -12.89
C ASN A 260 10.72 27.19 -13.93
N PHE A 261 10.66 27.75 -15.15
CA PHE A 261 11.56 27.43 -16.27
C PHE A 261 12.19 28.69 -16.88
N ALA A 262 13.37 28.54 -17.49
CA ALA A 262 14.06 29.62 -18.16
C ALA A 262 13.34 30.05 -19.46
N LYS A 263 13.31 31.36 -19.76
CA LYS A 263 12.55 31.95 -20.89
C LYS A 263 12.85 31.37 -22.28
N ASN A 264 14.03 30.78 -22.48
CA ASN A 264 14.46 30.22 -23.76
C ASN A 264 14.21 28.70 -23.89
N ASP A 265 13.79 28.03 -22.83
CA ASP A 265 13.58 26.57 -22.87
C ASP A 265 12.25 26.23 -23.54
N ARG A 266 12.36 25.80 -24.80
CA ARG A 266 11.26 25.29 -25.65
C ARG A 266 11.19 23.76 -25.70
N THR A 267 12.13 23.07 -25.04
CA THR A 267 12.41 21.65 -25.23
C THR A 267 12.05 20.77 -24.05
N SER A 268 12.10 21.29 -22.82
CA SER A 268 11.61 20.53 -21.66
C SER A 268 10.06 20.52 -21.62
N PRO A 269 9.44 19.43 -21.14
CA PRO A 269 7.99 19.31 -21.10
C PRO A 269 7.36 20.31 -20.11
N ARG A 270 6.09 20.67 -20.35
CA ARG A 270 5.33 21.59 -19.49
C ARG A 270 4.17 20.86 -18.83
N VAL A 271 4.04 20.99 -17.51
CA VAL A 271 2.90 20.47 -16.73
C VAL A 271 1.91 21.61 -16.49
N LEU A 272 0.67 21.43 -16.93
CA LEU A 272 -0.45 22.33 -16.70
C LEU A 272 -1.29 21.80 -15.53
N HIS A 273 -1.55 22.61 -14.52
CA HIS A 273 -2.43 22.25 -13.40
C HIS A 273 -3.85 22.75 -13.69
N TYR A 274 -4.79 21.85 -13.89
CA TYR A 274 -6.18 22.15 -14.25
C TYR A 274 -7.12 21.95 -13.05
N PRO A 275 -7.75 23.00 -12.51
CA PRO A 275 -8.59 22.89 -11.32
C PRO A 275 -9.96 22.26 -11.64
N VAL A 276 -10.25 21.13 -11.00
CA VAL A 276 -11.57 20.47 -10.96
C VAL A 276 -12.28 20.72 -9.64
N LYS A 277 -13.60 20.51 -9.60
CA LYS A 277 -14.49 20.84 -8.47
C LYS A 277 -15.49 19.76 -8.08
N GLU A 278 -15.56 18.69 -8.85
CA GLU A 278 -16.58 17.64 -8.71
C GLU A 278 -15.88 16.28 -8.68
N THR A 279 -16.53 15.30 -8.07
CA THR A 279 -16.01 13.94 -7.93
C THR A 279 -16.21 13.16 -9.23
N GLY A 280 -15.30 12.24 -9.51
CA GLY A 280 -15.34 11.45 -10.74
C GLY A 280 -14.04 10.75 -11.10
N LEU A 281 -14.13 9.89 -12.11
CA LEU A 281 -12.97 9.33 -12.83
C LEU A 281 -12.67 10.25 -14.03
N TYR A 282 -11.49 10.85 -14.05
CA TYR A 282 -11.01 11.76 -15.09
C TYR A 282 -10.03 11.07 -16.05
N ARG A 283 -10.16 11.34 -17.36
CA ARG A 283 -9.35 10.76 -18.45
C ARG A 283 -9.07 11.80 -19.55
N LEU A 284 -7.90 11.76 -20.20
CA LEU A 284 -7.63 12.65 -21.34
C LEU A 284 -8.21 12.11 -22.65
N GLU A 285 -9.09 12.89 -23.28
CA GLU A 285 -9.79 12.53 -24.50
C GLU A 285 -9.08 13.05 -25.77
N LYS A 286 -8.66 14.33 -25.83
CA LYS A 286 -8.10 14.92 -27.07
C LYS A 286 -7.18 16.12 -26.85
N VAL A 287 -6.32 16.42 -27.83
CA VAL A 287 -5.48 17.62 -27.92
C VAL A 287 -5.31 18.05 -29.38
N LEU A 288 -5.43 19.35 -29.70
CA LEU A 288 -5.20 19.93 -31.04
C LEU A 288 -4.10 21.00 -31.02
N ASP A 289 -3.26 21.08 -32.06
CA ASP A 289 -2.18 22.08 -32.21
C ASP A 289 -2.61 23.37 -32.94
N GLU A 290 -1.72 24.36 -33.02
CA GLU A 290 -1.96 25.64 -33.71
C GLU A 290 -2.21 25.50 -35.23
N SER A 291 -1.70 24.43 -35.86
CA SER A 291 -2.03 24.01 -37.23
C SER A 291 -3.40 23.31 -37.36
N LYS A 292 -4.15 23.15 -36.27
CA LYS A 292 -5.40 22.39 -36.13
C LYS A 292 -5.29 20.87 -36.33
N LEU A 293 -4.07 20.34 -36.45
CA LEU A 293 -3.82 18.90 -36.48
C LEU A 293 -3.96 18.29 -35.08
N GLU A 294 -4.36 17.01 -35.02
CA GLU A 294 -4.49 16.29 -33.75
C GLU A 294 -3.13 15.81 -33.24
N VAL A 295 -2.94 15.93 -31.92
CA VAL A 295 -1.66 15.72 -31.23
C VAL A 295 -1.63 14.35 -30.56
N GLN A 296 -0.54 13.59 -30.74
CA GLN A 296 -0.42 12.23 -30.23
C GLN A 296 -0.49 12.19 -28.69
N ARG A 297 -1.32 11.27 -28.16
CA ARG A 297 -1.60 11.13 -26.71
C ARG A 297 -1.29 9.74 -26.15
N ARG A 298 -1.26 9.63 -24.82
CA ARG A 298 -1.28 8.38 -24.03
C ARG A 298 -2.61 8.32 -23.25
N LEU A 299 -2.92 7.16 -22.67
CA LEU A 299 -4.09 6.95 -21.80
C LEU A 299 -3.64 6.86 -20.34
N SER A 300 -4.40 7.49 -19.45
CA SER A 300 -4.23 7.46 -17.99
C SER A 300 -5.52 7.90 -17.31
N ASP A 301 -6.00 7.13 -16.34
CA ASP A 301 -7.12 7.51 -15.47
C ASP A 301 -6.65 8.24 -14.21
N THR A 302 -7.54 9.02 -13.61
CA THR A 302 -7.29 9.74 -12.35
C THR A 302 -8.60 9.87 -11.57
N LEU A 303 -8.66 9.27 -10.40
CA LEU A 303 -9.86 9.26 -9.56
C LEU A 303 -9.85 10.44 -8.58
N VAL A 304 -10.97 11.15 -8.47
CA VAL A 304 -11.19 12.25 -7.51
C VAL A 304 -12.41 11.89 -6.66
N VAL A 305 -12.17 11.58 -5.39
CA VAL A 305 -13.20 11.08 -4.45
C VAL A 305 -13.64 12.16 -3.45
N GLN A 306 -14.67 11.89 -2.64
CA GLN A 306 -15.01 12.74 -1.51
C GLN A 306 -13.93 12.58 -0.41
N CYS A 307 -13.43 13.68 0.16
CA CYS A 307 -12.40 13.61 1.20
C CYS A 307 -12.90 12.88 2.47
N PRO A 308 -12.08 12.01 3.08
CA PRO A 308 -12.46 11.25 4.25
C PRO A 308 -12.85 12.17 5.41
N ARG A 309 -13.98 11.86 6.06
CA ARG A 309 -14.41 12.51 7.30
C ARG A 309 -14.80 11.48 8.36
N ALA A 310 -14.59 11.82 9.62
CA ALA A 310 -15.19 11.13 10.75
C ALA A 310 -15.99 12.09 11.62
N MET A 311 -17.00 11.55 12.29
CA MET A 311 -17.73 12.20 13.36
C MET A 311 -18.10 11.15 14.42
N VAL A 312 -18.42 11.63 15.61
CA VAL A 312 -18.71 10.80 16.76
C VAL A 312 -20.21 10.87 17.06
N LYS A 313 -20.90 9.73 17.14
CA LYS A 313 -22.30 9.72 17.56
C LYS A 313 -22.40 9.97 19.06
N THR A 314 -23.30 10.88 19.44
CA THR A 314 -23.56 11.22 20.84
C THR A 314 -24.20 10.05 21.58
N THR A 315 -23.51 9.56 22.61
CA THR A 315 -24.06 8.67 23.64
C THR A 315 -24.61 9.50 24.80
N MET A 316 -25.27 8.85 25.77
CA MET A 316 -25.59 9.47 27.06
C MET A 316 -24.30 9.97 27.73
N GLN A 317 -24.36 11.15 28.38
CA GLN A 317 -23.23 11.75 29.09
C GLN A 317 -22.95 11.06 30.43
N ASP A 318 -23.95 10.40 31.00
CA ASP A 318 -23.87 9.70 32.27
C ASP A 318 -24.15 8.21 32.02
N LYS A 319 -23.26 7.35 32.53
CA LYS A 319 -23.26 5.89 32.39
C LYS A 319 -23.04 5.26 33.75
N CYS A 320 -23.53 4.04 33.99
CA CYS A 320 -23.25 3.31 35.22
C CYS A 320 -22.09 2.34 35.04
N LYS A 321 -21.37 2.08 36.13
CA LYS A 321 -20.38 1.01 36.19
C LYS A 321 -21.05 -0.35 35.91
N GLY A 322 -20.41 -1.16 35.07
CA GLY A 322 -20.95 -2.40 34.52
C GLY A 322 -21.74 -2.23 33.21
N ASP A 323 -22.07 -1.00 32.80
CA ASP A 323 -22.69 -0.75 31.49
C ASP A 323 -21.66 -0.90 30.36
N LEU A 324 -22.14 -0.97 29.11
CA LEU A 324 -21.32 -0.80 27.92
C LEU A 324 -21.15 0.69 27.58
N SER A 325 -20.07 1.06 26.91
CA SER A 325 -19.88 2.40 26.33
C SER A 325 -20.93 2.75 25.27
N ASP A 326 -21.44 1.76 24.53
CA ASP A 326 -22.36 1.91 23.38
C ASP A 326 -21.89 2.98 22.37
N PHE A 327 -20.58 3.02 22.14
CA PHE A 327 -19.92 4.12 21.45
C PHE A 327 -19.78 3.84 19.96
N TYR A 328 -20.10 4.81 19.09
CA TYR A 328 -20.05 4.64 17.65
C TYR A 328 -19.24 5.76 16.97
N LEU A 329 -18.15 5.36 16.30
CA LEU A 329 -17.42 6.24 15.38
C LEU A 329 -18.06 6.12 14.00
N GLN A 330 -18.64 7.21 13.50
CA GLN A 330 -19.19 7.26 12.14
C GLN A 330 -18.13 7.82 11.20
N VAL A 331 -17.74 7.03 10.20
CA VAL A 331 -16.69 7.38 9.22
C VAL A 331 -17.28 7.37 7.83
N GLU A 332 -16.94 8.36 7.01
CA GLU A 332 -17.40 8.49 5.63
C GLU A 332 -16.21 8.81 4.72
N ALA A 333 -15.85 7.82 3.91
CA ALA A 333 -14.73 7.83 2.99
C ALA A 333 -14.93 6.74 1.92
N THR A 334 -14.11 6.72 0.88
CA THR A 334 -14.06 5.58 -0.05
C THR A 334 -13.34 4.38 0.62
N PRO A 335 -14.03 3.24 0.82
CA PRO A 335 -13.48 2.07 1.52
C PRO A 335 -12.63 1.14 0.60
N PRO A 336 -11.78 0.26 1.16
CA PRO A 336 -11.47 0.07 2.58
C PRO A 336 -10.74 1.28 3.18
N LEU A 337 -11.08 1.61 4.42
CA LEU A 337 -10.58 2.80 5.12
C LEU A 337 -9.88 2.44 6.42
N LYS A 338 -9.15 3.40 7.01
CA LYS A 338 -8.58 3.27 8.36
C LYS A 338 -8.98 4.46 9.21
N ILE A 339 -9.27 4.21 10.48
CA ILE A 339 -9.44 5.27 11.49
C ILE A 339 -8.46 5.04 12.64
N LYS A 340 -7.91 6.15 13.13
CA LYS A 340 -7.09 6.22 14.33
C LYS A 340 -7.86 7.03 15.35
N TYR A 341 -8.05 6.47 16.53
CA TYR A 341 -8.62 7.19 17.67
C TYR A 341 -7.73 7.01 18.88
N SER A 342 -7.96 7.85 19.88
CA SER A 342 -7.36 7.72 21.19
C SER A 342 -8.40 7.78 22.28
N LYS A 343 -8.06 7.12 23.39
CA LYS A 343 -8.89 6.95 24.58
C LYS A 343 -8.10 7.46 25.78
N MET A 344 -8.80 8.08 26.73
CA MET A 344 -8.24 8.51 28.02
C MET A 344 -9.25 8.21 29.13
N VAL A 345 -8.78 7.69 30.27
CA VAL A 345 -9.61 7.36 31.44
C VAL A 345 -9.04 8.03 32.67
N ASN A 346 -9.86 8.82 33.38
CA ASN A 346 -9.45 9.58 34.57
C ASN A 346 -8.19 10.43 34.40
N ARG A 347 -7.96 10.94 33.17
CA ARG A 347 -6.81 11.74 32.72
C ARG A 347 -5.45 11.02 32.70
N ASN A 348 -5.41 9.72 32.97
CA ASN A 348 -4.23 8.88 32.77
C ASN A 348 -4.22 8.27 31.36
N ASP A 349 -3.03 7.80 30.96
CA ASP A 349 -2.64 7.05 29.75
C ASP A 349 -3.52 7.22 28.49
N LYS A 350 -2.93 7.89 27.50
CA LYS A 350 -3.53 8.10 26.18
C LYS A 350 -3.21 6.93 25.25
N ASP A 351 -4.03 5.89 25.30
CA ASP A 351 -3.96 4.78 24.34
C ASP A 351 -4.35 5.28 22.94
N HIS A 352 -3.60 4.84 21.92
CA HIS A 352 -3.88 5.10 20.51
C HIS A 352 -4.17 3.79 19.77
N VAL A 353 -5.34 3.71 19.14
CA VAL A 353 -5.83 2.52 18.43
C VAL A 353 -6.00 2.87 16.95
N LEU A 354 -5.50 2.01 16.06
CA LEU A 354 -5.63 2.11 14.61
C LEU A 354 -6.46 0.93 14.09
N LEU A 355 -7.65 1.21 13.54
CA LEU A 355 -8.57 0.21 13.03
C LEU A 355 -8.58 0.21 11.50
N SER A 356 -8.47 -0.98 10.91
CA SER A 356 -8.75 -1.21 9.49
C SER A 356 -10.22 -1.59 9.32
N ILE A 357 -10.93 -0.92 8.41
CA ILE A 357 -12.39 -1.03 8.26
C ILE A 357 -12.70 -1.40 6.81
N HIS A 358 -13.40 -2.52 6.64
CA HIS A 358 -13.83 -3.04 5.35
C HIS A 358 -15.33 -3.38 5.43
N PRO A 359 -16.21 -2.67 4.69
CA PRO A 359 -17.64 -2.94 4.71
C PRO A 359 -17.96 -4.27 4.02
N GLU A 360 -19.04 -4.91 4.46
CA GLU A 360 -19.42 -6.23 3.98
C GLU A 360 -19.84 -6.22 2.50
N ASN A 361 -19.47 -7.27 1.76
CA ASN A 361 -19.76 -7.47 0.32
C ASN A 361 -19.09 -6.50 -0.67
N LEU A 362 -18.18 -5.60 -0.24
CA LEU A 362 -17.59 -4.59 -1.13
C LEU A 362 -16.16 -4.94 -1.61
N VAL A 363 -16.08 -5.68 -2.72
CA VAL A 363 -14.82 -6.04 -3.38
C VAL A 363 -14.26 -4.86 -4.19
N SER A 364 -13.58 -3.92 -3.53
CA SER A 364 -12.99 -2.74 -4.18
C SER A 364 -11.74 -3.10 -5.00
N PRO A 365 -11.65 -2.71 -6.30
CA PRO A 365 -10.45 -2.92 -7.12
C PRO A 365 -9.24 -2.12 -6.62
N LEU A 366 -9.44 -1.05 -5.83
CA LEU A 366 -8.34 -0.30 -5.20
C LEU A 366 -7.50 -1.15 -4.23
N ALA A 367 -8.07 -2.19 -3.62
CA ALA A 367 -7.31 -3.15 -2.83
C ALA A 367 -6.39 -4.04 -3.70
N ARG A 368 -6.79 -4.25 -4.97
CA ARG A 368 -6.21 -5.18 -5.94
C ARG A 368 -5.37 -4.51 -7.04
N GLN A 369 -5.22 -3.18 -7.07
CA GLN A 369 -4.52 -2.49 -8.15
C GLN A 369 -3.69 -1.28 -7.68
N ARG A 370 -2.42 -1.26 -8.11
CA ARG A 370 -1.49 -0.12 -8.10
C ARG A 370 -0.70 0.05 -9.40
N THR A 371 -0.84 -0.87 -10.37
CA THR A 371 0.16 -1.05 -11.46
C THR A 371 -0.38 -1.00 -12.90
N SER A 372 -1.64 -0.60 -13.14
CA SER A 372 -2.19 -0.42 -14.50
C SER A 372 -2.84 0.95 -14.71
N GLY A 373 -2.63 1.55 -15.89
CA GLY A 373 -2.96 2.96 -16.16
C GLY A 373 -4.42 3.29 -16.43
N THR A 374 -5.31 2.29 -16.48
CA THR A 374 -6.76 2.46 -16.65
C THR A 374 -7.49 1.64 -15.60
N LEU A 375 -8.36 2.29 -14.84
CA LEU A 375 -9.17 1.70 -13.77
C LEU A 375 -10.46 1.06 -14.29
N VAL A 376 -10.99 1.58 -15.41
CA VAL A 376 -12.22 1.09 -16.06
C VAL A 376 -12.02 0.93 -17.57
N SER A 377 -12.37 -0.25 -18.09
CA SER A 377 -12.47 -0.54 -19.52
C SER A 377 -13.83 -0.07 -20.06
N LEU A 378 -13.84 0.85 -21.02
CA LEU A 378 -15.09 1.40 -21.59
C LEU A 378 -15.81 0.44 -22.55
N ASP A 379 -15.17 -0.67 -22.92
CA ASP A 379 -15.67 -1.62 -23.92
C ASP A 379 -16.73 -2.60 -23.37
N SER A 380 -17.01 -2.57 -22.06
CA SER A 380 -17.86 -3.53 -21.35
C SER A 380 -18.83 -2.84 -20.37
N PRO A 381 -20.16 -2.97 -20.55
CA PRO A 381 -21.15 -2.40 -19.63
C PRO A 381 -21.10 -2.97 -18.21
N ALA A 382 -20.54 -4.17 -18.02
CA ALA A 382 -20.44 -4.81 -16.71
C ALA A 382 -19.26 -4.29 -15.87
N ASP A 383 -18.20 -3.78 -16.52
CA ASP A 383 -17.00 -3.26 -15.86
C ASP A 383 -17.10 -1.76 -15.54
N MET A 384 -18.21 -1.10 -15.92
CA MET A 384 -18.45 0.34 -15.70
C MET A 384 -19.20 0.67 -14.39
N ASP A 385 -19.30 -0.27 -13.44
CA ASP A 385 -19.79 0.08 -12.09
C ASP A 385 -18.69 0.75 -11.25
N LEU A 386 -18.93 2.01 -10.87
CA LEU A 386 -18.08 2.81 -9.99
C LEU A 386 -18.56 2.81 -8.52
N SER A 387 -19.52 1.95 -8.14
CA SER A 387 -20.05 1.85 -6.77
C SER A 387 -18.97 1.69 -5.69
N TRP A 388 -17.88 1.01 -5.99
CA TRP A 388 -16.70 0.80 -5.12
C TRP A 388 -15.88 2.08 -4.87
N ALA A 389 -16.00 3.10 -5.73
CA ALA A 389 -15.28 4.37 -5.61
C ALA A 389 -16.02 5.40 -4.74
N ARG A 390 -17.32 5.20 -4.50
CA ARG A 390 -18.18 6.10 -3.74
C ARG A 390 -17.77 6.15 -2.28
N ALA A 391 -17.97 7.30 -1.63
CA ALA A 391 -17.82 7.38 -0.19
C ALA A 391 -18.99 6.67 0.51
N GLN A 392 -18.69 5.86 1.52
CA GLN A 392 -19.69 5.12 2.28
C GLN A 392 -19.63 5.53 3.75
N THR A 393 -20.79 5.85 4.34
CA THR A 393 -20.93 6.11 5.77
C THR A 393 -21.01 4.79 6.53
N ILE A 394 -19.98 4.49 7.32
CA ILE A 394 -19.82 3.26 8.11
C ILE A 394 -19.83 3.62 9.59
N ASP A 395 -20.69 2.97 10.37
CA ASP A 395 -20.72 3.07 11.83
C ASP A 395 -19.86 1.97 12.45
N VAL A 396 -18.86 2.35 13.24
CA VAL A 396 -17.92 1.43 13.90
C VAL A 396 -18.29 1.34 15.39
N PRO A 397 -18.85 0.20 15.87
CA PRO A 397 -19.16 0.01 17.28
C PRO A 397 -17.89 -0.20 18.11
N LEU A 398 -17.82 0.47 19.25
CA LEU A 398 -16.77 0.35 20.27
C LEU A 398 -17.46 0.10 21.61
N ASN A 399 -17.84 -1.15 21.84
CA ASN A 399 -18.63 -1.59 22.99
C ASN A 399 -17.70 -2.18 24.07
N GLU A 400 -17.05 -1.30 24.82
CA GLU A 400 -16.19 -1.64 25.95
C GLU A 400 -17.00 -1.69 27.26
N SER A 401 -16.65 -2.63 28.15
CA SER A 401 -17.28 -2.74 29.48
C SER A 401 -16.75 -1.68 30.45
N LEU A 402 -17.62 -0.86 31.03
CA LEU A 402 -17.29 0.27 31.88
C LEU A 402 -16.99 -0.17 33.34
N GLY A 403 -15.85 -0.85 33.52
CA GLY A 403 -15.43 -1.37 34.83
C GLY A 403 -14.83 -0.34 35.80
N VAL A 404 -14.51 0.87 35.33
CA VAL A 404 -13.83 1.93 36.11
C VAL A 404 -14.68 3.20 36.10
N SER A 405 -15.01 3.70 37.28
CA SER A 405 -15.76 4.93 37.52
C SER A 405 -14.93 6.19 37.28
N GLY A 406 -15.61 7.31 37.03
CA GLY A 406 -15.02 8.61 36.71
C GLY A 406 -15.11 8.98 35.22
N GLY A 407 -14.26 9.89 34.75
CA GLY A 407 -14.37 10.52 33.43
C GLY A 407 -13.67 9.74 32.32
N TRP A 408 -14.40 9.41 31.25
CA TRP A 408 -13.90 8.78 30.03
C TRP A 408 -13.96 9.76 28.86
N GLN A 409 -12.93 9.77 28.01
CA GLN A 409 -12.87 10.59 26.80
C GLN A 409 -12.37 9.77 25.62
N TYR A 410 -13.09 9.86 24.49
CA TYR A 410 -12.71 9.30 23.20
C TYR A 410 -12.49 10.43 22.19
N LEU A 411 -11.43 10.34 21.40
CA LEU A 411 -10.96 11.39 20.50
C LEU A 411 -10.56 10.78 19.15
N VAL A 412 -11.18 11.22 18.05
CA VAL A 412 -10.70 10.81 16.71
C VAL A 412 -9.41 11.56 16.39
N ASP A 413 -8.35 10.86 15.98
CA ASP A 413 -7.06 11.45 15.62
C ASP A 413 -6.88 11.59 14.10
N GLU A 414 -7.15 10.55 13.31
CA GLU A 414 -6.75 10.48 11.88
C GLU A 414 -7.69 9.55 11.09
N VAL A 415 -7.99 9.87 9.83
CA VAL A 415 -8.72 8.98 8.90
C VAL A 415 -8.00 8.90 7.56
N GLN A 416 -7.87 7.69 7.01
CA GLN A 416 -7.30 7.40 5.69
C GLN A 416 -8.30 6.61 4.83
N ASP A 417 -8.43 6.97 3.55
CA ASP A 417 -9.26 6.26 2.57
C ASP A 417 -8.48 5.23 1.72
N ALA A 418 -9.19 4.52 0.83
CA ALA A 418 -8.60 3.52 -0.06
C ALA A 418 -7.65 4.09 -1.12
N CYS A 419 -7.87 5.33 -1.55
CA CYS A 419 -7.02 6.05 -2.50
C CYS A 419 -5.70 6.49 -1.85
N GLY A 420 -5.67 6.61 -0.53
CA GLY A 420 -4.53 7.10 0.25
C GLY A 420 -4.64 8.57 0.66
N ASN A 421 -5.80 9.21 0.47
CA ASN A 421 -6.06 10.52 1.06
C ASN A 421 -6.11 10.38 2.59
N VAL A 422 -5.54 11.34 3.32
CA VAL A 422 -5.48 11.33 4.79
C VAL A 422 -5.94 12.67 5.34
N VAL A 423 -6.87 12.64 6.30
CA VAL A 423 -7.27 13.81 7.09
C VAL A 423 -6.84 13.59 8.53
N ASN A 424 -5.88 14.41 8.97
CA ASN A 424 -5.37 14.38 10.35
C ASN A 424 -6.02 15.47 11.21
N TYR A 425 -6.76 15.06 12.23
CA TYR A 425 -7.44 15.96 13.16
C TYR A 425 -6.55 16.42 14.32
N SER A 426 -5.40 15.79 14.61
CA SER A 426 -4.46 16.33 15.61
C SER A 426 -3.95 17.71 15.21
N ASP A 427 -3.55 17.85 13.94
CA ASP A 427 -2.81 19.01 13.47
C ASP A 427 -3.74 20.22 13.36
N ILE A 428 -4.95 19.99 12.84
CA ILE A 428 -6.05 20.96 12.79
C ILE A 428 -6.33 21.54 14.19
N ARG A 429 -6.42 20.68 15.22
CA ARG A 429 -6.64 21.11 16.62
C ARG A 429 -5.44 21.85 17.23
N SER A 430 -4.22 21.51 16.83
CA SER A 430 -2.99 22.19 17.29
C SER A 430 -2.79 23.58 16.67
N SER A 431 -3.33 23.82 15.47
CA SER A 431 -3.08 25.03 14.69
C SER A 431 -3.90 26.24 15.20
N SER A 432 -3.35 26.98 16.17
CA SER A 432 -3.98 28.15 16.81
C SER A 432 -4.22 29.36 15.88
N SER A 433 -4.01 29.21 14.56
CA SER A 433 -4.20 30.22 13.50
C SER A 433 -5.16 29.76 12.40
N GLY A 434 -5.72 28.54 12.47
CA GLY A 434 -6.72 28.04 11.53
C GLY A 434 -8.11 28.67 11.73
N PRO A 435 -8.93 28.80 10.68
CA PRO A 435 -10.25 29.42 10.79
C PRO A 435 -11.24 28.54 11.59
N GLN A 436 -11.55 28.95 12.82
CA GLN A 436 -12.51 28.33 13.75
C GLN A 436 -13.93 28.06 13.20
N LYS A 437 -14.25 28.51 11.97
CA LYS A 437 -15.52 28.21 11.30
C LYS A 437 -15.62 26.76 10.82
N VAL A 438 -14.51 26.06 10.56
CA VAL A 438 -14.52 24.75 9.87
C VAL A 438 -14.85 23.56 10.79
N LEU A 439 -14.56 23.68 12.09
CA LEU A 439 -14.91 22.65 13.08
C LEU A 439 -16.40 22.69 13.50
N LYS A 440 -17.19 23.68 13.05
CA LYS A 440 -18.63 23.75 13.38
C LYS A 440 -19.41 22.63 12.69
N GLY A 441 -19.73 21.59 13.44
CA GLY A 441 -20.45 20.39 12.98
C GLY A 441 -19.63 19.10 13.06
N HIS A 442 -18.31 19.19 13.24
CA HIS A 442 -17.45 18.02 13.40
C HIS A 442 -17.28 17.71 14.90
N GLN A 443 -18.21 16.94 15.47
CA GLN A 443 -18.04 16.37 16.80
C GLN A 443 -17.00 15.24 16.71
N LEU A 444 -15.75 15.57 17.05
CA LEU A 444 -14.58 14.68 16.95
C LEU A 444 -14.16 14.09 18.31
N GLU A 445 -14.89 14.42 19.37
CA GLU A 445 -14.72 13.89 20.71
C GLU A 445 -16.08 13.53 21.33
N GLN A 446 -16.05 12.57 22.26
CA GLN A 446 -17.14 12.28 23.18
C GLN A 446 -16.56 12.14 24.58
N HIS A 447 -17.25 12.75 25.54
CA HIS A 447 -16.97 12.63 26.96
C HIS A 447 -18.21 12.09 27.66
N PHE A 448 -18.01 11.14 28.56
CA PHE A 448 -19.04 10.68 29.47
C PHE A 448 -18.45 10.32 30.85
N THR A 449 -19.30 10.35 31.87
CA THR A 449 -18.97 10.04 33.27
C THR A 449 -19.52 8.66 33.61
N VAL A 450 -18.72 7.84 34.29
CA VAL A 450 -19.11 6.50 34.75
C VAL A 450 -19.32 6.54 36.27
N HIS A 451 -20.57 6.43 36.70
CA HIS A 451 -20.98 6.53 38.10
C HIS A 451 -20.94 5.17 38.79
N GLU A 452 -20.69 5.16 40.11
CA GLU A 452 -20.82 3.95 40.93
C GLU A 452 -22.29 3.65 41.23
N ARG A 453 -22.64 2.36 41.37
CA ARG A 453 -24.01 1.95 41.74
C ARG A 453 -24.14 1.93 43.27
N PRO A 454 -25.25 2.46 43.84
CA PRO A 454 -25.44 2.44 45.29
C PRO A 454 -25.77 1.04 45.80
N ARG A 455 -25.40 0.78 47.05
CA ARG A 455 -25.73 -0.44 47.81
C ARG A 455 -26.31 -0.08 49.15
N VAL A 456 -27.47 -0.63 49.49
CA VAL A 456 -28.15 -0.34 50.77
C VAL A 456 -28.33 -1.60 51.62
N ALA A 457 -28.08 -1.47 52.92
CA ALA A 457 -28.38 -2.45 53.95
C ALA A 457 -29.05 -1.76 55.16
N LEU A 458 -29.74 -2.53 56.00
CA LEU A 458 -29.97 -2.14 57.40
C LEU A 458 -28.81 -2.65 58.26
N ARG A 459 -28.51 -1.95 59.37
CA ARG A 459 -27.41 -2.31 60.28
C ARG A 459 -27.95 -2.57 61.69
N GLU A 460 -27.34 -3.50 62.42
CA GLU A 460 -27.60 -3.83 63.84
C GLU A 460 -28.98 -4.43 64.20
N TYR A 461 -29.98 -4.32 63.32
CA TYR A 461 -31.34 -4.80 63.56
C TYR A 461 -31.90 -5.50 62.32
N ASP A 462 -32.70 -6.54 62.56
CA ASP A 462 -33.32 -7.36 61.52
C ASP A 462 -34.74 -7.81 61.99
N SER A 463 -35.29 -8.86 61.41
CA SER A 463 -36.63 -9.38 61.78
C SER A 463 -36.65 -10.29 63.02
N GLN A 464 -35.49 -10.83 63.44
CA GLN A 464 -35.29 -11.56 64.70
C GLN A 464 -34.84 -10.62 65.85
N HIS A 465 -34.14 -9.53 65.50
CA HIS A 465 -33.63 -8.50 66.40
C HIS A 465 -34.39 -7.17 66.23
N PRO A 466 -35.68 -7.09 66.62
CA PRO A 466 -36.54 -5.94 66.32
C PRO A 466 -36.13 -4.66 67.04
N ILE A 467 -36.35 -3.52 66.39
CA ILE A 467 -36.23 -2.19 66.99
C ILE A 467 -37.37 -2.01 68.00
N LYS A 468 -37.04 -2.02 69.29
CA LYS A 468 -37.96 -1.63 70.37
C LYS A 468 -37.90 -0.11 70.59
N VAL A 469 -39.06 0.53 70.73
CA VAL A 469 -39.19 1.98 71.00
C VAL A 469 -40.24 2.20 72.09
N GLU A 470 -40.05 3.23 72.92
CA GLU A 470 -41.11 3.70 73.82
C GLU A 470 -42.32 4.20 73.01
N LYS A 471 -43.51 3.73 73.37
CA LYS A 471 -44.79 4.10 72.73
C LYS A 471 -44.93 5.62 72.53
N GLY A 472 -45.04 6.03 71.27
CA GLY A 472 -45.22 7.44 70.86
C GLY A 472 -43.92 8.23 70.65
N LYS A 473 -42.75 7.65 70.94
CA LYS A 473 -41.45 8.19 70.50
C LYS A 473 -41.09 7.66 69.11
N SER A 474 -40.08 8.28 68.50
CA SER A 474 -39.50 7.85 67.24
C SER A 474 -38.09 7.30 67.42
N LYS A 475 -37.61 6.59 66.39
CA LYS A 475 -36.20 6.15 66.28
C LYS A 475 -35.78 6.21 64.81
N MET A 476 -34.47 6.34 64.57
CA MET A 476 -33.94 6.32 63.20
C MET A 476 -33.81 4.88 62.70
N LEU A 477 -34.28 4.63 61.47
CA LEU A 477 -33.99 3.40 60.73
C LEU A 477 -32.49 3.42 60.36
N PRO A 478 -31.70 2.38 60.73
CA PRO A 478 -30.25 2.36 60.61
C PRO A 478 -29.81 1.98 59.18
N ILE A 479 -30.11 2.86 58.22
CA ILE A 479 -29.76 2.71 56.81
C ILE A 479 -28.25 2.90 56.62
N HIS A 480 -27.60 1.94 55.97
CA HIS A 480 -26.19 1.99 55.59
C HIS A 480 -26.05 2.00 54.07
N LEU A 481 -25.61 3.13 53.50
CA LEU A 481 -25.24 3.22 52.08
C LEU A 481 -23.75 2.93 51.85
N SER A 482 -23.48 2.22 50.76
CA SER A 482 -22.15 1.79 50.32
C SER A 482 -22.11 1.70 48.79
N SER A 483 -20.94 1.40 48.21
CA SER A 483 -20.67 1.47 46.77
C SER A 483 -20.40 0.10 46.16
N THR A 484 -20.55 -0.03 44.83
CA THR A 484 -19.94 -1.09 44.02
C THR A 484 -18.40 -0.99 43.93
N GLY A 485 -17.79 0.09 44.40
CA GLY A 485 -16.34 0.32 44.37
C GLY A 485 -15.77 0.77 45.72
N SER A 486 -14.47 1.09 45.72
CA SER A 486 -13.76 1.64 46.88
C SER A 486 -13.90 3.17 47.02
N GLY A 487 -14.60 3.83 46.10
CA GLY A 487 -14.88 5.26 46.13
C GLY A 487 -16.04 5.60 47.07
N LYS A 488 -16.11 6.87 47.49
CA LYS A 488 -17.34 7.44 48.05
C LYS A 488 -18.38 7.60 46.95
N LEU A 489 -19.66 7.59 47.31
CA LEU A 489 -20.71 8.06 46.42
C LEU A 489 -20.74 9.59 46.50
N GLU A 490 -20.57 10.24 45.35
CA GLU A 490 -20.64 11.71 45.24
C GLU A 490 -22.00 12.15 44.64
N ASP A 491 -22.74 11.21 44.05
CA ASP A 491 -24.02 11.39 43.35
C ASP A 491 -25.24 11.50 44.29
N ALA A 492 -25.17 12.36 45.32
CA ALA A 492 -26.32 12.72 46.13
C ALA A 492 -27.24 13.69 45.35
N PRO A 493 -28.59 13.58 45.43
CA PRO A 493 -29.35 12.77 46.38
C PRO A 493 -29.60 11.31 45.95
N TYR A 494 -29.90 10.47 46.95
CA TYR A 494 -30.31 9.09 46.77
C TYR A 494 -31.83 8.96 46.84
N THR A 495 -32.44 8.23 45.92
CA THR A 495 -33.84 7.79 46.03
C THR A 495 -33.87 6.42 46.70
N LEU A 496 -34.69 6.27 47.74
CA LEU A 496 -34.89 5.02 48.48
C LEU A 496 -36.39 4.71 48.52
N SER A 497 -36.78 3.48 48.21
CA SER A 497 -38.14 3.01 48.47
C SER A 497 -38.15 1.87 49.49
N TYR A 498 -39.23 1.82 50.28
CA TYR A 498 -39.48 0.77 51.25
C TYR A 498 -40.98 0.41 51.31
N LEU A 499 -41.23 -0.81 51.77
CA LEU A 499 -42.56 -1.37 52.00
C LEU A 499 -42.82 -1.39 53.52
N PHE A 500 -44.01 -0.94 53.94
CA PHE A 500 -44.42 -0.90 55.35
C PHE A 500 -45.78 -1.58 55.56
N THR A 501 -45.85 -2.51 56.52
CA THR A 501 -47.12 -3.11 57.00
C THR A 501 -47.25 -2.89 58.51
N PRO A 502 -48.38 -2.32 59.00
CA PRO A 502 -48.67 -2.19 60.43
C PRO A 502 -48.64 -3.55 61.16
N GLN A 503 -48.20 -3.56 62.42
CA GLN A 503 -48.04 -4.79 63.21
C GLN A 503 -49.31 -5.64 63.31
N GLU A 504 -50.49 -5.00 63.34
CA GLU A 504 -51.80 -5.66 63.43
C GLU A 504 -52.23 -6.37 62.13
N GLU A 505 -51.63 -5.99 60.99
CA GLU A 505 -51.96 -6.49 59.65
C GLU A 505 -50.92 -7.48 59.10
N LEU A 506 -49.92 -7.86 59.91
CA LEU A 506 -48.90 -8.84 59.51
C LEU A 506 -49.49 -10.26 59.43
N LEU A 507 -48.94 -11.07 58.54
CA LEU A 507 -49.25 -12.50 58.46
C LEU A 507 -48.72 -13.25 59.70
N PRO A 508 -49.22 -14.46 60.04
CA PRO A 508 -48.77 -15.21 61.21
C PRO A 508 -47.27 -15.55 61.24
N ASP A 509 -46.64 -15.59 60.07
CA ASP A 509 -45.19 -15.76 59.86
C ASP A 509 -44.42 -14.43 59.79
N GLN A 510 -45.05 -13.35 60.29
CA GLN A 510 -44.54 -11.97 60.38
C GLN A 510 -44.17 -11.32 59.04
N LYS A 511 -44.73 -11.81 57.92
CA LYS A 511 -44.54 -11.19 56.59
C LYS A 511 -45.56 -10.09 56.30
N HIS A 512 -45.21 -9.25 55.33
CA HIS A 512 -46.12 -8.31 54.68
C HIS A 512 -47.38 -9.02 54.16
N SER A 513 -48.54 -8.48 54.48
CA SER A 513 -49.83 -8.86 53.89
C SER A 513 -50.17 -8.00 52.66
N SER A 514 -51.33 -8.23 52.06
CA SER A 514 -51.85 -7.41 50.95
C SER A 514 -52.15 -5.95 51.33
N ALA A 515 -52.09 -5.57 52.61
CA ALA A 515 -52.25 -4.19 53.09
C ALA A 515 -50.93 -3.39 53.06
N ALA A 516 -49.81 -3.99 52.62
CA ALA A 516 -48.50 -3.37 52.62
C ALA A 516 -48.42 -2.08 51.77
N THR A 517 -47.95 -1.00 52.39
CA THR A 517 -47.86 0.34 51.79
C THR A 517 -46.46 0.61 51.25
N PHE A 518 -46.34 0.95 49.97
CA PHE A 518 -45.10 1.39 49.34
C PHE A 518 -44.86 2.88 49.62
N LYS A 519 -43.67 3.22 50.11
CA LYS A 519 -43.27 4.60 50.45
C LYS A 519 -41.90 4.89 49.82
N GLU A 520 -41.80 5.98 49.05
CA GLU A 520 -40.57 6.42 48.39
C GLU A 520 -40.10 7.76 48.99
N ILE A 521 -38.79 7.92 49.19
CA ILE A 521 -38.17 9.09 49.81
C ILE A 521 -36.86 9.46 49.12
N VAL A 522 -36.49 10.75 49.21
CA VAL A 522 -35.22 11.27 48.69
C VAL A 522 -34.32 11.68 49.86
N VAL A 523 -33.15 11.05 49.95
CA VAL A 523 -32.17 11.21 51.02
C VAL A 523 -30.97 12.02 50.51
N LEU A 524 -30.82 13.24 51.01
CA LEU A 524 -29.72 14.15 50.68
C LEU A 524 -28.43 13.84 51.46
N ASP A 525 -28.54 13.27 52.66
CA ASP A 525 -27.42 12.91 53.52
C ASP A 525 -27.81 11.75 54.45
N THR A 526 -26.99 10.70 54.46
CA THR A 526 -27.11 9.54 55.36
C THR A 526 -27.08 9.90 56.84
N SER A 527 -26.41 11.00 57.24
CA SER A 527 -26.25 11.38 58.65
C SER A 527 -27.57 11.70 59.36
N ARG A 528 -28.64 12.00 58.60
CA ARG A 528 -29.95 12.41 59.12
C ARG A 528 -30.91 11.25 59.35
N GLY A 529 -30.65 10.07 58.75
CA GLY A 529 -31.48 8.87 58.87
C GLY A 529 -32.90 9.02 58.28
N LEU A 530 -33.70 7.96 58.44
CA LEU A 530 -35.15 7.99 58.24
C LEU A 530 -35.84 7.81 59.60
N GLU A 531 -36.64 8.78 60.01
CA GLU A 531 -37.38 8.72 61.27
C GLU A 531 -38.60 7.79 61.14
N ILE A 532 -38.64 6.70 61.92
CA ILE A 532 -39.75 5.75 61.98
C ILE A 532 -40.46 5.82 63.35
N ARG A 533 -41.77 5.56 63.33
CA ARG A 533 -42.72 5.79 64.45
C ARG A 533 -43.82 4.74 64.58
N GLU A 534 -44.22 4.12 63.47
CA GLU A 534 -45.38 3.24 63.40
C GLU A 534 -44.92 1.78 63.66
N PRO A 535 -45.53 1.04 64.60
CA PRO A 535 -45.15 -0.35 64.86
C PRO A 535 -45.56 -1.24 63.68
N GLY A 536 -44.63 -2.03 63.17
CA GLY A 536 -44.80 -2.79 61.94
C GLY A 536 -43.48 -3.18 61.27
N LEU A 537 -43.60 -3.90 60.15
CA LEU A 537 -42.46 -4.37 59.36
C LEU A 537 -42.08 -3.33 58.30
N TYR A 538 -40.80 -2.94 58.28
CA TYR A 538 -40.19 -2.07 57.27
C TYR A 538 -39.20 -2.88 56.43
N THR A 539 -39.39 -2.94 55.10
CA THR A 539 -38.49 -3.68 54.18
C THR A 539 -38.07 -2.80 53.01
N LEU A 540 -36.78 -2.70 52.75
CA LEU A 540 -36.24 -1.93 51.62
C LEU A 540 -36.62 -2.58 50.27
N GLN A 541 -36.97 -1.77 49.27
CA GLN A 541 -37.46 -2.23 47.95
C GLN A 541 -36.64 -1.72 46.76
N SER A 542 -36.09 -0.50 46.83
CA SER A 542 -35.10 -0.01 45.86
C SER A 542 -34.17 1.04 46.45
N VAL A 543 -33.00 1.20 45.82
CA VAL A 543 -32.10 2.35 46.00
C VAL A 543 -31.55 2.78 44.64
N GLY A 544 -31.37 4.09 44.45
CA GLY A 544 -30.74 4.64 43.26
C GLY A 544 -30.16 6.04 43.50
N THR A 545 -29.26 6.47 42.62
CA THR A 545 -28.89 7.89 42.45
C THR A 545 -29.73 8.49 41.32
N MET A 546 -29.53 9.76 41.00
CA MET A 546 -30.15 10.38 39.81
C MET A 546 -29.71 9.76 38.46
N PHE A 547 -28.63 8.95 38.46
CA PHE A 547 -28.09 8.29 37.26
C PHE A 547 -28.25 6.76 37.31
N CYS A 548 -28.04 6.14 38.47
CA CYS A 548 -27.81 4.70 38.58
C CYS A 548 -28.70 3.99 39.60
N ALA A 549 -29.41 2.96 39.14
CA ALA A 549 -30.07 1.98 39.99
C ALA A 549 -29.02 1.12 40.72
N GLY A 550 -29.30 0.83 42.00
CA GLY A 550 -28.42 0.11 42.92
C GLY A 550 -28.93 -1.27 43.35
N GLU A 551 -28.23 -1.83 44.34
CA GLU A 551 -28.45 -3.19 44.85
C GLU A 551 -28.86 -3.16 46.34
N ILE A 552 -29.69 -4.11 46.75
CA ILE A 552 -30.06 -4.32 48.15
C ILE A 552 -29.21 -5.46 48.73
N MET A 553 -28.79 -5.28 49.97
CA MET A 553 -28.03 -6.21 50.79
C MET A 553 -28.89 -6.63 52.00
N GLU A 554 -28.67 -7.84 52.52
CA GLU A 554 -29.31 -8.27 53.78
C GLU A 554 -28.54 -7.75 55.01
N PRO A 555 -29.22 -7.43 56.13
CA PRO A 555 -30.67 -7.48 56.32
C PRO A 555 -31.39 -6.34 55.57
N SER A 556 -32.40 -6.70 54.78
CA SER A 556 -33.24 -5.76 54.03
C SER A 556 -34.52 -5.37 54.78
N SER A 557 -34.91 -6.16 55.80
CA SER A 557 -36.14 -5.98 56.59
C SER A 557 -35.89 -5.87 58.09
N CYS A 558 -36.56 -4.93 58.74
CA CYS A 558 -36.52 -4.73 60.19
C CYS A 558 -37.93 -4.48 60.74
N LEU A 559 -38.22 -5.09 61.90
CA LEU A 559 -39.50 -4.99 62.61
C LEU A 559 -39.40 -3.94 63.72
N LEU A 560 -40.28 -2.92 63.73
CA LEU A 560 -40.42 -1.98 64.84
C LEU A 560 -41.55 -2.45 65.76
N LEU A 561 -41.26 -2.56 67.06
CA LEU A 561 -42.21 -2.94 68.10
C LEU A 561 -42.32 -1.86 69.17
N ASN A 562 -43.54 -1.58 69.61
CA ASN A 562 -43.84 -0.74 70.77
C ASN A 562 -44.24 -1.66 71.95
N PRO A 563 -43.36 -1.94 72.92
CA PRO A 563 -43.69 -2.78 74.06
C PRO A 563 -44.72 -2.10 74.99
N PRO A 564 -45.41 -2.86 75.86
CA PRO A 564 -46.23 -2.26 76.90
C PRO A 564 -45.37 -1.49 77.91
N GLU A 565 -45.95 -0.45 78.50
CA GLU A 565 -45.35 0.29 79.62
C GLU A 565 -45.18 -0.63 80.85
N PRO A 566 -44.07 -0.52 81.61
CA PRO A 566 -43.80 -1.44 82.69
C PRO A 566 -44.68 -1.15 83.91
N ASP A 567 -45.35 -2.18 84.40
CA ASP A 567 -46.20 -2.12 85.59
C ASP A 567 -45.93 -3.31 86.51
N LEU A 568 -46.25 -3.14 87.79
CA LEU A 568 -46.16 -4.15 88.82
C LEU A 568 -47.55 -4.42 89.41
N ALA A 569 -47.87 -5.70 89.56
CA ALA A 569 -48.81 -6.20 90.56
C ALA A 569 -48.04 -7.07 91.55
N ILE A 570 -48.47 -7.07 92.82
CA ILE A 570 -47.90 -7.95 93.84
C ILE A 570 -49.01 -8.77 94.48
N SER A 571 -48.74 -10.05 94.68
CA SER A 571 -49.44 -10.90 95.63
C SER A 571 -48.42 -11.58 96.54
N ALA A 572 -48.84 -12.00 97.73
CA ALA A 572 -47.90 -12.47 98.74
C ALA A 572 -48.49 -13.60 99.57
N GLU A 573 -47.88 -14.78 99.48
CA GLU A 573 -48.24 -15.93 100.29
C GLU A 573 -47.20 -16.17 101.40
N THR A 574 -47.68 -16.39 102.63
CA THR A 574 -46.84 -16.92 103.69
C THR A 574 -46.48 -18.35 103.33
N ILE A 575 -45.21 -18.62 103.04
CA ILE A 575 -44.78 -19.97 102.64
C ILE A 575 -44.93 -20.86 103.88
N PRO A 576 -45.75 -21.92 103.88
CA PRO A 576 -45.98 -22.72 105.07
C PRO A 576 -45.04 -23.92 105.12
N ASP A 577 -44.56 -24.28 106.31
CA ASP A 577 -43.99 -25.60 106.55
C ASP A 577 -45.10 -26.64 106.43
N LYS A 578 -45.12 -27.39 105.32
CA LYS A 578 -46.14 -28.41 105.03
C LYS A 578 -46.11 -29.62 106.00
N CYS A 579 -45.13 -29.70 106.90
CA CYS A 579 -45.05 -30.71 107.96
C CYS A 579 -45.25 -30.15 109.38
N ALA A 580 -45.02 -28.85 109.62
CA ALA A 580 -45.06 -28.26 110.97
C ALA A 580 -45.90 -26.96 111.12
N GLY A 581 -46.52 -26.45 110.06
CA GLY A 581 -47.56 -25.40 110.14
C GLY A 581 -47.09 -23.97 110.44
N SER A 582 -45.78 -23.70 110.56
CA SER A 582 -45.25 -22.33 110.71
C SER A 582 -44.84 -21.71 109.37
N SER A 583 -44.97 -20.38 109.23
CA SER A 583 -44.46 -19.62 108.08
C SER A 583 -42.94 -19.72 107.93
N ILE A 584 -42.44 -19.68 106.69
CA ILE A 584 -41.05 -19.95 106.27
C ILE A 584 -40.46 -18.89 105.34
N GLY A 585 -41.27 -17.91 104.96
CA GLY A 585 -40.95 -16.84 104.02
C GLY A 585 -42.23 -16.09 103.65
N LEU A 586 -42.13 -14.91 103.06
CA LEU A 586 -43.11 -14.51 102.07
C LEU A 586 -42.59 -14.96 100.71
N LEU A 587 -43.44 -15.62 99.95
CA LEU A 587 -43.31 -15.71 98.51
C LEU A 587 -44.06 -14.51 97.96
N VAL A 588 -43.32 -13.47 97.55
CA VAL A 588 -43.94 -12.31 96.94
C VAL A 588 -43.90 -12.50 95.44
N ASP A 589 -45.05 -12.84 94.88
CA ASP A 589 -45.24 -12.99 93.45
C ASP A 589 -45.33 -11.61 92.83
N LEU A 590 -44.26 -11.23 92.13
CA LEU A 590 -44.13 -9.99 91.37
C LEU A 590 -44.57 -10.28 89.93
N ASP A 591 -45.82 -9.96 89.63
CA ASP A 591 -46.35 -9.97 88.27
C ASP A 591 -45.97 -8.64 87.59
N LEU A 592 -45.13 -8.75 86.55
CA LEU A 592 -44.47 -7.64 85.87
C LEU A 592 -44.91 -7.60 84.40
N SER A 593 -45.48 -6.48 83.95
CA SER A 593 -45.61 -6.19 82.52
C SER A 593 -44.44 -5.33 82.03
N GLY A 594 -44.14 -5.36 80.74
CA GLY A 594 -43.10 -4.55 80.09
C GLY A 594 -42.01 -5.41 79.41
N THR A 595 -40.79 -4.89 79.34
CA THR A 595 -39.63 -5.52 78.69
C THR A 595 -38.46 -5.73 79.68
N PRO A 596 -38.17 -6.98 80.12
CA PRO A 596 -37.04 -7.23 81.00
C PRO A 596 -35.68 -6.93 80.33
N PRO A 597 -34.61 -6.58 81.09
CA PRO A 597 -34.54 -6.43 82.55
C PRO A 597 -35.45 -5.34 83.14
N PHE A 598 -36.18 -5.71 84.19
CA PHE A 598 -36.88 -4.78 85.07
C PHE A 598 -35.97 -4.36 86.23
N HIS A 599 -36.17 -3.16 86.73
CA HIS A 599 -35.58 -2.64 87.96
C HIS A 599 -36.68 -2.23 88.94
N VAL A 600 -36.95 -3.08 89.93
CA VAL A 600 -37.99 -2.85 90.95
C VAL A 600 -37.35 -2.30 92.22
N HIS A 601 -37.76 -1.09 92.60
CA HIS A 601 -37.27 -0.40 93.78
C HIS A 601 -38.21 -0.61 94.97
N TYR A 602 -37.68 -1.23 96.03
CA TYR A 602 -38.41 -1.50 97.26
C TYR A 602 -37.57 -1.19 98.50
N SER A 603 -38.14 -1.35 99.69
CA SER A 603 -37.45 -1.11 100.94
C SER A 603 -37.93 -2.07 102.04
N ILE A 604 -37.04 -2.38 102.98
CA ILE A 604 -37.25 -3.34 104.07
C ILE A 604 -37.10 -2.62 105.41
N ARG A 605 -38.00 -2.89 106.35
CA ARG A 605 -37.97 -2.41 107.73
C ARG A 605 -38.21 -3.57 108.70
N ARG A 606 -37.27 -3.84 109.60
CA ARG A 606 -37.48 -4.78 110.72
C ARG A 606 -38.19 -4.04 111.87
N GLY A 607 -38.98 -4.73 112.69
CA GLY A 607 -39.67 -4.12 113.84
C GLY A 607 -38.74 -3.25 114.71
N GLY A 608 -39.04 -1.94 114.80
CA GLY A 608 -38.24 -0.95 115.53
C GLY A 608 -36.98 -0.43 114.81
N GLY A 609 -36.60 -1.00 113.67
CA GLY A 609 -35.38 -0.66 112.93
C GLY A 609 -35.54 0.45 111.87
N GLY A 610 -34.40 0.85 111.31
CA GLY A 610 -34.31 1.75 110.15
C GLY A 610 -34.75 1.09 108.84
N VAL A 611 -35.01 1.91 107.83
CA VAL A 611 -35.45 1.47 106.49
C VAL A 611 -34.24 1.27 105.59
N THR A 612 -34.16 0.10 104.96
CA THR A 612 -33.09 -0.24 104.00
C THR A 612 -33.65 -0.32 102.58
N PRO A 613 -33.19 0.52 101.62
CA PRO A 613 -33.62 0.42 100.23
C PRO A 613 -32.97 -0.76 99.52
N LYS A 614 -33.68 -1.30 98.53
CA LYS A 614 -33.29 -2.42 97.68
C LYS A 614 -33.72 -2.13 96.23
N ILE A 615 -32.93 -2.65 95.29
CA ILE A 615 -33.28 -2.68 93.87
C ILE A 615 -33.16 -4.13 93.45
N GLU A 616 -34.25 -4.74 93.02
CA GLU A 616 -34.24 -6.06 92.41
C GLU A 616 -34.11 -5.88 90.90
N LYS A 617 -33.08 -6.49 90.30
CA LYS A 617 -33.00 -6.65 88.84
C LYS A 617 -33.70 -7.94 88.47
N ILE A 618 -34.79 -7.85 87.72
CA ILE A 618 -35.66 -8.98 87.41
C ILE A 618 -35.71 -9.19 85.90
N ASP A 619 -35.12 -10.28 85.41
CA ASP A 619 -35.06 -10.62 83.99
C ASP A 619 -36.31 -11.39 83.48
N ARG A 620 -37.45 -11.26 84.17
CA ARG A 620 -38.65 -12.10 84.01
C ARG A 620 -39.94 -11.28 84.17
N LEU A 621 -41.01 -11.67 83.45
CA LEU A 621 -42.38 -11.10 83.59
C LEU A 621 -43.14 -11.61 84.81
N HIS A 622 -42.70 -12.70 85.42
CA HIS A 622 -43.16 -13.16 86.72
C HIS A 622 -41.94 -13.63 87.48
N THR A 623 -41.74 -13.12 88.70
CA THR A 623 -40.69 -13.63 89.59
C THR A 623 -41.21 -13.70 91.01
N GLN A 624 -40.90 -14.79 91.69
CA GLN A 624 -41.24 -14.97 93.08
C GLN A 624 -40.07 -14.43 93.92
N LEU A 625 -40.22 -13.24 94.48
CA LEU A 625 -39.24 -12.66 95.38
C LEU A 625 -39.35 -13.36 96.74
N GLU A 626 -38.46 -14.34 96.98
CA GLU A 626 -38.41 -15.09 98.23
C GLU A 626 -37.83 -14.23 99.36
N LEU A 627 -38.72 -13.56 100.09
CA LEU A 627 -38.37 -12.84 101.30
C LEU A 627 -38.16 -13.85 102.43
N LYS A 628 -36.96 -14.43 102.51
CA LYS A 628 -36.56 -15.42 103.53
C LYS A 628 -35.47 -14.83 104.45
N PRO A 629 -35.82 -13.95 105.41
CA PRO A 629 -34.86 -13.45 106.39
C PRO A 629 -34.26 -14.61 107.21
N LEU A 630 -32.93 -14.68 107.24
CA LEU A 630 -32.14 -15.71 107.93
C LEU A 630 -32.22 -15.64 109.46
N GLN A 631 -32.97 -14.68 110.01
CA GLN A 631 -33.17 -14.47 111.44
C GLN A 631 -34.67 -14.33 111.72
N ALA A 632 -35.16 -15.04 112.73
CA ALA A 632 -36.53 -14.92 113.20
C ALA A 632 -36.88 -13.49 113.66
N GLY A 633 -38.16 -13.17 113.61
CA GLY A 633 -38.74 -11.88 113.95
C GLY A 633 -39.37 -11.17 112.76
N HIS A 634 -40.06 -10.08 113.06
CA HIS A 634 -41.02 -9.44 112.17
C HIS A 634 -40.39 -8.42 111.21
N TYR A 635 -40.78 -8.48 109.93
CA TYR A 635 -40.32 -7.59 108.85
C TYR A 635 -41.49 -7.02 108.04
N THR A 636 -41.40 -5.74 107.69
CA THR A 636 -42.30 -5.00 106.79
C THR A 636 -41.55 -4.63 105.50
N TYR A 637 -42.23 -4.69 104.35
CA TYR A 637 -41.66 -4.42 103.01
C TYR A 637 -42.53 -3.42 102.24
N GLN A 638 -41.95 -2.46 101.53
CA GLN A 638 -42.68 -1.44 100.75
C GLN A 638 -42.05 -1.21 99.36
N PHE A 639 -42.87 -1.25 98.30
CA PHE A 639 -42.45 -1.01 96.91
C PHE A 639 -42.71 0.45 96.48
N SER A 640 -41.89 0.99 95.57
CA SER A 640 -41.87 2.44 95.27
C SER A 640 -41.83 2.84 93.80
N SER A 641 -41.08 2.14 92.94
CA SER A 641 -41.00 2.43 91.50
C SER A 641 -40.51 1.23 90.68
N ILE A 642 -40.81 1.25 89.38
CA ILE A 642 -40.37 0.28 88.37
C ILE A 642 -39.80 1.01 87.15
N SER A 643 -38.76 0.46 86.53
CA SER A 643 -38.33 0.79 85.16
C SER A 643 -37.95 -0.49 84.41
N ASP A 644 -37.79 -0.41 83.09
CA ASP A 644 -37.46 -1.58 82.26
C ASP A 644 -36.41 -1.27 81.17
N ALA A 645 -36.12 -2.25 80.30
CA ALA A 645 -35.07 -2.15 79.29
C ALA A 645 -35.33 -1.13 78.16
N VAL A 646 -36.54 -0.58 78.07
CA VAL A 646 -36.99 0.34 77.01
C VAL A 646 -37.46 1.66 77.64
N TYR A 647 -38.21 1.58 78.74
CA TYR A 647 -38.66 2.68 79.57
C TYR A 647 -37.66 2.90 80.73
N GLY A 648 -36.50 3.48 80.41
CA GLY A 648 -35.39 3.67 81.36
C GLY A 648 -35.62 4.71 82.48
N GLY A 649 -36.79 5.35 82.54
CA GLY A 649 -37.17 6.27 83.62
C GLY A 649 -38.00 5.57 84.70
N PRO A 650 -37.80 5.85 86.00
CA PRO A 650 -38.53 5.18 87.08
C PRO A 650 -40.00 5.63 87.14
N ILE A 651 -40.90 4.75 86.73
CA ILE A 651 -42.36 4.90 86.85
C ILE A 651 -42.74 4.71 88.32
N SER A 652 -43.48 5.69 88.87
CA SER A 652 -43.76 5.78 90.32
C SER A 652 -44.99 4.95 90.73
N LEU A 653 -44.78 3.86 91.44
CA LEU A 653 -45.82 2.96 91.95
C LEU A 653 -46.54 3.48 93.21
N ARG A 654 -46.18 4.68 93.71
CA ARG A 654 -46.70 5.24 94.98
C ARG A 654 -48.23 5.31 95.07
N HIS A 655 -48.93 5.42 93.95
CA HIS A 655 -50.40 5.46 93.91
C HIS A 655 -51.07 4.08 94.14
N LYS A 656 -50.31 2.97 94.18
CA LYS A 656 -50.81 1.61 94.44
C LYS A 656 -50.65 1.14 95.89
N ASN A 657 -49.94 1.88 96.75
CA ASN A 657 -49.76 1.62 98.19
C ASN A 657 -49.37 0.17 98.57
N MET A 658 -48.30 -0.34 97.97
CA MET A 658 -47.83 -1.74 98.08
C MET A 658 -46.96 -2.00 99.32
N ILE A 659 -47.50 -2.70 100.34
CA ILE A 659 -46.84 -3.01 101.62
C ILE A 659 -47.15 -4.45 102.11
N LEU A 660 -46.20 -5.18 102.72
CA LEU A 660 -46.31 -6.61 103.15
C LEU A 660 -45.56 -6.92 104.49
N GLU A 661 -45.94 -7.97 105.26
CA GLU A 661 -45.40 -8.29 106.62
C GLU A 661 -45.27 -9.83 106.97
N GLN A 662 -44.35 -10.28 107.88
CA GLN A 662 -43.87 -11.71 107.92
C GLN A 662 -43.02 -12.27 109.14
N ASP A 663 -43.03 -13.62 109.40
CA ASP A 663 -42.08 -14.47 110.21
C ASP A 663 -41.69 -15.90 109.55
N VAL A 664 -40.72 -16.75 110.05
CA VAL A 664 -39.95 -17.84 109.24
C VAL A 664 -39.38 -19.20 109.87
N LYS A 665 -39.47 -20.42 109.21
CA LYS A 665 -38.64 -21.73 109.26
C LYS A 665 -38.74 -22.83 108.08
N PRO A 666 -37.76 -23.26 107.21
CA PRO A 666 -38.03 -24.01 105.90
C PRO A 666 -37.55 -25.50 105.55
N PRO A 667 -38.22 -26.32 104.64
CA PRO A 667 -37.81 -27.66 104.05
C PRO A 667 -37.71 -27.88 102.45
N ALA A 668 -37.90 -29.10 101.84
CA ALA A 668 -37.24 -29.70 100.61
C ALA A 668 -37.95 -29.87 99.18
N ALA A 669 -37.30 -30.47 98.13
CA ALA A 669 -37.68 -30.46 96.65
C ALA A 669 -37.11 -31.57 95.66
N ALA A 670 -37.38 -31.52 94.33
CA ALA A 670 -36.88 -32.39 93.19
C ALA A 670 -36.60 -31.61 91.85
N ARG A 671 -36.03 -32.20 90.75
CA ARG A 671 -35.31 -31.45 89.65
C ARG A 671 -35.40 -31.89 88.16
N ILE A 672 -35.12 -30.97 87.22
CA ILE A 672 -34.78 -31.22 85.79
C ILE A 672 -33.24 -31.36 85.62
N LEU A 673 -32.77 -32.24 84.71
CA LEU A 673 -31.33 -32.42 84.46
C LEU A 673 -30.75 -31.38 83.49
N ASP A 674 -31.39 -31.19 82.34
CA ASP A 674 -30.90 -30.32 81.25
C ASP A 674 -31.60 -28.93 81.25
N ALA A 675 -31.78 -28.32 82.43
CA ALA A 675 -32.52 -27.06 82.56
C ALA A 675 -31.78 -25.84 81.96
N GLN A 676 -30.46 -25.94 81.77
CA GLN A 676 -29.58 -24.91 81.19
C GLN A 676 -28.47 -25.56 80.36
N PRO A 677 -27.97 -24.91 79.28
CA PRO A 677 -28.44 -23.64 78.72
C PRO A 677 -29.80 -23.75 78.01
N LYS A 678 -30.38 -22.60 77.65
CA LYS A 678 -31.59 -22.51 76.80
C LYS A 678 -31.38 -23.32 75.52
N ARG A 679 -32.28 -24.27 75.23
CA ARG A 679 -32.21 -25.09 74.01
C ARG A 679 -32.82 -24.32 72.84
N ARG A 680 -32.23 -24.42 71.64
CA ARG A 680 -32.84 -23.94 70.37
C ARG A 680 -33.57 -25.09 69.67
N ALA A 681 -34.62 -24.77 68.94
CA ALA A 681 -35.41 -25.72 68.14
C ALA A 681 -36.02 -25.02 66.92
N CYS A 682 -36.38 -25.80 65.90
CA CYS A 682 -36.89 -25.31 64.63
C CYS A 682 -38.43 -25.26 64.62
N ILE A 683 -39.00 -24.43 63.73
CA ILE A 683 -40.45 -24.38 63.51
C ILE A 683 -40.94 -25.74 63.01
N GLU A 684 -41.94 -26.31 63.70
CA GLU A 684 -42.47 -27.68 63.57
C GLU A 684 -41.56 -28.82 64.09
N GLU A 685 -40.55 -28.53 64.91
CA GLU A 685 -39.74 -29.55 65.60
C GLU A 685 -40.29 -29.87 67.01
N PRO A 686 -40.33 -31.16 67.44
CA PRO A 686 -40.64 -31.56 68.81
C PRO A 686 -39.37 -31.70 69.68
N VAL A 687 -39.40 -31.22 70.92
CA VAL A 687 -38.21 -31.21 71.82
C VAL A 687 -38.34 -32.23 72.95
N THR A 688 -37.23 -32.89 73.32
CA THR A 688 -37.19 -33.92 74.38
C THR A 688 -36.26 -33.55 75.55
N PHE A 689 -36.80 -33.53 76.78
CA PHE A 689 -36.10 -33.16 78.02
C PHE A 689 -35.91 -34.36 78.96
N ALA A 690 -34.84 -34.39 79.76
CA ALA A 690 -34.63 -35.38 80.82
C ALA A 690 -34.88 -34.79 82.22
N ILE A 691 -35.65 -35.50 83.05
CA ILE A 691 -36.00 -35.10 84.42
C ILE A 691 -35.42 -36.08 85.44
N GLN A 692 -35.04 -35.62 86.63
CA GLN A 692 -34.55 -36.46 87.74
C GLN A 692 -35.53 -36.45 88.91
N ILE A 693 -35.99 -37.64 89.26
CA ILE A 693 -37.00 -37.86 90.28
C ILE A 693 -36.33 -38.31 91.59
N LEU A 694 -36.83 -37.79 92.72
CA LEU A 694 -36.43 -38.15 94.08
C LEU A 694 -37.69 -38.56 94.85
N GLY A 695 -37.84 -39.85 95.13
CA GLY A 695 -39.03 -40.47 95.76
C GLY A 695 -39.11 -41.97 95.46
N GLU A 696 -40.23 -42.63 95.78
CA GLU A 696 -40.45 -44.06 95.48
C GLU A 696 -41.36 -44.31 94.27
N PRO A 697 -40.98 -45.18 93.30
CA PRO A 697 -41.79 -45.46 92.10
C PRO A 697 -43.00 -46.36 92.40
N PRO A 698 -44.06 -46.34 91.56
CA PRO A 698 -44.19 -45.57 90.33
C PRO A 698 -44.48 -44.09 90.56
N TYR A 699 -44.13 -43.26 89.59
CA TYR A 699 -44.35 -41.81 89.63
C TYR A 699 -45.41 -41.36 88.61
N ILE A 700 -46.14 -40.30 88.99
CA ILE A 700 -46.99 -39.51 88.09
C ILE A 700 -46.46 -38.07 88.10
N VAL A 701 -46.16 -37.52 86.92
CA VAL A 701 -45.60 -36.18 86.73
C VAL A 701 -46.53 -35.34 85.86
N ASP A 702 -47.05 -34.26 86.44
CA ASP A 702 -47.78 -33.23 85.71
C ASP A 702 -46.83 -32.12 85.24
N TYR A 703 -46.97 -31.69 83.99
CA TYR A 703 -46.20 -30.60 83.41
C TYR A 703 -47.08 -29.69 82.55
N GLU A 704 -46.69 -28.41 82.39
CA GLU A 704 -47.29 -27.52 81.40
C GLU A 704 -46.26 -26.95 80.43
N LEU A 705 -46.68 -26.80 79.18
CA LEU A 705 -45.98 -26.04 78.15
C LEU A 705 -46.63 -24.66 78.06
N VAL A 706 -45.82 -23.61 78.17
CA VAL A 706 -46.27 -22.21 78.21
C VAL A 706 -45.66 -21.43 77.04
N HIS A 707 -46.51 -20.84 76.20
CA HIS A 707 -46.11 -20.00 75.06
C HIS A 707 -47.11 -18.85 74.87
N ARG A 708 -46.62 -17.61 74.69
CA ARG A 708 -47.45 -16.39 74.51
C ARG A 708 -48.61 -16.28 75.52
N GLY A 709 -48.38 -16.66 76.78
CA GLY A 709 -49.36 -16.66 77.86
C GLY A 709 -50.38 -17.82 77.83
N ARG A 710 -50.45 -18.61 76.76
CA ARG A 710 -51.25 -19.85 76.70
C ARG A 710 -50.50 -20.95 77.45
N ARG A 711 -51.21 -21.71 78.29
CA ARG A 711 -50.69 -22.85 79.05
C ARG A 711 -51.43 -24.12 78.61
N GLN A 712 -50.69 -25.16 78.23
CA GLN A 712 -51.22 -26.49 77.91
C GLN A 712 -50.69 -27.51 78.92
N LYS A 713 -51.57 -28.29 79.54
CA LYS A 713 -51.24 -29.24 80.61
C LYS A 713 -51.20 -30.67 80.08
N TYR A 714 -50.21 -31.42 80.55
CA TYR A 714 -49.93 -32.80 80.18
C TYR A 714 -49.57 -33.58 81.44
N THR A 715 -49.86 -34.88 81.45
CA THR A 715 -49.54 -35.79 82.57
C THR A 715 -48.84 -37.03 82.02
N ALA A 716 -47.69 -37.37 82.60
CA ALA A 716 -46.99 -38.63 82.37
C ALA A 716 -47.17 -39.55 83.58
N ALA A 717 -47.57 -40.79 83.36
CA ALA A 717 -47.88 -41.78 84.40
C ALA A 717 -47.07 -43.08 84.21
N ASP A 718 -47.19 -43.99 85.17
CA ASP A 718 -46.55 -45.32 85.19
C ASP A 718 -45.01 -45.32 85.09
N ILE A 719 -44.37 -44.19 85.39
CA ILE A 719 -42.91 -44.00 85.34
C ILE A 719 -42.27 -44.83 86.46
N GLN A 720 -41.44 -45.82 86.10
CA GLN A 720 -40.70 -46.66 87.05
C GLN A 720 -39.29 -46.13 87.36
N ASP A 721 -38.64 -45.51 86.39
CA ASP A 721 -37.25 -45.06 86.49
C ASP A 721 -37.12 -43.69 87.19
N SER A 722 -36.04 -43.49 87.95
CA SER A 722 -35.72 -42.21 88.57
C SER A 722 -35.26 -41.12 87.56
N ILE A 723 -35.14 -41.46 86.27
CA ILE A 723 -34.87 -40.53 85.18
C ILE A 723 -35.85 -40.83 84.03
N TYR A 724 -36.62 -39.84 83.61
CA TYR A 724 -37.62 -39.96 82.55
C TYR A 724 -37.40 -38.95 81.43
N ARG A 725 -37.91 -39.23 80.22
CA ARG A 725 -37.79 -38.36 79.04
C ARG A 725 -39.16 -37.84 78.59
N LEU A 726 -39.33 -36.53 78.62
CA LEU A 726 -40.55 -35.81 78.21
C LEU A 726 -40.36 -35.23 76.80
N THR A 727 -41.19 -35.63 75.84
CA THR A 727 -41.19 -35.09 74.46
C THR A 727 -42.42 -34.21 74.24
N THR A 728 -42.26 -33.05 73.57
CA THR A 728 -43.35 -32.14 73.22
C THR A 728 -44.02 -32.54 71.90
N GLU A 729 -45.22 -32.01 71.64
CA GLU A 729 -45.75 -31.92 70.27
C GLU A 729 -44.90 -30.95 69.40
N PRO A 730 -45.01 -31.00 68.05
CA PRO A 730 -44.31 -30.11 67.14
C PRO A 730 -44.63 -28.62 67.38
N LEU A 731 -43.60 -27.81 67.60
CA LEU A 731 -43.75 -26.41 68.01
C LEU A 731 -44.01 -25.49 66.79
N ARG A 732 -45.28 -25.10 66.57
CA ARG A 732 -45.71 -24.36 65.36
C ARG A 732 -45.47 -22.86 65.40
N ASP A 733 -45.69 -22.21 66.54
CA ASP A 733 -45.50 -20.76 66.69
C ASP A 733 -44.03 -20.44 67.03
N GLY A 734 -43.42 -19.45 66.38
CA GLY A 734 -42.06 -18.99 66.73
C GLY A 734 -41.99 -18.22 68.06
N GLY A 735 -40.87 -18.30 68.77
CA GLY A 735 -40.60 -17.60 70.03
C GLY A 735 -40.22 -18.52 71.20
N GLU A 736 -40.23 -17.98 72.42
CA GLU A 736 -39.86 -18.75 73.62
C GLU A 736 -41.00 -19.63 74.14
N TYR A 737 -40.69 -20.89 74.43
CA TYR A 737 -41.54 -21.85 75.13
C TYR A 737 -40.90 -22.17 76.48
N THR A 738 -41.70 -22.29 77.53
CA THR A 738 -41.26 -22.78 78.84
C THR A 738 -42.01 -24.06 79.16
N LEU A 739 -41.29 -25.17 79.36
CA LEU A 739 -41.84 -26.39 79.97
C LEU A 739 -41.61 -26.31 81.47
N ALA A 740 -42.69 -26.36 82.26
CA ALA A 740 -42.65 -26.30 83.72
C ALA A 740 -43.20 -27.60 84.33
N LEU A 741 -42.47 -28.20 85.27
CA LEU A 741 -42.97 -29.31 86.07
C LEU A 741 -43.89 -28.76 87.16
N ILE A 742 -45.15 -29.18 87.17
CA ILE A 742 -46.20 -28.66 88.07
C ILE A 742 -46.16 -29.43 89.40
N SER A 743 -46.23 -30.76 89.31
CA SER A 743 -46.19 -31.62 90.49
C SER A 743 -45.77 -33.04 90.15
N ILE A 744 -45.17 -33.70 91.14
CA ILE A 744 -44.94 -35.13 91.14
C ILE A 744 -45.75 -35.79 92.24
N THR A 745 -46.26 -36.98 91.97
CA THR A 745 -46.87 -37.88 92.95
C THR A 745 -46.10 -39.20 92.92
N ASP A 746 -45.72 -39.69 94.09
CA ASP A 746 -45.01 -40.95 94.27
C ASP A 746 -45.95 -42.07 94.74
N ARG A 747 -45.40 -43.27 95.00
CA ARG A 747 -46.16 -44.41 95.52
C ARG A 747 -46.87 -44.14 96.86
N SER A 748 -46.40 -43.16 97.64
CA SER A 748 -47.02 -42.75 98.91
C SER A 748 -48.31 -41.93 98.69
N GLY A 749 -48.59 -41.49 97.46
CA GLY A 749 -49.67 -40.54 97.17
C GLY A 749 -49.34 -39.10 97.54
N CYS A 750 -48.08 -38.80 97.89
CA CYS A 750 -47.67 -37.45 98.28
C CYS A 750 -47.48 -36.57 97.03
N ARG A 751 -48.47 -35.72 96.72
CA ARG A 751 -48.37 -34.78 95.60
C ARG A 751 -47.53 -33.54 95.97
N ILE A 752 -46.26 -33.54 95.57
CA ILE A 752 -45.31 -32.46 95.79
C ILE A 752 -45.35 -31.49 94.60
N SER A 753 -45.61 -30.21 94.87
CA SER A 753 -45.53 -29.11 93.90
C SER A 753 -44.08 -28.82 93.52
N LEU A 754 -43.76 -28.82 92.23
CA LEU A 754 -42.43 -28.54 91.70
C LEU A 754 -42.33 -27.07 91.22
N LYS A 755 -41.10 -26.57 91.06
CA LYS A 755 -40.78 -25.20 90.57
C LYS A 755 -39.68 -25.21 89.50
N GLU A 756 -39.57 -26.32 88.78
CA GLU A 756 -38.49 -26.54 87.82
C GLU A 756 -38.99 -26.27 86.39
N GLU A 757 -38.23 -25.47 85.65
CA GLU A 757 -38.55 -25.04 84.29
C GLU A 757 -37.38 -25.27 83.33
N ALA A 758 -37.68 -25.60 82.08
CA ALA A 758 -36.73 -25.63 80.98
C ALA A 758 -37.25 -24.75 79.83
N LYS A 759 -36.35 -23.97 79.23
CA LYS A 759 -36.69 -22.97 78.20
C LYS A 759 -36.19 -23.40 76.83
N VAL A 760 -37.08 -23.31 75.84
CA VAL A 760 -36.79 -23.54 74.42
C VAL A 760 -37.00 -22.25 73.64
N GLU A 761 -36.06 -21.94 72.77
CA GLU A 761 -36.11 -20.85 71.80
C GLU A 761 -36.42 -21.43 70.41
N VAL A 762 -37.67 -21.25 69.95
CA VAL A 762 -38.07 -21.60 68.59
C VAL A 762 -37.84 -20.39 67.69
N GLY A 763 -37.14 -20.59 66.57
CA GLY A 763 -36.88 -19.52 65.59
C GLY A 763 -38.17 -18.84 65.10
N LEU A 764 -38.10 -17.54 64.78
CA LEU A 764 -39.28 -16.78 64.30
C LEU A 764 -39.63 -17.07 62.84
N GLN A 765 -38.66 -17.52 62.04
CA GLN A 765 -38.81 -17.91 60.64
C GLN A 765 -37.83 -19.04 60.29
N ARG A 766 -38.13 -19.82 59.24
CA ARG A 766 -37.15 -20.76 58.67
C ARG A 766 -36.08 -20.00 57.88
N PRO A 767 -34.83 -20.49 57.84
CA PRO A 767 -33.77 -19.87 57.04
C PRO A 767 -34.11 -19.79 55.56
N ARG A 768 -33.58 -18.80 54.85
CA ARG A 768 -33.81 -18.62 53.41
C ARG A 768 -32.51 -18.31 52.67
N ALA A 769 -32.43 -18.80 51.43
CA ALA A 769 -31.38 -18.49 50.49
C ALA A 769 -31.96 -18.09 49.14
N THR A 770 -31.38 -17.08 48.52
CA THR A 770 -31.68 -16.65 47.16
C THR A 770 -30.43 -16.04 46.53
N PHE A 771 -30.30 -16.08 45.21
CA PHE A 771 -29.26 -15.30 44.55
C PHE A 771 -29.62 -13.80 44.61
N GLY A 772 -28.64 -12.99 44.97
CA GLY A 772 -28.70 -11.55 44.80
C GLY A 772 -28.65 -11.15 43.32
N HIS A 773 -28.94 -9.89 43.05
CA HIS A 773 -28.66 -9.30 41.74
C HIS A 773 -27.18 -8.93 41.65
N LEU A 774 -26.63 -9.02 40.44
CA LEU A 774 -25.32 -8.52 40.06
C LEU A 774 -25.55 -7.65 38.82
N GLU A 775 -25.12 -6.39 38.84
CA GLU A 775 -25.36 -5.43 37.74
C GLU A 775 -26.88 -5.29 37.41
N GLY A 776 -27.73 -5.48 38.44
CA GLY A 776 -29.19 -5.41 38.35
C GLY A 776 -29.89 -6.67 37.78
N LYS A 777 -29.18 -7.76 37.51
CA LYS A 777 -29.73 -9.00 36.92
C LYS A 777 -29.31 -10.26 37.69
N ARG A 778 -29.96 -11.39 37.42
CA ARG A 778 -29.52 -12.74 37.84
C ARG A 778 -28.85 -13.50 36.69
N SER A 779 -28.11 -12.76 35.87
CA SER A 779 -27.38 -13.28 34.72
C SER A 779 -26.16 -12.42 34.46
N ILE A 780 -25.04 -13.05 34.08
CA ILE A 780 -23.80 -12.35 33.75
C ILE A 780 -23.16 -12.94 32.48
N GLN A 781 -22.59 -12.06 31.67
CA GLN A 781 -21.63 -12.41 30.63
C GLN A 781 -20.22 -12.13 31.14
N ALA A 782 -19.33 -13.10 31.04
CA ALA A 782 -17.98 -13.00 31.59
C ALA A 782 -16.91 -13.62 30.67
N LEU A 783 -15.65 -13.35 30.98
CA LEU A 783 -14.53 -13.98 30.30
C LEU A 783 -14.35 -15.42 30.79
N GLU A 784 -14.19 -16.33 29.84
CA GLU A 784 -14.04 -17.77 30.07
C GLU A 784 -12.89 -18.07 31.06
N ALA A 785 -13.18 -18.94 32.05
CA ALA A 785 -12.31 -19.29 33.17
C ALA A 785 -11.96 -18.16 34.16
N LYS A 786 -12.58 -16.97 34.05
CA LYS A 786 -12.61 -15.99 35.14
C LYS A 786 -13.50 -16.53 36.27
N LYS A 787 -12.99 -16.53 37.50
CA LYS A 787 -13.84 -16.79 38.68
C LYS A 787 -14.92 -15.70 38.77
N ILE A 788 -16.18 -16.10 38.93
CA ILE A 788 -17.29 -15.18 39.19
C ILE A 788 -17.80 -15.42 40.60
N HIS A 789 -17.96 -14.36 41.37
CA HIS A 789 -18.52 -14.39 42.71
C HIS A 789 -20.03 -14.14 42.60
N LEU A 790 -20.82 -15.21 42.51
CA LEU A 790 -22.29 -15.14 42.43
C LEU A 790 -22.84 -14.71 43.79
N PRO A 791 -23.47 -13.52 43.91
CA PRO A 791 -23.89 -13.01 45.21
C PRO A 791 -25.05 -13.81 45.77
N LEU A 792 -24.99 -14.18 47.05
CA LEU A 792 -26.13 -14.74 47.80
C LEU A 792 -26.78 -13.66 48.68
N ARG A 793 -28.02 -13.94 49.06
CA ARG A 793 -28.74 -13.26 50.16
C ARG A 793 -29.28 -14.35 51.06
N LEU A 794 -28.78 -14.39 52.30
CA LEU A 794 -29.00 -15.45 53.29
C LEU A 794 -29.65 -14.87 54.56
N GLN A 795 -30.72 -15.52 55.01
CA GLN A 795 -31.51 -15.13 56.17
C GLN A 795 -31.55 -16.31 57.16
N GLY A 796 -31.25 -16.10 58.45
CA GLY A 796 -31.12 -17.14 59.49
C GLY A 796 -29.98 -16.88 60.49
N ASP A 797 -29.64 -17.86 61.32
CA ASP A 797 -28.47 -17.84 62.21
C ASP A 797 -27.18 -18.27 61.47
N PRO A 798 -26.11 -17.44 61.38
CA PRO A 798 -24.84 -17.87 60.81
C PRO A 798 -24.15 -18.95 61.68
N PRO A 799 -23.46 -19.95 61.09
CA PRO A 799 -23.18 -20.11 59.66
C PRO A 799 -24.26 -20.88 58.88
N TRP A 800 -24.54 -20.45 57.66
CA TRP A 800 -25.37 -21.21 56.71
C TRP A 800 -24.55 -22.30 56.03
N THR A 801 -25.18 -23.42 55.67
CA THR A 801 -24.67 -24.30 54.61
C THR A 801 -25.68 -24.35 53.48
N VAL A 802 -25.22 -23.97 52.28
CA VAL A 802 -26.01 -23.89 51.05
C VAL A 802 -25.56 -25.00 50.11
N ALA A 803 -26.50 -25.76 49.55
CA ALA A 803 -26.26 -26.74 48.50
C ALA A 803 -26.68 -26.16 47.15
N TYR A 804 -25.80 -26.24 46.15
CA TYR A 804 -26.06 -25.73 44.80
C TYR A 804 -25.47 -26.66 43.72
N ARG A 805 -25.94 -26.55 42.48
CA ARG A 805 -25.34 -27.24 41.31
C ARG A 805 -25.40 -26.37 40.07
N ASN A 806 -24.59 -26.70 39.07
CA ASN A 806 -24.84 -26.27 37.70
C ASN A 806 -25.91 -27.21 37.10
N ARG A 807 -26.97 -26.65 36.52
CA ARG A 807 -28.06 -27.41 35.90
C ARG A 807 -27.70 -27.96 34.53
N ASP A 808 -26.82 -27.27 33.81
CA ASP A 808 -26.49 -27.58 32.41
C ASP A 808 -25.36 -28.61 32.28
N ASP A 809 -24.67 -28.95 33.40
CA ASP A 809 -23.86 -30.15 33.54
C ASP A 809 -24.61 -31.22 34.37
N PRO A 810 -25.29 -32.20 33.73
CA PRO A 810 -26.05 -33.23 34.42
C PRO A 810 -25.18 -34.24 35.19
N MET A 811 -23.84 -34.18 35.07
CA MET A 811 -22.93 -35.03 35.85
C MET A 811 -22.55 -34.41 37.22
N THR A 812 -22.80 -33.11 37.43
CA THR A 812 -22.45 -32.41 38.66
C THR A 812 -23.45 -32.70 39.80
N GLN A 813 -22.97 -33.34 40.87
CA GLN A 813 -23.73 -33.49 42.12
C GLN A 813 -23.81 -32.15 42.89
N PRO A 814 -24.84 -31.94 43.74
CA PRO A 814 -24.94 -30.75 44.57
C PRO A 814 -23.71 -30.56 45.48
N ILE A 815 -23.14 -29.36 45.43
CA ILE A 815 -21.97 -28.93 46.20
C ILE A 815 -22.46 -28.18 47.44
N GLU A 816 -22.14 -28.67 48.64
CA GLU A 816 -22.34 -27.92 49.88
C GLU A 816 -21.24 -26.87 50.10
N ARG A 817 -21.63 -25.68 50.55
CA ARG A 817 -20.72 -24.62 51.03
C ARG A 817 -21.23 -23.99 52.31
N THR A 818 -20.36 -23.95 53.33
CA THR A 818 -20.63 -23.28 54.61
C THR A 818 -20.12 -21.84 54.57
N LEU A 819 -21.00 -20.89 54.91
CA LEU A 819 -20.85 -19.44 54.71
C LEU A 819 -21.16 -18.70 56.03
N ARG A 820 -20.59 -17.51 56.22
CA ARG A 820 -20.70 -16.76 57.50
C ARG A 820 -21.28 -15.36 57.39
N ASP A 821 -21.39 -14.80 56.19
CA ASP A 821 -22.00 -13.49 55.92
C ASP A 821 -23.37 -13.68 55.25
N SER A 822 -24.37 -12.86 55.61
CA SER A 822 -25.67 -12.83 54.93
C SER A 822 -25.58 -12.47 53.44
N ASN A 823 -24.47 -11.86 53.02
CA ASN A 823 -24.20 -11.37 51.66
C ASN A 823 -22.98 -12.06 51.03
N ASP A 824 -22.61 -13.25 51.52
CA ASP A 824 -21.54 -14.06 50.97
C ASP A 824 -21.86 -14.55 49.53
N HIS A 825 -21.01 -15.39 48.94
CA HIS A 825 -21.07 -15.68 47.52
C HIS A 825 -20.66 -17.12 47.17
N ILE A 826 -21.02 -17.56 45.96
CA ILE A 826 -20.58 -18.81 45.36
C ILE A 826 -19.56 -18.49 44.26
N GLU A 827 -18.40 -19.16 44.27
CA GLU A 827 -17.47 -19.12 43.13
C GLU A 827 -18.00 -20.00 41.99
N ALA A 828 -18.46 -19.37 40.90
CA ALA A 828 -18.71 -20.03 39.62
C ALA A 828 -17.43 -20.06 38.76
N THR A 829 -17.16 -21.20 38.13
CA THR A 829 -15.95 -21.46 37.32
C THR A 829 -16.22 -22.11 35.96
N ALA A 830 -17.47 -22.51 35.71
CA ALA A 830 -17.99 -22.98 34.42
C ALA A 830 -19.20 -22.12 34.02
N GLU A 831 -19.58 -22.14 32.74
CA GLU A 831 -20.84 -21.56 32.26
C GLU A 831 -22.02 -22.50 32.55
N GLY A 832 -23.23 -21.94 32.44
CA GLY A 832 -24.50 -22.61 32.70
C GLY A 832 -25.34 -21.93 33.78
N THR A 833 -26.55 -22.45 33.98
CA THR A 833 -27.50 -22.01 34.98
C THR A 833 -27.22 -22.69 36.32
N TYR A 834 -26.64 -21.94 37.25
CA TYR A 834 -26.47 -22.38 38.64
C TYR A 834 -27.81 -22.30 39.36
N GLU A 835 -28.16 -23.35 40.10
CA GLU A 835 -29.37 -23.40 40.93
C GLU A 835 -29.06 -23.78 42.38
N LEU A 836 -29.72 -23.07 43.30
CA LEU A 836 -29.74 -23.39 44.72
C LEU A 836 -30.72 -24.55 44.95
N VAL A 837 -30.26 -25.59 45.63
CA VAL A 837 -30.99 -26.85 45.86
C VAL A 837 -31.52 -26.93 47.29
N ASP A 838 -30.71 -26.55 48.27
CA ASP A 838 -31.06 -26.59 49.69
C ASP A 838 -30.29 -25.52 50.50
N VAL A 839 -30.80 -25.18 51.68
CA VAL A 839 -30.11 -24.34 52.66
C VAL A 839 -30.46 -24.79 54.08
N ARG A 840 -29.45 -24.93 54.93
CA ARG A 840 -29.57 -24.98 56.39
C ARG A 840 -28.82 -23.82 57.03
N ASP A 841 -29.24 -23.36 58.20
CA ASP A 841 -28.48 -22.41 59.02
C ASP A 841 -27.68 -23.15 60.11
N ALA A 842 -27.22 -22.45 61.15
CA ALA A 842 -26.51 -23.04 62.28
C ALA A 842 -27.28 -24.16 63.01
N HIS A 843 -28.62 -24.15 62.93
CA HIS A 843 -29.50 -25.02 63.71
C HIS A 843 -30.58 -25.70 62.86
N CYS A 844 -31.10 -25.05 61.82
CA CYS A 844 -32.37 -25.40 61.18
C CYS A 844 -32.29 -25.59 59.64
N PRO A 845 -33.08 -26.51 59.08
CA PRO A 845 -33.33 -26.56 57.64
C PRO A 845 -34.20 -25.37 57.21
N GLY A 846 -33.88 -24.80 56.05
CA GLY A 846 -34.52 -23.62 55.48
C GLY A 846 -35.31 -23.91 54.21
N THR A 847 -35.54 -22.85 53.43
CA THR A 847 -36.17 -22.91 52.11
C THR A 847 -35.48 -21.99 51.11
N VAL A 848 -35.18 -22.51 49.92
CA VAL A 848 -34.70 -21.70 48.79
C VAL A 848 -35.85 -20.87 48.22
N ASP A 849 -35.59 -19.60 47.88
CA ASP A 849 -36.60 -18.73 47.27
C ASP A 849 -36.72 -18.96 45.76
N MET A 850 -37.83 -19.56 45.33
CA MET A 850 -38.10 -19.86 43.92
C MET A 850 -38.05 -18.64 42.99
N SER A 851 -38.28 -17.42 43.49
CA SER A 851 -38.17 -16.19 42.68
C SER A 851 -36.73 -15.80 42.32
N GLY A 852 -35.73 -16.42 42.95
CA GLY A 852 -34.31 -16.15 42.75
C GLY A 852 -33.39 -17.35 42.95
N HIS A 853 -33.91 -18.57 42.81
CA HIS A 853 -33.18 -19.82 43.00
C HIS A 853 -32.16 -20.13 41.89
N GLN A 854 -32.23 -19.42 40.75
CA GLN A 854 -31.37 -19.62 39.57
C GLN A 854 -30.57 -18.37 39.23
N PHE A 855 -29.34 -18.58 38.73
CA PHE A 855 -28.46 -17.55 38.19
C PHE A 855 -27.70 -18.09 36.96
N SER A 856 -27.79 -17.43 35.81
CA SER A 856 -27.14 -17.89 34.57
C SER A 856 -25.79 -17.24 34.32
N VAL A 857 -24.76 -18.06 34.14
CA VAL A 857 -23.41 -17.63 33.74
C VAL A 857 -23.20 -17.97 32.27
N PHE A 858 -22.87 -16.98 31.45
CA PHE A 858 -22.51 -17.18 30.05
C PHE A 858 -21.07 -16.74 29.82
N TRP A 859 -20.27 -17.55 29.11
CA TRP A 859 -19.00 -17.05 28.59
C TRP A 859 -19.23 -16.19 27.35
N ILE A 860 -18.51 -15.07 27.27
CA ILE A 860 -18.34 -14.33 26.01
C ILE A 860 -17.55 -15.27 25.09
N PRO A 861 -18.00 -15.55 23.85
CA PRO A 861 -17.26 -16.43 22.95
C PRO A 861 -15.87 -15.86 22.65
N ARG A 862 -14.86 -16.73 22.59
CA ARG A 862 -13.51 -16.31 22.17
C ARG A 862 -13.50 -15.91 20.70
N PRO A 863 -12.64 -14.96 20.30
CA PRO A 863 -12.55 -14.59 18.89
C PRO A 863 -12.07 -15.76 18.03
N SER A 864 -12.66 -15.91 16.86
CA SER A 864 -12.20 -16.84 15.81
C SER A 864 -11.76 -16.07 14.55
N ILE A 865 -10.98 -16.73 13.71
CA ILE A 865 -10.52 -16.23 12.41
C ILE A 865 -10.72 -17.32 11.37
N GLU A 866 -11.37 -16.97 10.27
CA GLU A 866 -11.65 -17.84 9.13
C GLU A 866 -11.32 -17.09 7.82
N ILE A 867 -11.31 -17.81 6.70
CA ILE A 867 -11.09 -17.23 5.37
C ILE A 867 -12.41 -17.34 4.62
N SER A 868 -12.90 -16.23 4.07
CA SER A 868 -14.17 -16.17 3.35
C SER A 868 -14.21 -17.22 2.24
N GLU A 869 -15.27 -18.03 2.20
CA GLU A 869 -15.40 -19.09 1.21
C GLU A 869 -15.42 -18.52 -0.22
N SER A 870 -14.50 -19.00 -1.06
CA SER A 870 -14.33 -18.53 -2.42
C SER A 870 -13.87 -19.67 -3.32
N PRO A 871 -14.38 -19.80 -4.56
CA PRO A 871 -13.91 -20.82 -5.52
C PRO A 871 -12.43 -20.64 -5.92
N LEU A 872 -11.78 -19.57 -5.48
CA LEU A 872 -10.34 -19.31 -5.64
C LEU A 872 -9.48 -19.83 -4.47
N VAL A 873 -10.09 -20.45 -3.44
CA VAL A 873 -9.40 -20.98 -2.25
C VAL A 873 -9.86 -22.41 -1.98
N MET A 874 -8.94 -23.38 -2.00
CA MET A 874 -9.22 -24.78 -1.70
C MET A 874 -8.63 -25.21 -0.36
N TYR A 875 -9.47 -25.70 0.55
CA TYR A 875 -9.02 -26.28 1.81
C TYR A 875 -8.40 -27.67 1.58
N THR A 876 -7.09 -27.80 1.82
CA THR A 876 -6.34 -29.05 1.62
C THR A 876 -5.51 -29.38 2.85
N ARG A 877 -5.81 -30.50 3.53
CA ARG A 877 -5.03 -31.04 4.66
C ARG A 877 -4.71 -30.02 5.77
N GLY A 878 -5.65 -29.13 6.10
CA GLY A 878 -5.46 -28.11 7.15
C GLY A 878 -4.78 -26.81 6.68
N THR A 879 -4.54 -26.64 5.38
CA THR A 879 -4.04 -25.40 4.78
C THR A 879 -5.01 -24.91 3.70
N HIS A 880 -5.29 -23.61 3.67
CA HIS A 880 -6.07 -22.99 2.61
C HIS A 880 -5.15 -22.66 1.44
N VAL A 881 -5.17 -23.47 0.38
CA VAL A 881 -4.35 -23.26 -0.81
C VAL A 881 -5.13 -22.35 -1.75
N LYS A 882 -4.61 -21.14 -1.95
CA LYS A 882 -5.18 -20.17 -2.89
C LYS A 882 -4.75 -20.49 -4.32
N LYS A 883 -5.55 -20.09 -5.30
CA LYS A 883 -5.20 -20.13 -6.73
C LYS A 883 -3.81 -19.54 -6.96
N GLU A 884 -3.02 -20.24 -7.76
CA GLU A 884 -1.69 -19.83 -8.19
C GLU A 884 -1.76 -18.56 -9.07
N VAL A 885 -0.78 -17.68 -8.92
CA VAL A 885 -0.67 -16.39 -9.63
C VAL A 885 0.75 -16.22 -10.17
N CYS A 886 1.00 -15.22 -11.01
CA CYS A 886 2.35 -14.93 -11.48
C CYS A 886 3.02 -13.86 -10.61
N GLU A 887 4.35 -13.86 -10.61
CA GLU A 887 5.20 -12.82 -10.05
C GLU A 887 4.71 -11.44 -10.54
N GLY A 888 4.52 -10.49 -9.62
CA GLY A 888 4.02 -9.15 -9.88
C GLY A 888 2.52 -9.03 -10.23
N ASP A 889 1.73 -10.10 -10.13
CA ASP A 889 0.26 -10.01 -10.21
C ASP A 889 -0.31 -9.58 -8.85
N GLU A 890 -1.30 -8.69 -8.81
CA GLU A 890 -1.85 -8.18 -7.54
C GLU A 890 -3.04 -9.02 -7.05
N ASP A 891 -2.98 -9.49 -5.80
CA ASP A 891 -3.98 -10.40 -5.23
C ASP A 891 -4.27 -10.12 -3.73
N VAL A 892 -5.49 -10.43 -3.29
CA VAL A 892 -6.05 -10.10 -1.97
C VAL A 892 -6.92 -11.25 -1.46
N THR A 893 -6.76 -11.63 -0.20
CA THR A 893 -7.55 -12.66 0.49
C THR A 893 -8.43 -12.02 1.55
N GLU A 894 -9.70 -12.39 1.60
CA GLU A 894 -10.65 -11.91 2.60
C GLU A 894 -10.66 -12.82 3.83
N ILE A 895 -10.72 -12.20 5.00
CA ILE A 895 -10.65 -12.84 6.32
C ILE A 895 -11.90 -12.44 7.09
N SER A 896 -12.60 -13.42 7.65
CA SER A 896 -13.73 -13.23 8.55
C SER A 896 -13.32 -13.45 10.00
N PHE A 897 -13.98 -12.74 10.91
CA PHE A 897 -13.78 -12.80 12.35
C PHE A 897 -15.13 -12.95 13.06
N THR A 898 -15.15 -13.79 14.09
CA THR A 898 -16.23 -13.79 15.10
C THR A 898 -15.66 -13.36 16.44
N GLY A 899 -16.48 -12.74 17.30
CA GLY A 899 -16.06 -12.20 18.61
C GLY A 899 -16.35 -10.70 18.77
N THR A 900 -15.68 -10.04 19.72
CA THR A 900 -15.97 -8.65 20.12
C THR A 900 -14.91 -7.70 19.57
N ALA A 901 -15.18 -7.13 18.39
CA ALA A 901 -14.32 -6.16 17.71
C ALA A 901 -13.89 -4.97 18.63
N PRO A 902 -12.73 -4.33 18.37
CA PRO A 902 -11.75 -4.66 17.33
C PRO A 902 -10.91 -5.93 17.58
N PHE A 903 -10.57 -6.63 16.49
CA PHE A 903 -9.73 -7.82 16.48
C PHE A 903 -8.26 -7.48 16.26
N ASN A 904 -7.35 -8.06 17.04
CA ASN A 904 -5.91 -7.89 16.94
C ASN A 904 -5.25 -9.18 16.42
N VAL A 905 -4.56 -9.10 15.27
CA VAL A 905 -4.07 -10.26 14.53
C VAL A 905 -2.55 -10.16 14.33
N GLU A 906 -1.81 -11.24 14.63
CA GLU A 906 -0.41 -11.39 14.25
C GLU A 906 -0.18 -12.66 13.41
N TYR A 907 0.48 -12.50 12.26
CA TYR A 907 0.80 -13.59 11.35
C TYR A 907 2.28 -13.61 10.96
N GLU A 908 2.80 -14.82 10.75
CA GLU A 908 4.09 -15.04 10.09
C GLU A 908 3.84 -15.14 8.58
N GLN A 909 4.42 -14.23 7.81
CA GLN A 909 4.59 -14.41 6.37
C GLN A 909 5.96 -15.06 6.13
N ARG A 910 5.94 -16.28 5.61
CA ARG A 910 7.13 -17.04 5.19
C ARG A 910 7.17 -17.09 3.67
N HIS A 911 8.34 -16.87 3.09
CA HIS A 911 8.57 -17.00 1.65
C HIS A 911 9.65 -18.03 1.39
N LYS A 912 9.33 -18.95 0.48
CA LYS A 912 10.14 -20.10 0.09
C LYS A 912 10.40 -19.97 -1.41
N PRO A 913 11.46 -19.25 -1.82
CA PRO A 913 11.83 -19.20 -3.24
C PRO A 913 12.24 -20.59 -3.72
N ASP A 914 11.99 -20.90 -4.99
CA ASP A 914 12.33 -22.19 -5.60
C ASP A 914 13.84 -22.49 -5.47
N HIS A 915 14.67 -21.44 -5.49
CA HIS A 915 16.12 -21.49 -5.29
C HIS A 915 16.54 -20.36 -4.33
N GLY A 916 16.90 -20.68 -3.08
CA GLY A 916 17.41 -19.69 -2.13
C GLY A 916 17.32 -20.13 -0.66
N LEU A 917 17.58 -19.17 0.24
CA LEU A 917 17.25 -19.30 1.66
C LEU A 917 15.79 -18.88 1.88
N GLN A 918 15.09 -19.53 2.81
CA GLN A 918 13.73 -19.15 3.18
C GLN A 918 13.76 -17.86 4.01
N SER A 919 12.86 -16.92 3.71
CA SER A 919 12.68 -15.70 4.50
C SER A 919 11.42 -15.77 5.35
N MET A 920 11.40 -15.05 6.47
CA MET A 920 10.25 -14.97 7.37
C MET A 920 10.13 -13.56 7.94
N SER A 921 8.91 -13.02 7.97
CA SER A 921 8.59 -11.75 8.59
C SER A 921 7.33 -11.89 9.45
N GLN A 922 7.32 -11.27 10.62
CA GLN A 922 6.13 -11.14 11.44
C GLN A 922 5.41 -9.82 11.11
N LYS A 923 4.11 -9.91 10.84
CA LYS A 923 3.25 -8.77 10.51
C LYS A 923 2.03 -8.78 11.43
N LYS A 924 1.51 -7.58 11.74
CA LYS A 924 0.34 -7.39 12.60
C LYS A 924 -0.62 -6.36 12.04
N PHE A 925 -1.91 -6.52 12.31
CA PHE A 925 -2.96 -5.55 12.00
C PHE A 925 -4.11 -5.65 12.99
N SER A 926 -4.94 -4.61 13.04
CA SER A 926 -6.16 -4.60 13.82
C SER A 926 -7.36 -4.30 12.91
N ALA A 927 -8.39 -5.14 12.99
CA ALA A 927 -9.63 -5.03 12.22
C ALA A 927 -10.74 -4.44 13.10
N GLY A 928 -11.43 -3.41 12.61
CA GLY A 928 -12.53 -2.75 13.32
C GLY A 928 -13.91 -3.37 13.11
N LEU A 929 -14.01 -4.39 12.24
CA LEU A 929 -15.27 -5.06 11.85
C LEU A 929 -15.07 -6.59 11.74
N SER A 930 -16.17 -7.29 11.49
CA SER A 930 -16.30 -8.72 11.17
C SER A 930 -15.43 -9.22 10.02
N MET A 931 -14.92 -8.33 9.14
CA MET A 931 -14.08 -8.71 7.99
C MET A 931 -12.90 -7.76 7.77
N ALA A 932 -11.82 -8.30 7.21
CA ALA A 932 -10.68 -7.54 6.71
C ALA A 932 -10.07 -8.19 5.46
N SER A 933 -9.45 -7.38 4.61
CA SER A 933 -8.72 -7.83 3.41
C SER A 933 -7.21 -7.87 3.66
N LEU A 934 -6.59 -9.03 3.48
CA LEU A 934 -5.15 -9.24 3.49
C LEU A 934 -4.61 -9.21 2.05
N ARG A 935 -3.83 -8.18 1.73
CA ARG A 935 -3.06 -8.12 0.48
C ARG A 935 -1.96 -9.18 0.49
N MET A 936 -1.93 -10.02 -0.54
CA MET A 936 -0.91 -11.05 -0.72
C MET A 936 0.38 -10.43 -1.26
N GLU A 937 1.50 -11.13 -1.09
CA GLU A 937 2.81 -10.74 -1.58
C GLU A 937 3.16 -11.59 -2.79
N THR A 938 3.50 -10.92 -3.89
CA THR A 938 3.74 -11.55 -5.20
C THR A 938 4.95 -10.95 -5.90
N SER A 939 5.66 -10.03 -5.24
CA SER A 939 6.78 -9.26 -5.82
C SER A 939 8.00 -10.12 -6.19
N GLU A 940 8.14 -11.31 -5.60
CA GLU A 940 9.14 -12.31 -5.94
C GLU A 940 8.47 -13.67 -6.20
N ALA A 941 9.11 -14.53 -6.99
CA ALA A 941 8.62 -15.89 -7.24
C ALA A 941 8.83 -16.83 -6.04
N GLY A 942 8.00 -17.87 -5.93
CA GLY A 942 8.11 -18.95 -4.95
C GLY A 942 6.79 -19.27 -4.23
N THR A 943 6.89 -20.03 -3.14
CA THR A 943 5.74 -20.34 -2.28
C THR A 943 5.69 -19.38 -1.09
N TYR A 944 4.56 -18.70 -0.91
CA TYR A 944 4.25 -17.90 0.26
C TYR A 944 3.32 -18.66 1.21
N GLU A 945 3.60 -18.59 2.51
CA GLU A 945 2.85 -19.24 3.59
C GLU A 945 2.55 -18.18 4.66
N TYR A 946 1.26 -17.89 4.85
CA TYR A 946 0.73 -16.94 5.83
C TYR A 946 0.14 -17.72 6.99
N LYS A 947 0.91 -17.86 8.08
CA LYS A 947 0.45 -18.55 9.28
C LYS A 947 -0.04 -17.53 10.30
N PHE A 948 -1.36 -17.50 10.52
CA PHE A 948 -1.96 -16.74 11.61
C PHE A 948 -1.57 -17.39 12.93
N SER A 949 -0.84 -16.64 13.75
CA SER A 949 -0.16 -17.13 14.95
C SER A 949 -0.82 -16.66 16.23
N LYS A 950 -1.36 -15.43 16.22
CA LYS A 950 -2.12 -14.85 17.32
C LYS A 950 -3.38 -14.17 16.81
N LEU A 951 -4.43 -14.32 17.59
CA LEU A 951 -5.68 -13.58 17.52
C LEU A 951 -6.06 -13.21 18.95
N GLY A 952 -6.50 -11.97 19.14
CA GLY A 952 -7.21 -11.49 20.32
C GLY A 952 -8.25 -10.45 19.91
N ASP A 953 -9.06 -10.01 20.85
CA ASP A 953 -10.08 -8.98 20.65
C ASP A 953 -10.21 -8.08 21.89
N THR A 954 -11.25 -7.26 21.99
CA THR A 954 -11.49 -6.37 23.15
C THR A 954 -11.69 -7.13 24.46
N SER A 955 -12.14 -8.39 24.39
CA SER A 955 -12.47 -9.24 25.53
C SER A 955 -11.32 -10.19 25.89
N TYR A 956 -10.59 -10.70 24.90
CA TYR A 956 -9.61 -11.77 25.06
C TYR A 956 -8.24 -11.43 24.47
N ASN A 957 -7.23 -11.43 25.33
CA ASN A 957 -5.84 -11.63 24.91
C ASN A 957 -5.66 -13.04 24.31
N HIS A 958 -4.71 -13.15 23.38
CA HIS A 958 -4.36 -14.41 22.71
C HIS A 958 -3.95 -15.52 23.69
N ASP A 959 -4.59 -16.69 23.57
CA ASP A 959 -4.21 -17.93 24.26
C ASP A 959 -3.75 -18.99 23.23
N PRO A 960 -2.46 -19.38 23.21
CA PRO A 960 -1.93 -20.36 22.26
C PRO A 960 -2.39 -21.79 22.51
N ARG A 961 -3.12 -22.08 23.61
CA ARG A 961 -3.72 -23.40 23.89
C ARG A 961 -5.12 -23.55 23.32
N LYS A 962 -5.81 -22.44 23.04
CA LYS A 962 -7.21 -22.41 22.58
C LYS A 962 -7.37 -21.86 21.16
N PHE A 963 -6.36 -21.15 20.66
CA PHE A 963 -6.34 -20.64 19.29
C PHE A 963 -5.84 -21.69 18.29
N THR A 964 -6.69 -22.11 17.36
CA THR A 964 -6.32 -22.96 16.22
C THR A 964 -5.58 -22.12 15.16
N THR A 965 -4.31 -22.44 14.88
CA THR A 965 -3.51 -21.65 13.92
C THR A 965 -3.97 -21.88 12.47
N LEU A 966 -4.59 -20.87 11.88
CA LEU A 966 -4.99 -20.84 10.48
C LEU A 966 -3.77 -20.62 9.56
N THR A 967 -3.72 -21.28 8.40
CA THR A 967 -2.62 -21.10 7.42
C THR A 967 -3.16 -20.99 5.99
N VAL A 968 -2.77 -19.92 5.29
CA VAL A 968 -2.98 -19.73 3.84
C VAL A 968 -1.66 -19.99 3.10
N GLN A 969 -1.72 -20.73 2.00
CA GLN A 969 -0.58 -20.93 1.10
C GLN A 969 -0.93 -20.41 -0.30
N GLN A 970 0.03 -19.73 -0.94
CA GLN A 970 -0.07 -19.32 -2.34
C GLN A 970 1.25 -19.64 -3.06
N ILE A 971 1.15 -20.02 -4.33
CA ILE A 971 2.29 -20.21 -5.22
C ILE A 971 2.31 -19.06 -6.22
N VAL A 972 3.47 -18.40 -6.32
CA VAL A 972 3.73 -17.25 -7.19
C VAL A 972 4.76 -17.68 -8.23
N HIS A 973 4.32 -17.82 -9.48
CA HIS A 973 5.14 -18.36 -10.56
C HIS A 973 6.07 -17.30 -11.15
N PRO A 974 7.37 -17.59 -11.40
CA PRO A 974 8.28 -16.62 -12.00
C PRO A 974 7.83 -16.24 -13.42
N ARG A 975 7.92 -14.95 -13.80
CA ARG A 975 7.59 -14.52 -15.15
C ARG A 975 8.56 -15.15 -16.16
N PRO A 976 8.05 -15.83 -17.21
CA PRO A 976 8.93 -16.50 -18.17
C PRO A 976 9.85 -15.50 -18.86
N SER A 977 11.03 -15.96 -19.28
CA SER A 977 12.00 -15.12 -19.98
C SER A 977 12.50 -15.79 -21.25
N ALA A 978 12.73 -14.97 -22.26
CA ALA A 978 13.15 -15.38 -23.59
C ALA A 978 14.32 -14.50 -24.03
N ARG A 979 15.38 -15.13 -24.56
CA ARG A 979 16.57 -14.41 -25.05
C ARG A 979 17.14 -15.10 -26.28
N PHE A 980 17.65 -14.31 -27.22
CA PHE A 980 18.57 -14.82 -28.24
C PHE A 980 19.84 -15.34 -27.55
N THR A 981 20.35 -16.50 -27.97
CA THR A 981 21.61 -17.03 -27.40
C THR A 981 22.82 -16.21 -27.85
N GLU A 982 22.76 -15.63 -29.05
CA GLU A 982 23.79 -14.81 -29.67
C GLU A 982 23.23 -13.40 -29.96
N ALA A 983 22.84 -12.68 -28.90
CA ALA A 983 22.35 -11.30 -29.01
C ALA A 983 23.40 -10.38 -29.67
N GLY A 984 22.96 -9.46 -30.53
CA GLY A 984 23.83 -8.57 -31.30
C GLY A 984 24.47 -9.18 -32.56
N ARG A 985 24.36 -10.50 -32.81
CA ARG A 985 24.79 -11.10 -34.08
C ARG A 985 23.95 -10.58 -35.24
N THR A 986 24.60 -10.38 -36.39
CA THR A 986 23.95 -10.20 -37.69
C THR A 986 23.81 -11.55 -38.40
N TYR A 987 22.58 -12.02 -38.55
CA TYR A 987 22.23 -13.20 -39.35
C TYR A 987 21.99 -12.77 -40.81
N LYS A 988 22.30 -13.65 -41.75
CA LYS A 988 22.14 -13.39 -43.19
C LYS A 988 20.97 -14.19 -43.77
N TYR A 989 20.16 -13.50 -44.56
CA TYR A 989 18.99 -14.02 -45.28
C TYR A 989 19.04 -13.47 -46.72
N CYS A 990 18.44 -14.17 -47.68
CA CYS A 990 18.29 -13.70 -49.06
C CYS A 990 16.80 -13.51 -49.40
N GLN A 991 16.46 -12.61 -50.33
CA GLN A 991 15.07 -12.23 -50.60
C GLN A 991 14.19 -13.36 -51.17
N GLU A 992 14.78 -14.32 -51.89
CA GLU A 992 14.09 -15.52 -52.39
C GLU A 992 14.60 -16.78 -51.67
N GLU A 993 13.71 -17.76 -51.51
CA GLU A 993 13.89 -18.93 -50.64
C GLU A 993 14.85 -19.97 -51.25
N GLU A 994 16.15 -19.82 -51.03
CA GLU A 994 17.18 -20.84 -51.31
C GLU A 994 17.58 -21.63 -50.05
N ALA A 995 18.07 -22.86 -50.24
CA ALA A 995 18.44 -23.78 -49.16
C ALA A 995 19.75 -23.36 -48.44
N GLY A 996 19.70 -22.31 -47.62
CA GLY A 996 20.88 -21.81 -46.89
C GLY A 996 20.68 -20.77 -45.78
N ASP A 997 19.45 -20.41 -45.39
CA ASP A 997 19.18 -19.38 -44.37
C ASP A 997 19.72 -19.73 -42.97
N GLU A 998 20.21 -18.72 -42.24
CA GLU A 998 20.70 -18.89 -40.86
C GLU A 998 19.56 -18.80 -39.82
N VAL A 999 19.19 -19.93 -39.20
CA VAL A 999 18.17 -19.97 -38.14
C VAL A 999 18.58 -19.18 -36.89
N LEU A 1000 17.60 -18.58 -36.18
CA LEU A 1000 17.86 -17.76 -34.99
C LEU A 1000 17.60 -18.54 -33.68
N PRO A 1001 18.64 -19.01 -32.95
CA PRO A 1001 18.47 -19.76 -31.69
C PRO A 1001 18.01 -18.88 -30.52
N ILE A 1002 16.80 -19.16 -30.03
CA ILE A 1002 16.19 -18.58 -28.83
C ILE A 1002 16.29 -19.58 -27.67
N SER A 1003 16.70 -19.09 -26.50
CA SER A 1003 16.62 -19.80 -25.22
C SER A 1003 15.44 -19.28 -24.42
N LEU A 1004 14.62 -20.19 -23.89
CA LEU A 1004 13.43 -19.90 -23.10
C LEU A 1004 13.59 -20.46 -21.67
N ILE A 1005 13.00 -19.77 -20.69
CA ILE A 1005 12.98 -20.13 -19.27
C ILE A 1005 11.55 -19.93 -18.76
N GLY A 1006 10.97 -20.96 -18.14
CA GLY A 1006 9.55 -21.10 -17.79
C GLY A 1006 9.09 -22.52 -18.15
N LEU A 1007 7.78 -22.75 -18.31
CA LEU A 1007 7.26 -24.05 -18.77
C LEU A 1007 6.66 -24.00 -20.20
N PRO A 1008 7.00 -24.97 -21.07
CA PRO A 1008 6.33 -25.13 -22.35
C PRO A 1008 4.89 -25.68 -22.19
N PRO A 1009 4.04 -25.56 -23.22
CA PRO A 1009 4.27 -24.79 -24.44
C PRO A 1009 4.31 -23.26 -24.19
N PHE A 1010 5.25 -22.57 -24.83
CA PHE A 1010 5.35 -21.11 -24.81
C PHE A 1010 4.62 -20.47 -26.00
N HIS A 1011 4.20 -19.22 -25.86
CA HIS A 1011 3.78 -18.35 -26.95
C HIS A 1011 4.72 -17.13 -27.00
N LEU A 1012 5.30 -16.85 -28.16
CA LEU A 1012 6.21 -15.72 -28.39
C LEU A 1012 5.58 -14.67 -29.31
N GLU A 1013 5.80 -13.40 -28.99
CA GLU A 1013 5.55 -12.26 -29.87
C GLU A 1013 6.89 -11.59 -30.18
N LEU A 1014 7.22 -11.51 -31.47
CA LEU A 1014 8.45 -10.92 -31.99
C LEU A 1014 8.12 -9.60 -32.71
N GLU A 1015 8.93 -8.59 -32.48
CA GLU A 1015 8.86 -7.30 -33.17
C GLU A 1015 10.03 -7.18 -34.16
N ILE A 1016 9.72 -7.02 -35.44
CA ILE A 1016 10.70 -6.74 -36.50
C ILE A 1016 10.63 -5.25 -36.82
N LYS A 1017 11.64 -4.53 -36.36
CA LYS A 1017 11.84 -3.12 -36.67
C LYS A 1017 12.72 -2.99 -37.92
N HIS A 1018 12.08 -2.73 -39.05
CA HIS A 1018 12.77 -2.39 -40.28
C HIS A 1018 13.48 -1.04 -40.15
N TYR A 1019 14.67 -0.90 -40.74
CA TYR A 1019 15.34 0.41 -40.79
C TYR A 1019 14.60 1.40 -41.73
N ALA A 1020 13.84 0.89 -42.71
CA ALA A 1020 13.15 1.70 -43.72
C ALA A 1020 11.64 1.91 -43.49
N LYS A 1021 10.97 1.12 -42.64
CA LYS A 1021 9.54 1.29 -42.29
C LYS A 1021 9.44 1.84 -40.87
N SER A 1022 8.68 2.91 -40.66
CA SER A 1022 8.49 3.53 -39.34
C SER A 1022 7.62 2.69 -38.39
N LYS A 1023 6.72 1.87 -38.93
CA LYS A 1023 5.92 0.90 -38.19
C LYS A 1023 6.62 -0.47 -38.21
N PRO A 1024 6.86 -1.11 -37.05
CA PRO A 1024 7.40 -2.46 -36.99
C PRO A 1024 6.34 -3.50 -37.37
N GLU A 1025 6.79 -4.67 -37.83
CA GLU A 1025 5.94 -5.83 -38.09
C GLU A 1025 6.00 -6.82 -36.92
N LEU A 1026 4.88 -7.48 -36.62
CA LEU A 1026 4.74 -8.37 -35.46
C LEU A 1026 4.52 -9.81 -35.93
N ILE A 1027 5.24 -10.76 -35.31
CA ILE A 1027 5.10 -12.20 -35.57
C ILE A 1027 4.72 -12.90 -34.26
N ASN A 1028 3.61 -13.64 -34.29
CA ASN A 1028 3.24 -14.57 -33.22
C ASN A 1028 3.76 -15.96 -33.56
N VAL A 1029 4.45 -16.60 -32.62
CA VAL A 1029 4.87 -18.00 -32.68
C VAL A 1029 4.18 -18.76 -31.54
N PRO A 1030 3.04 -19.42 -31.81
CA PRO A 1030 2.31 -20.20 -30.83
C PRO A 1030 2.95 -21.59 -30.61
N ASN A 1031 2.65 -22.19 -29.46
CA ASN A 1031 2.94 -23.59 -29.12
C ASN A 1031 4.40 -24.05 -29.30
N VAL A 1032 5.34 -23.32 -28.69
CA VAL A 1032 6.76 -23.72 -28.62
C VAL A 1032 6.95 -24.71 -27.46
N GLU A 1033 7.07 -26.00 -27.78
CA GLU A 1033 7.09 -27.09 -26.79
C GLU A 1033 8.44 -27.29 -26.07
N THR A 1034 9.49 -26.54 -26.42
CA THR A 1034 10.86 -26.76 -25.92
C THR A 1034 11.55 -25.49 -25.44
N ASN A 1035 12.37 -25.60 -24.39
CA ASN A 1035 13.14 -24.47 -23.81
C ASN A 1035 14.28 -23.92 -24.72
N ARG A 1036 14.44 -24.50 -25.91
CA ARG A 1036 15.27 -23.99 -27.01
C ARG A 1036 14.44 -24.03 -28.27
N TYR A 1037 14.46 -22.95 -29.06
CA TYR A 1037 13.68 -22.83 -30.28
C TYR A 1037 14.51 -22.16 -31.38
N ASN A 1038 14.58 -22.80 -32.54
CA ASN A 1038 15.27 -22.27 -33.72
C ASN A 1038 14.26 -21.51 -34.58
N LEU A 1039 14.13 -20.20 -34.33
CA LEU A 1039 13.21 -19.35 -35.07
C LEU A 1039 13.63 -19.27 -36.53
N HIS A 1040 12.70 -19.60 -37.43
CA HIS A 1040 12.77 -19.28 -38.85
C HIS A 1040 11.83 -18.09 -39.09
N ILE A 1041 12.33 -17.00 -39.66
CA ILE A 1041 11.50 -15.81 -39.94
C ILE A 1041 10.90 -15.97 -41.34
N PRO A 1042 9.56 -15.95 -41.51
CA PRO A 1042 8.95 -16.16 -42.83
C PRO A 1042 9.25 -14.98 -43.76
N HIS A 1043 9.95 -15.23 -44.89
CA HIS A 1043 10.44 -14.21 -45.84
C HIS A 1043 9.44 -13.09 -46.20
N ARG A 1044 8.13 -13.37 -46.24
CA ARG A 1044 7.05 -12.38 -46.44
C ARG A 1044 7.05 -11.17 -45.49
N VAL A 1045 7.71 -11.26 -44.32
CA VAL A 1045 7.86 -10.15 -43.34
C VAL A 1045 9.27 -9.55 -43.32
N LEU A 1046 10.10 -9.89 -44.31
CA LEU A 1046 11.46 -9.39 -44.46
C LEU A 1046 11.55 -8.52 -45.72
N ALA A 1047 11.83 -7.23 -45.54
CA ALA A 1047 12.16 -6.31 -46.63
C ALA A 1047 13.66 -6.37 -46.95
N LEU A 1048 14.12 -5.67 -47.98
CA LEU A 1048 15.56 -5.50 -48.21
C LEU A 1048 16.25 -4.67 -47.11
N GLY A 1049 17.52 -4.97 -46.87
CA GLY A 1049 18.36 -4.25 -45.91
C GLY A 1049 18.42 -4.91 -44.53
N THR A 1050 18.80 -4.13 -43.51
CA THR A 1050 18.99 -4.63 -42.15
C THR A 1050 17.82 -4.30 -41.25
N HIS A 1051 17.30 -5.30 -40.54
CA HIS A 1051 16.20 -5.18 -39.58
C HIS A 1051 16.66 -5.59 -38.20
N SER A 1052 16.06 -4.98 -37.17
CA SER A 1052 16.29 -5.34 -35.77
C SER A 1052 15.14 -6.21 -35.29
N VAL A 1053 15.42 -7.46 -34.91
CA VAL A 1053 14.43 -8.40 -34.37
C VAL A 1053 14.54 -8.42 -32.85
N VAL A 1054 13.40 -8.19 -32.19
CA VAL A 1054 13.25 -8.10 -30.72
C VAL A 1054 12.21 -9.11 -30.26
N ILE A 1055 12.43 -9.76 -29.11
CA ILE A 1055 11.38 -10.55 -28.44
C ILE A 1055 10.54 -9.57 -27.60
N ARG A 1056 9.34 -9.25 -28.07
CA ARG A 1056 8.44 -8.24 -27.48
C ARG A 1056 7.66 -8.79 -26.30
N LYS A 1057 7.18 -10.03 -26.42
CA LYS A 1057 6.43 -10.74 -25.37
C LYS A 1057 6.80 -12.22 -25.36
N VAL A 1058 6.87 -12.81 -24.17
CA VAL A 1058 6.81 -14.26 -23.95
C VAL A 1058 5.68 -14.57 -22.97
N GLN A 1059 4.97 -15.65 -23.23
CA GLN A 1059 3.98 -16.24 -22.33
C GLN A 1059 4.24 -17.75 -22.23
N ASP A 1060 3.95 -18.35 -21.06
CA ASP A 1060 4.15 -19.77 -20.79
C ASP A 1060 2.83 -20.54 -20.64
N SER A 1061 2.92 -21.85 -20.38
CA SER A 1061 1.75 -22.73 -20.24
C SER A 1061 0.95 -22.53 -18.94
N ARG A 1062 1.49 -21.77 -17.96
CA ARG A 1062 0.76 -21.31 -16.77
C ARG A 1062 -0.02 -20.02 -17.05
N GLY A 1063 0.17 -19.42 -18.22
CA GLY A 1063 -0.42 -18.15 -18.64
C GLY A 1063 0.40 -16.93 -18.23
N CYS A 1064 1.51 -17.12 -17.50
CA CYS A 1064 2.36 -16.03 -17.04
C CYS A 1064 3.04 -15.35 -18.21
N GLN A 1065 3.09 -14.02 -18.19
CA GLN A 1065 3.55 -13.20 -19.32
C GLN A 1065 4.64 -12.21 -18.92
N ARG A 1066 5.59 -11.98 -19.83
CA ARG A 1066 6.62 -10.95 -19.73
C ARG A 1066 6.70 -10.17 -21.02
N THR A 1067 6.54 -8.85 -20.93
CA THR A 1067 6.82 -7.90 -22.01
C THR A 1067 8.21 -7.30 -21.82
N THR A 1068 8.90 -7.00 -22.91
CA THR A 1068 10.28 -6.47 -22.88
C THR A 1068 10.31 -4.99 -23.29
N ASP A 1069 11.14 -4.19 -22.61
CA ASP A 1069 11.23 -2.74 -22.82
C ASP A 1069 11.94 -2.32 -24.13
N LEU A 1070 11.83 -1.03 -24.45
CA LEU A 1070 12.37 -0.36 -25.65
C LEU A 1070 13.87 -0.56 -25.94
N ASN A 1071 14.66 -1.04 -24.97
CA ASN A 1071 16.09 -1.34 -25.10
C ASN A 1071 16.40 -2.85 -24.98
N ALA A 1072 15.44 -3.72 -25.32
CA ALA A 1072 15.61 -5.16 -25.33
C ALA A 1072 16.83 -5.64 -26.16
N PRO A 1073 17.48 -6.76 -25.76
CA PRO A 1073 18.56 -7.36 -26.55
C PRO A 1073 18.00 -7.85 -27.89
N HIS A 1074 18.48 -7.27 -28.98
CA HIS A 1074 18.06 -7.56 -30.34
C HIS A 1074 19.10 -8.40 -31.09
N VAL A 1075 18.65 -9.01 -32.19
CA VAL A 1075 19.52 -9.58 -33.23
C VAL A 1075 19.25 -8.85 -34.54
N GLN A 1076 20.28 -8.74 -35.38
CA GLN A 1076 20.15 -8.07 -36.66
C GLN A 1076 19.94 -9.13 -37.75
N VAL A 1077 18.99 -8.88 -38.64
CA VAL A 1077 18.77 -9.71 -39.84
C VAL A 1077 19.10 -8.85 -41.04
N SER A 1078 20.16 -9.21 -41.76
CA SER A 1078 20.58 -8.54 -42.99
C SER A 1078 20.07 -9.34 -44.18
N VAL A 1079 19.04 -8.80 -44.82
CA VAL A 1079 18.40 -9.37 -46.00
C VAL A 1079 19.10 -8.80 -47.24
N ALA A 1080 19.79 -9.67 -47.96
CA ALA A 1080 20.42 -9.35 -49.23
C ALA A 1080 19.44 -9.59 -50.39
N ASP A 1081 19.49 -8.70 -51.38
CA ASP A 1081 18.90 -8.96 -52.69
C ASP A 1081 19.78 -9.95 -53.46
N ILE A 1082 19.21 -10.69 -54.41
CA ILE A 1082 20.00 -11.49 -55.34
C ILE A 1082 20.67 -10.51 -56.31
N PRO A 1083 22.02 -10.51 -56.45
CA PRO A 1083 22.70 -9.50 -57.24
C PRO A 1083 22.39 -9.67 -58.73
N SER A 1084 21.46 -8.86 -59.22
CA SER A 1084 21.00 -8.89 -60.61
C SER A 1084 21.95 -8.13 -61.52
N ILE A 1085 22.27 -8.75 -62.66
CA ILE A 1085 22.91 -8.04 -63.77
C ILE A 1085 21.82 -7.62 -64.76
N SER A 1086 21.81 -6.34 -65.14
CA SER A 1086 21.10 -5.89 -66.33
C SER A 1086 22.08 -5.27 -67.31
N PRO A 1087 21.87 -5.38 -68.64
CA PRO A 1087 22.62 -4.55 -69.56
C PRO A 1087 22.30 -3.07 -69.27
N LEU A 1088 23.27 -2.18 -69.44
CA LEU A 1088 23.01 -0.73 -69.35
C LEU A 1088 22.11 -0.27 -70.52
N GLU A 1089 22.23 -0.96 -71.65
CA GLU A 1089 21.48 -0.69 -72.87
C GLU A 1089 20.82 -2.02 -73.30
N ASP A 1090 19.49 -2.10 -73.25
CA ASP A 1090 18.73 -3.30 -73.65
C ASP A 1090 18.95 -3.65 -75.13
N GLN A 1091 19.35 -2.67 -75.94
CA GLN A 1091 19.85 -2.77 -77.31
C GLN A 1091 20.72 -4.01 -77.52
N GLU A 1092 20.27 -4.96 -78.34
CA GLU A 1092 21.06 -6.13 -78.74
C GLU A 1092 22.19 -5.76 -79.70
N ASP A 1093 22.21 -4.50 -80.17
CA ASP A 1093 22.84 -4.01 -81.41
C ASP A 1093 23.67 -2.71 -81.19
N TYR A 1094 24.73 -2.73 -80.38
CA TYR A 1094 25.53 -1.55 -79.95
C TYR A 1094 26.31 -0.85 -81.09
N CYS A 1095 26.31 0.47 -81.22
CA CYS A 1095 27.08 1.14 -82.27
C CYS A 1095 28.61 1.07 -82.04
N VAL A 1096 29.44 1.17 -83.09
CA VAL A 1096 30.91 1.15 -82.97
C VAL A 1096 31.40 2.38 -82.21
N GLY A 1097 32.12 2.16 -81.11
CA GLY A 1097 32.51 3.21 -80.16
C GLY A 1097 31.62 3.29 -78.92
N ASP A 1098 30.47 2.62 -78.91
CA ASP A 1098 29.63 2.46 -77.73
C ASP A 1098 30.35 1.58 -76.69
N ARG A 1099 29.76 1.47 -75.50
CA ARG A 1099 30.36 0.72 -74.40
C ARG A 1099 29.40 -0.35 -73.96
N ILE A 1100 29.77 -1.62 -74.18
CA ILE A 1100 29.10 -2.76 -73.58
C ILE A 1100 29.30 -2.64 -72.07
N ALA A 1101 28.28 -2.06 -71.44
CA ALA A 1101 28.18 -1.84 -70.02
C ALA A 1101 27.02 -2.65 -69.47
N TYR A 1102 27.22 -3.17 -68.27
CA TYR A 1102 26.20 -3.82 -67.49
C TYR A 1102 26.09 -3.11 -66.15
N THR A 1103 24.85 -2.86 -65.75
CA THR A 1103 24.55 -2.50 -64.36
C THR A 1103 24.73 -3.75 -63.52
N LEU A 1104 25.55 -3.65 -62.47
CA LEU A 1104 25.66 -4.68 -61.46
C LEU A 1104 24.86 -4.16 -60.26
N SER A 1105 23.66 -4.70 -60.07
CA SER A 1105 22.81 -4.38 -58.92
C SER A 1105 23.27 -5.19 -57.71
N GLY A 1106 23.37 -4.54 -56.55
CA GLY A 1106 24.00 -5.07 -55.35
C GLY A 1106 25.17 -4.20 -54.86
N THR A 1107 26.14 -4.82 -54.19
CA THR A 1107 27.18 -4.17 -53.39
C THR A 1107 28.57 -4.47 -53.96
N PRO A 1108 29.32 -3.48 -54.49
CA PRO A 1108 30.67 -3.71 -54.97
C PRO A 1108 31.65 -4.02 -53.83
N PRO A 1109 32.71 -4.82 -54.04
CA PRO A 1109 33.13 -5.39 -55.33
C PRO A 1109 32.30 -6.61 -55.77
N PHE A 1110 32.07 -6.71 -57.08
CA PHE A 1110 31.40 -7.82 -57.74
C PHE A 1110 32.39 -8.78 -58.41
N SER A 1111 31.99 -10.04 -58.56
CA SER A 1111 32.61 -11.01 -59.47
C SER A 1111 31.68 -11.31 -60.65
N VAL A 1112 32.06 -10.85 -61.85
CA VAL A 1112 31.35 -11.12 -63.11
C VAL A 1112 32.04 -12.25 -63.86
N PHE A 1113 31.29 -13.26 -64.29
CA PHE A 1113 31.77 -14.38 -65.09
C PHE A 1113 31.15 -14.30 -66.49
N TYR A 1114 31.96 -14.35 -67.56
CA TYR A 1114 31.51 -14.07 -68.93
C TYR A 1114 32.38 -14.75 -70.00
N THR A 1115 31.90 -14.79 -71.25
CA THR A 1115 32.61 -15.30 -72.43
C THR A 1115 32.53 -14.30 -73.60
N PHE A 1116 33.64 -14.09 -74.31
CA PHE A 1116 33.67 -13.34 -75.57
C PHE A 1116 34.41 -14.16 -76.62
N GLN A 1117 33.79 -14.39 -77.79
CA GLN A 1117 34.27 -15.34 -78.79
C GLN A 1117 34.66 -16.69 -78.15
N ASP A 1118 33.71 -17.27 -77.42
CA ASP A 1118 33.77 -18.59 -76.76
C ASP A 1118 34.89 -18.81 -75.72
N HIS A 1119 35.60 -17.76 -75.30
CA HIS A 1119 36.61 -17.84 -74.23
C HIS A 1119 36.10 -17.32 -72.87
N GLU A 1120 36.09 -18.18 -71.85
CA GLU A 1120 35.72 -17.81 -70.46
C GLU A 1120 36.67 -16.80 -69.81
N ARG A 1121 36.09 -15.90 -69.02
CA ARG A 1121 36.76 -14.83 -68.25
C ARG A 1121 36.05 -14.59 -66.93
N LYS A 1122 36.82 -14.24 -65.90
CA LYS A 1122 36.32 -13.67 -64.63
C LYS A 1122 36.85 -12.24 -64.49
N ALA A 1123 35.95 -11.27 -64.31
CA ALA A 1123 36.28 -9.90 -63.98
C ALA A 1123 35.92 -9.59 -62.52
N SER A 1124 36.88 -9.06 -61.76
CA SER A 1124 36.63 -8.44 -60.45
C SER A 1124 36.31 -6.97 -60.68
N VAL A 1125 35.13 -6.52 -60.27
CA VAL A 1125 34.60 -5.18 -60.59
C VAL A 1125 34.37 -4.40 -59.30
N PRO A 1126 35.19 -3.38 -58.98
CA PRO A 1126 35.07 -2.60 -57.74
C PRO A 1126 33.92 -1.55 -57.78
N SER A 1127 32.99 -1.66 -58.72
CA SER A 1127 31.94 -0.70 -59.05
C SER A 1127 30.64 -1.40 -59.45
N THR A 1128 29.49 -0.74 -59.31
CA THR A 1128 28.15 -1.17 -59.82
C THR A 1128 28.02 -1.09 -61.36
N GLU A 1129 29.16 -1.12 -62.04
CA GLU A 1129 29.31 -1.00 -63.48
C GLU A 1129 30.48 -1.89 -63.93
N PHE A 1130 30.14 -2.97 -64.63
CA PHE A 1130 31.06 -3.61 -65.55
C PHE A 1130 30.97 -2.83 -66.87
N ARG A 1131 32.07 -2.28 -67.36
CA ARG A 1131 32.09 -1.50 -68.61
C ARG A 1131 33.27 -1.91 -69.48
N ARG A 1132 33.02 -2.15 -70.76
CA ARG A 1132 34.02 -2.47 -71.78
C ARG A 1132 33.68 -1.79 -73.11
N ILE A 1133 34.64 -1.14 -73.77
CA ILE A 1133 34.39 -0.43 -75.03
C ILE A 1133 34.27 -1.37 -76.24
N ALA A 1134 33.26 -1.15 -77.08
CA ALA A 1134 32.99 -1.87 -78.32
C ALA A 1134 33.92 -1.40 -79.45
N GLU A 1135 35.19 -1.83 -79.38
CA GLU A 1135 36.23 -1.48 -80.34
C GLU A 1135 35.99 -2.06 -81.76
N LYS A 1136 35.24 -3.16 -81.86
CA LYS A 1136 34.99 -3.93 -83.09
C LYS A 1136 33.66 -4.69 -83.01
N PRO A 1137 32.96 -4.94 -84.13
CA PRO A 1137 31.78 -5.80 -84.14
C PRO A 1137 32.09 -7.27 -83.78
N GLY A 1138 31.17 -7.93 -83.07
CA GLY A 1138 31.32 -9.29 -82.55
C GLY A 1138 30.23 -9.66 -81.54
N ILE A 1139 30.33 -10.85 -80.92
CA ILE A 1139 29.32 -11.40 -79.99
C ILE A 1139 29.92 -11.58 -78.58
N PHE A 1140 29.15 -11.19 -77.55
CA PHE A 1140 29.52 -11.22 -76.12
C PHE A 1140 28.42 -11.91 -75.28
N VAL A 1141 28.79 -12.71 -74.25
CA VAL A 1141 27.85 -13.45 -73.38
C VAL A 1141 28.26 -13.41 -71.89
N VAL A 1142 27.31 -13.32 -70.95
CA VAL A 1142 27.54 -13.38 -69.47
C VAL A 1142 26.95 -14.67 -68.85
N THR A 1143 27.62 -15.26 -67.84
CA THR A 1143 27.26 -16.56 -67.23
C THR A 1143 26.91 -16.53 -65.73
N ALA A 1144 27.50 -15.66 -64.90
CA ALA A 1144 27.15 -15.55 -63.47
C ALA A 1144 27.55 -14.20 -62.84
N LEU A 1145 26.89 -13.85 -61.72
CA LEU A 1145 27.19 -12.68 -60.89
C LEU A 1145 27.13 -13.00 -59.38
N SER A 1146 28.01 -12.35 -58.61
CA SER A 1146 28.02 -12.29 -57.15
C SER A 1146 28.57 -10.94 -56.68
N ASP A 1147 28.10 -10.43 -55.54
CA ASP A 1147 28.47 -9.14 -54.94
C ASP A 1147 29.09 -9.30 -53.53
N GLN A 1148 29.50 -8.21 -52.88
CA GLN A 1148 30.14 -8.25 -51.55
C GLN A 1148 29.20 -8.71 -50.41
N ARG A 1149 27.86 -8.55 -50.55
CA ARG A 1149 26.92 -8.96 -49.50
C ARG A 1149 26.45 -10.41 -49.66
N SER A 1150 26.36 -10.91 -50.89
CA SER A 1150 26.02 -12.29 -51.22
C SER A 1150 26.94 -13.24 -50.47
N THR A 1151 26.34 -14.25 -49.83
CA THR A 1151 27.07 -15.43 -49.38
C THR A 1151 27.38 -16.31 -50.59
N ASP A 1152 28.21 -17.34 -50.41
CA ASP A 1152 28.57 -18.25 -51.50
C ASP A 1152 27.38 -19.08 -52.04
N ALA A 1153 26.23 -19.01 -51.34
CA ALA A 1153 24.94 -19.55 -51.76
C ALA A 1153 24.22 -18.65 -52.79
N CYS A 1154 23.90 -17.40 -52.43
CA CYS A 1154 23.01 -16.50 -53.18
C CYS A 1154 23.69 -15.86 -54.42
N LYS A 1155 24.12 -16.71 -55.36
CA LYS A 1155 24.79 -16.35 -56.63
C LYS A 1155 23.79 -16.36 -57.79
N ALA A 1156 23.69 -15.25 -58.50
CA ALA A 1156 22.86 -15.18 -59.69
C ALA A 1156 23.46 -15.99 -60.84
N LYS A 1157 22.71 -16.98 -61.33
CA LYS A 1157 23.04 -17.82 -62.51
C LYS A 1157 22.36 -17.19 -63.74
N ILE A 1158 23.14 -16.79 -64.75
CA ILE A 1158 22.69 -15.83 -65.79
C ILE A 1158 23.06 -16.34 -67.20
N LYS A 1159 22.34 -15.89 -68.24
CA LYS A 1159 22.71 -16.10 -69.65
C LYS A 1159 22.21 -14.95 -70.55
N ILE A 1160 23.05 -13.96 -70.86
CA ILE A 1160 22.71 -12.76 -71.68
C ILE A 1160 23.70 -12.62 -72.84
N THR A 1161 23.26 -12.21 -74.05
CA THR A 1161 24.06 -12.15 -75.31
C THR A 1161 23.89 -10.81 -76.07
N LYS A 1162 24.89 -10.27 -76.81
CA LYS A 1162 24.87 -8.95 -77.54
C LYS A 1162 25.71 -8.86 -78.85
N VAL A 1163 25.45 -7.87 -79.75
CA VAL A 1163 25.93 -7.61 -81.17
C VAL A 1163 26.15 -6.06 -81.46
N ILE A 1164 26.68 -5.58 -82.63
CA ILE A 1164 27.28 -4.19 -82.85
C ILE A 1164 27.13 -3.48 -84.30
N HIS A 1165 26.88 -2.12 -84.47
CA HIS A 1165 26.45 -1.29 -85.71
C HIS A 1165 26.91 0.26 -85.90
N GLU A 1166 26.25 1.22 -86.67
CA GLU A 1166 26.60 2.72 -86.87
C GLU A 1166 25.52 3.82 -87.37
N MET A 1167 25.86 5.11 -87.74
CA MET A 1167 25.26 6.47 -87.32
C MET A 1167 24.69 7.63 -88.32
N PRO A 1168 23.99 8.77 -87.87
CA PRO A 1168 23.20 9.80 -88.68
C PRO A 1168 23.28 11.41 -88.44
N SER A 1169 22.36 12.32 -88.98
CA SER A 1169 22.51 13.86 -89.10
C SER A 1169 21.26 14.88 -89.22
N VAL A 1170 21.28 16.19 -88.77
CA VAL A 1170 20.07 17.14 -88.58
C VAL A 1170 20.17 18.71 -88.80
N ARG A 1171 19.04 19.49 -88.90
CA ARG A 1171 18.90 21.00 -89.01
C ARG A 1171 17.59 21.65 -88.40
N VAL A 1172 17.43 23.01 -88.35
CA VAL A 1172 16.31 23.76 -87.66
C VAL A 1172 15.97 25.14 -88.24
N SER A 1173 14.69 25.52 -88.35
CA SER A 1173 14.18 26.89 -88.58
C SER A 1173 14.91 27.74 -89.64
N LYS A 1174 15.62 27.10 -90.59
CA LYS A 1174 16.67 27.74 -91.41
C LYS A 1174 17.78 28.46 -90.58
N GLY A 1175 17.78 28.33 -89.25
CA GLY A 1175 18.77 28.75 -88.24
C GLY A 1175 18.43 29.91 -87.25
N ARG A 1176 17.27 29.97 -86.52
CA ARG A 1176 16.70 31.21 -85.81
C ARG A 1176 16.05 31.04 -84.38
N THR A 1177 15.31 32.03 -83.78
CA THR A 1177 14.89 32.12 -82.31
C THR A 1177 13.71 33.11 -81.97
N ALA A 1178 13.02 33.02 -80.79
CA ALA A 1178 11.95 33.92 -80.22
C ALA A 1178 11.87 33.94 -78.64
N THR A 1179 10.86 34.58 -77.95
CA THR A 1179 10.72 34.76 -76.45
C THR A 1179 9.27 35.01 -75.88
N VAL A 1180 8.86 34.48 -74.68
CA VAL A 1180 7.52 34.49 -73.98
C VAL A 1180 7.61 34.05 -72.47
N ASP A 1181 6.72 34.51 -71.54
CA ASP A 1181 6.67 34.27 -70.06
C ASP A 1181 5.21 34.02 -69.48
N ILE A 1182 4.98 33.38 -68.29
CA ILE A 1182 3.66 32.82 -67.81
C ILE A 1182 3.29 32.81 -66.26
N HIS A 1183 2.19 32.12 -65.80
CA HIS A 1183 1.75 31.78 -64.39
C HIS A 1183 1.58 30.24 -64.23
N GLU A 1184 0.72 29.64 -63.37
CA GLU A 1184 0.29 28.23 -63.55
C GLU A 1184 -0.61 28.07 -64.83
N GLY A 1185 -0.03 28.32 -66.05
CA GLY A 1185 -0.54 28.14 -67.45
C GLY A 1185 -0.06 29.14 -68.56
N GLY A 1186 0.13 28.75 -69.86
CA GLY A 1186 0.58 29.62 -71.01
C GLY A 1186 0.62 29.04 -72.48
N VAL A 1187 1.19 29.72 -73.52
CA VAL A 1187 1.27 29.24 -74.98
C VAL A 1187 2.38 29.88 -75.93
N ALA A 1188 2.87 29.17 -76.99
CA ALA A 1188 3.86 29.55 -78.06
C ALA A 1188 3.94 28.56 -79.31
N GLU A 1189 4.74 28.79 -80.40
CA GLU A 1189 4.85 27.99 -81.68
C GLU A 1189 6.28 27.87 -82.38
N ILE A 1190 6.61 26.83 -83.23
CA ILE A 1190 8.02 26.46 -83.70
C ILE A 1190 8.21 25.55 -85.01
N LEU A 1191 9.46 25.30 -85.56
CA LEU A 1191 9.81 24.71 -86.93
C LEU A 1191 11.22 23.97 -87.15
N PHE A 1192 11.33 22.81 -87.88
CA PHE A 1192 12.51 21.84 -87.91
C PHE A 1192 12.82 20.94 -89.20
N GLU A 1193 14.02 20.29 -89.34
CA GLU A 1193 14.62 19.59 -90.56
C GLU A 1193 15.63 18.37 -90.32
N PHE A 1194 15.73 17.23 -91.09
CA PHE A 1194 16.46 15.92 -90.68
C PHE A 1194 17.25 15.03 -91.75
N GLY A 1195 17.87 13.85 -91.39
CA GLY A 1195 18.42 12.77 -92.31
C GLY A 1195 19.35 11.61 -91.76
N GLY A 1196 19.30 10.37 -92.35
CA GLY A 1196 20.00 9.11 -91.91
C GLY A 1196 19.37 7.79 -92.48
N THR A 1197 19.38 6.66 -91.75
CA THR A 1197 18.51 5.47 -92.01
C THR A 1197 17.09 5.72 -91.45
N PRO A 1198 16.04 5.91 -92.28
CA PRO A 1198 14.75 6.38 -91.80
C PRO A 1198 14.02 5.38 -90.88
N PRO A 1199 13.14 5.85 -89.97
CA PRO A 1199 12.67 7.24 -89.79
C PRO A 1199 13.60 8.10 -88.92
N PHE A 1200 13.32 9.42 -88.85
CA PHE A 1200 14.13 10.38 -88.09
C PHE A 1200 13.41 10.91 -86.85
N LEU A 1201 14.11 10.84 -85.73
CA LEU A 1201 13.72 11.42 -84.44
C LEU A 1201 14.70 12.55 -84.10
N PHE A 1202 14.22 13.70 -83.67
CA PHE A 1202 15.06 14.85 -83.27
C PHE A 1202 14.46 15.54 -82.05
N THR A 1203 15.27 16.25 -81.25
CA THR A 1203 14.74 16.95 -80.06
C THR A 1203 15.15 18.41 -80.01
N TYR A 1204 14.23 19.27 -79.57
CA TYR A 1204 14.48 20.67 -79.23
C TYR A 1204 14.20 20.97 -77.75
N THR A 1205 15.09 21.75 -77.13
CA THR A 1205 15.23 21.85 -75.68
C THR A 1205 14.83 23.22 -75.19
N ARG A 1206 13.85 23.34 -74.29
CA ARG A 1206 13.64 24.57 -73.52
C ARG A 1206 14.75 24.82 -72.48
N SER A 1207 15.23 26.06 -72.21
CA SER A 1207 16.03 26.59 -71.07
C SER A 1207 15.57 27.93 -70.36
N THR A 1208 16.27 28.57 -69.41
CA THR A 1208 15.82 29.78 -68.63
C THR A 1208 16.09 31.16 -69.28
N THR A 1209 15.54 32.26 -68.72
CA THR A 1209 15.96 33.69 -68.92
C THR A 1209 16.91 34.07 -67.79
N PRO A 1210 18.19 33.68 -67.84
CA PRO A 1210 19.15 34.20 -66.89
C PRO A 1210 19.35 35.71 -67.13
N PRO A 1211 19.53 36.53 -66.07
CA PRO A 1211 20.04 37.88 -66.24
C PRO A 1211 21.44 37.86 -66.90
N LYS A 1212 21.73 38.91 -67.68
CA LYS A 1212 22.89 38.99 -68.59
C LYS A 1212 24.21 38.50 -67.94
N GLY A 1213 24.89 37.58 -68.63
CA GLY A 1213 26.21 37.06 -68.25
C GLY A 1213 26.21 35.61 -67.76
N LYS A 1214 25.05 35.04 -67.41
CA LYS A 1214 24.89 33.61 -67.08
C LYS A 1214 24.40 32.81 -68.30
N LYS A 1215 24.67 31.49 -68.31
CA LYS A 1215 24.17 30.55 -69.33
C LYS A 1215 22.68 30.26 -69.11
N PRO A 1216 21.86 30.10 -70.17
CA PRO A 1216 20.48 29.62 -70.01
C PRO A 1216 20.46 28.12 -69.67
N GLU A 1217 19.59 27.75 -68.74
CA GLU A 1217 19.53 26.44 -68.05
C GLU A 1217 18.27 25.65 -68.47
N MET A 1218 18.39 24.38 -68.87
CA MET A 1218 17.31 23.60 -69.52
C MET A 1218 16.06 23.37 -68.63
N LEU A 1219 14.86 23.41 -69.22
CA LEU A 1219 13.53 23.46 -68.56
C LEU A 1219 12.44 22.54 -69.15
N GLU A 1220 12.36 22.31 -70.47
CA GLU A 1220 11.33 21.42 -71.12
C GLU A 1220 11.78 20.94 -72.52
N THR A 1221 12.32 19.73 -72.61
CA THR A 1221 12.78 19.20 -73.91
C THR A 1221 11.67 18.45 -74.64
N LYS A 1222 11.37 18.87 -75.86
CA LYS A 1222 10.33 18.28 -76.72
C LYS A 1222 10.96 17.54 -77.90
N ASN A 1223 10.51 16.31 -78.11
CA ASN A 1223 10.97 15.39 -79.14
C ASN A 1223 9.97 15.40 -80.30
N GLU A 1224 10.45 15.19 -81.52
CA GLU A 1224 9.60 15.04 -82.69
C GLU A 1224 10.11 14.02 -83.69
N ILE A 1225 9.17 13.41 -84.41
CA ILE A 1225 9.43 12.38 -85.43
C ILE A 1225 8.99 12.88 -86.79
N SER A 1226 9.83 12.66 -87.80
CA SER A 1226 9.42 12.69 -89.21
C SER A 1226 9.88 11.42 -89.92
N HIS A 1227 8.93 10.80 -90.61
CA HIS A 1227 9.19 9.72 -91.56
C HIS A 1227 9.66 10.29 -92.92
N GLU A 1228 9.40 11.59 -93.12
CA GLU A 1228 9.97 12.44 -94.16
C GLU A 1228 11.14 13.27 -93.55
N TYR A 1229 11.44 14.44 -94.12
CA TYR A 1229 12.63 15.22 -93.79
C TYR A 1229 12.35 16.65 -93.19
N SER A 1230 11.11 17.03 -92.74
CA SER A 1230 10.79 18.33 -92.03
C SER A 1230 9.52 18.35 -91.09
N LYS A 1231 9.28 19.37 -90.19
CA LYS A 1231 8.12 19.49 -89.20
C LYS A 1231 7.85 20.85 -88.42
N THR A 1232 6.69 21.08 -87.73
CA THR A 1232 6.25 22.30 -86.91
C THR A 1232 5.30 22.04 -85.67
N ILE A 1233 5.22 22.93 -84.63
CA ILE A 1233 4.69 22.62 -83.22
C ILE A 1233 4.16 23.82 -82.35
N ARG A 1234 3.51 23.58 -81.17
CA ARG A 1234 3.04 24.52 -80.08
C ARG A 1234 3.48 24.16 -78.63
N ALA A 1235 3.47 25.07 -77.63
CA ALA A 1235 3.87 24.79 -76.22
C ALA A 1235 3.54 25.86 -75.13
N SER A 1236 3.41 25.48 -73.84
CA SER A 1236 2.80 26.28 -72.75
C SER A 1236 3.72 26.82 -71.65
N ASP A 1237 4.39 25.93 -70.91
CA ASP A 1237 4.87 26.14 -69.53
C ASP A 1237 6.18 26.94 -69.44
N GLU A 1238 7.27 26.27 -69.05
CA GLU A 1238 8.53 26.90 -68.71
C GLU A 1238 9.63 26.53 -69.72
N GLY A 1239 10.19 27.50 -70.46
CA GLY A 1239 11.54 27.38 -70.99
C GLY A 1239 11.88 27.61 -72.50
N MET A 1240 13.16 27.62 -72.84
CA MET A 1240 13.80 28.25 -74.01
C MET A 1240 14.34 27.31 -75.14
N TYR A 1241 13.59 27.09 -76.26
CA TYR A 1241 13.54 25.96 -77.27
C TYR A 1241 14.59 25.66 -78.44
N GLU A 1242 15.77 25.00 -78.29
CA GLU A 1242 16.74 24.71 -79.42
C GLU A 1242 16.94 23.24 -79.84
N VAL A 1243 17.14 22.84 -81.13
CA VAL A 1243 17.48 21.40 -81.44
C VAL A 1243 18.92 21.05 -81.10
N VAL A 1244 19.09 19.84 -80.56
CA VAL A 1244 20.36 19.34 -80.00
C VAL A 1244 20.76 17.94 -80.47
N SER A 1245 19.83 17.14 -80.99
CA SER A 1245 20.02 15.71 -81.32
C SER A 1245 19.37 15.29 -82.64
N ILE A 1246 19.79 14.14 -83.16
CA ILE A 1246 19.02 13.29 -84.07
C ILE A 1246 19.34 11.81 -83.84
N LYS A 1247 18.33 10.96 -84.03
CA LYS A 1247 18.42 9.52 -84.10
C LYS A 1247 17.83 9.01 -85.42
N ASP A 1248 18.41 7.94 -85.95
CA ASP A 1248 17.89 7.15 -87.06
C ASP A 1248 17.40 5.77 -86.57
N ARG A 1249 17.14 4.82 -87.49
CA ARG A 1249 16.66 3.48 -87.15
C ARG A 1249 17.49 2.75 -86.09
N TYR A 1250 18.82 2.92 -86.06
CA TYR A 1250 19.71 2.13 -85.20
C TYR A 1250 20.56 2.99 -84.25
N CYS A 1251 21.16 4.07 -84.75
CA CYS A 1251 22.13 4.86 -83.98
C CYS A 1251 21.77 6.36 -83.95
N ALA A 1252 22.51 7.17 -83.20
CA ALA A 1252 22.11 8.55 -82.90
C ALA A 1252 23.28 9.50 -82.65
N PHE A 1253 23.15 10.74 -83.09
CA PHE A 1253 24.17 11.77 -82.94
C PHE A 1253 23.63 13.04 -82.26
N SER A 1254 24.43 13.65 -81.39
CA SER A 1254 24.13 14.92 -80.72
C SER A 1254 25.29 15.89 -80.82
N LYS A 1255 24.98 17.19 -80.99
CA LYS A 1255 26.00 18.25 -81.01
C LYS A 1255 26.26 18.89 -79.66
N GLN A 1256 25.32 18.76 -78.72
CA GLN A 1256 25.60 19.12 -77.34
C GLN A 1256 26.50 18.06 -76.74
N LYS A 1257 27.67 18.47 -76.23
CA LYS A 1257 28.38 17.67 -75.25
C LYS A 1257 27.48 17.59 -74.02
N VAL A 1258 26.81 16.45 -73.85
CA VAL A 1258 26.23 16.07 -72.57
C VAL A 1258 27.33 16.25 -71.52
N PRO A 1259 27.14 17.07 -70.47
CA PRO A 1259 28.11 17.14 -69.41
C PRO A 1259 28.17 15.76 -68.75
N ASP A 1260 29.34 15.12 -68.77
CA ASP A 1260 29.55 13.75 -68.29
C ASP A 1260 29.60 13.69 -66.74
N ASN A 1261 28.62 14.33 -66.12
CA ASN A 1261 28.33 14.33 -64.69
C ASN A 1261 27.22 13.31 -64.41
N SER A 1262 27.58 12.04 -64.60
CA SER A 1262 27.25 10.96 -63.66
C SER A 1262 25.85 11.00 -63.01
N GLY A 1263 24.85 10.39 -63.65
CA GLY A 1263 23.54 10.21 -63.02
C GLY A 1263 22.55 9.39 -63.83
N GLN A 1264 22.17 9.88 -65.01
CA GLN A 1264 21.15 9.24 -65.85
C GLN A 1264 21.70 8.03 -66.62
N ARG A 1265 21.73 6.87 -65.94
CA ARG A 1265 21.46 5.61 -66.65
C ARG A 1265 20.04 5.67 -67.22
N LEU A 1266 19.88 5.14 -68.43
CA LEU A 1266 18.61 5.18 -69.15
C LEU A 1266 17.52 4.44 -68.34
N LEU A 1267 16.31 4.99 -68.32
CA LEU A 1267 15.11 4.17 -68.21
C LEU A 1267 14.67 3.83 -69.63
N THR A 1268 14.82 2.57 -70.01
CA THR A 1268 14.13 2.00 -71.17
C THR A 1268 12.65 1.90 -70.85
N ASN A 1269 11.83 2.64 -71.58
CA ASN A 1269 10.38 2.55 -71.46
C ASN A 1269 9.89 1.26 -72.13
N ARG A 1270 9.08 0.49 -71.41
CA ARG A 1270 7.80 0.05 -71.96
C ARG A 1270 6.87 1.25 -71.82
#